data_AF-A0A963LGQ4-F1
#
_entry.id   AF-A0A963LGQ4-F1
#
_cell.length_a   1.000
_cell.length_b   1.000
_cell.length_c   1.000
_cell.angle_alpha   90.00
_cell.angle_beta   90.00
_cell.angle_gamma   90.00
#
_symmetry.space_group_name_H-M   'P 1'
#
loop_
_entity.id
_entity.type
_entity.pdbx_description
1 polymer ?
#
loop_
_entity_poly.entity_id
_entity_poly.type
_entity_poly.pdbx_seq_one_letter_code
_entity_poly.pdbx_strand_id
1 'polypeptide(L)'
;MRLKVEHARPLRTPTDESTPATAFVLTRERFSCDTRTPRHRAGLLRLSGARPIGNQQSEFKAHDRGFALTTVDPDGAALKTIGFALTMEDHLTKVSSPFDADTLSKAGELTYTTSRGETVAALRSGGITIVEHGRANNVADDLIASRLKNDAVDQQQGNKIVFYAEDVLRGYRIDVFTEQTGQWQSLCERIAEYGWVSGDGPALPEAKDEGYLSGASTTTKPPEELPPNATQDHYLHEALAKWTGWSLVVPRPGRRIRPFPDSSTPSVERAKLGLIQEERVDEQSASDTHAGGTPITRSVHVRPGRLPRLRYSMAYRFRARLVDLAGNSLAPDDASLGKLEEASEPIAYLRYEPIDAPAVSLRARVSEGESLERMVIRSNVAQTCDAYLAQEPYASNAPTTSGFAYASVSERHFVPPKTSQLMAEQHGVFETAFGPAATSDDIAKAYELIASREAGTLYDGGASVHIVTPPKPGEAPPSPERALTEKPPEGFRLLPGEYLIHTEANLATPYLPDPLAAAVALRGVPGIYDNAVIDADDKVFAIRVPNTEEVVVIVPHAGDWPKRQGFRLAVVEHPDEAGFDGCTPGAMLPDRPPTWKGGADRVLTVYLRKGEIANLRYASALDWHYATHLALPFLATTPLKVAIQAVLGVHWMVTPDRPLTLVHATQQPVCEPLFEKMSILRSAGQTWAEIRRTPVRYHARSTAKLEVLAEWMEWLDDPAQPAPVRRRFTAQLPGVSIDSPPLRSQEPASGVLFESLGTGGDEAALAHLRHDFGDHKFRLVQYRLRATTRFAEYLPPPITDTPANIVRVGPVYEGHTLGLSPAYASQFPDPDVTPSPPPPDADLGAPLLPNQAPQQPGNIVPASRRPAAPRIAYVVPTFRWSEPQQDDTRIVVRRGTGLRVYLERPWFSSGEGELLGVVVGSSYPSEQAFANLPDELIGFVSQWGQDPIIASDLPRSVMRASHFSARVASYDYFTLPEAQRNMTVAAHRVHYDFERRLWYADLEIDAGSSYNPFVRLALVRVQPHALGTCALSEVVHTQYAQLLPRRELQLRKVRAGFGLQVFGPAPEIGPASGRGELGGRLDVEPGFADAFGALLGYGRGRNRIEMVVQHKTSTLETDLDWADVAAITPLEGDAVPGQTAPTGGRSRAPERIGDAAIGPAERALSVDLAAQFAAQIRPEIFELGINALHLLRHDLLFAGSMIVPATPQGARRRLMVREFERHFGDFDITDQTPIGKVTRPGIVERLVCAREFYVLGYTPDEAPDTEVQPTA
;
A
#
# COMPACT_ATOMS: atom_id res chain seq x y z
N MET A 1 -60.30 73.77 1.05
CA MET A 1 -61.08 74.47 0.01
C MET A 1 -62.24 73.57 -0.37
N ARG A 2 -63.49 73.87 0.02
CA ARG A 2 -64.68 73.07 -0.33
C ARG A 2 -65.18 73.53 -1.69
N LEU A 3 -64.99 72.72 -2.73
CA LEU A 3 -65.62 72.93 -4.03
C LEU A 3 -67.08 72.53 -3.94
N LYS A 4 -67.98 73.51 -4.06
CA LYS A 4 -69.41 73.29 -4.24
C LYS A 4 -69.65 73.15 -5.74
N VAL A 5 -69.93 71.94 -6.20
CA VAL A 5 -70.27 71.66 -7.60
C VAL A 5 -71.78 71.86 -7.75
N GLU A 6 -72.19 72.89 -8.49
CA GLU A 6 -73.59 73.09 -8.87
C GLU A 6 -73.84 72.44 -10.24
N HIS A 7 -74.72 71.44 -10.28
CA HIS A 7 -75.12 70.78 -11.52
C HIS A 7 -76.31 71.53 -12.16
N ALA A 8 -76.24 71.76 -13.48
CA ALA A 8 -77.30 72.42 -14.27
C ALA A 8 -78.56 71.55 -14.49
N ARG A 9 -78.55 70.30 -14.02
CA ARG A 9 -79.73 69.44 -13.92
C ARG A 9 -79.80 68.94 -12.49
N PRO A 10 -80.98 68.91 -11.84
CA PRO A 10 -81.12 68.20 -10.58
C PRO A 10 -80.69 66.75 -10.83
N LEU A 11 -79.62 66.31 -10.16
CA LEU A 11 -79.39 64.89 -9.94
C LEU A 11 -80.70 64.37 -9.36
N ARG A 12 -81.35 63.44 -10.08
CA ARG A 12 -82.60 62.82 -9.65
C ARG A 12 -82.46 62.46 -8.18
N THR A 13 -83.42 62.89 -7.36
CA THR A 13 -83.64 62.36 -6.02
C THR A 13 -83.54 60.84 -6.08
N PRO A 14 -82.83 60.19 -5.13
CA PRO A 14 -82.72 58.73 -5.12
C PRO A 14 -84.15 58.16 -5.08
N THR A 15 -84.56 57.55 -6.19
CA THR A 15 -85.71 56.65 -6.22
C THR A 15 -85.29 55.37 -5.52
N ASP A 16 -86.24 54.61 -4.96
CA ASP A 16 -85.97 53.28 -4.37
C ASP A 16 -85.23 52.33 -5.35
N GLU A 17 -85.22 52.66 -6.65
CA GLU A 17 -84.47 51.99 -7.73
C GLU A 17 -82.94 52.21 -7.72
N SER A 18 -82.40 53.05 -6.84
CA SER A 18 -80.95 53.34 -6.75
C SER A 18 -80.22 52.57 -5.63
N THR A 19 -80.90 51.56 -5.06
CA THR A 19 -80.35 50.67 -4.06
C THR A 19 -80.03 49.31 -4.67
N PRO A 20 -78.94 48.64 -4.25
CA PRO A 20 -77.96 49.04 -3.23
C PRO A 20 -76.96 50.13 -3.70
N ALA A 21 -76.39 50.90 -2.76
CA ALA A 21 -75.47 52.00 -3.04
C ALA A 21 -74.00 51.54 -3.07
N THR A 22 -73.13 52.24 -3.81
CA THR A 22 -71.68 51.96 -3.86
C THR A 22 -70.88 53.11 -3.24
N ALA A 23 -69.98 52.81 -2.31
CA ALA A 23 -69.05 53.77 -1.74
C ALA A 23 -68.02 54.20 -2.80
N PHE A 24 -67.74 55.51 -2.92
CA PHE A 24 -66.83 56.03 -3.93
C PHE A 24 -65.95 57.16 -3.40
N VAL A 25 -64.77 57.29 -4.00
CA VAL A 25 -63.86 58.42 -3.85
C VAL A 25 -63.77 59.15 -5.17
N LEU A 26 -64.01 60.46 -5.14
CA LEU A 26 -63.87 61.35 -6.29
C LEU A 26 -62.70 62.32 -6.04
N THR A 27 -61.68 62.24 -6.89
CA THR A 27 -60.58 63.22 -6.94
C THR A 27 -60.73 64.11 -8.16
N ARG A 28 -59.84 65.10 -8.33
CA ARG A 28 -59.82 65.96 -9.53
C ARG A 28 -59.61 65.15 -10.82
N GLU A 29 -58.95 64.00 -10.72
CA GLU A 29 -58.46 63.23 -11.87
C GLU A 29 -59.12 61.84 -11.97
N ARG A 30 -59.75 61.32 -10.91
CA ARG A 30 -60.27 59.94 -10.88
C ARG A 30 -61.57 59.81 -10.09
N PHE A 31 -62.49 59.01 -10.61
CA PHE A 31 -63.64 58.46 -9.89
C PHE A 31 -63.39 56.97 -9.66
N SER A 32 -63.28 56.53 -8.40
CA SER A 32 -62.99 55.14 -8.06
C SER A 32 -63.88 54.66 -6.92
N CYS A 33 -64.22 53.37 -6.92
CA CYS A 33 -64.89 52.75 -5.78
C CYS A 33 -64.02 52.86 -4.52
N ASP A 34 -64.63 53.18 -3.38
CA ASP A 34 -63.94 53.24 -2.09
C ASP A 34 -63.72 51.82 -1.55
N THR A 35 -62.74 51.65 -0.67
CA THR A 35 -62.27 50.33 -0.24
C THR A 35 -62.50 50.14 1.26
N ARG A 36 -62.91 48.94 1.68
CA ARG A 36 -63.02 48.61 3.13
C ARG A 36 -61.65 48.36 3.73
N THR A 37 -60.75 47.86 2.92
CA THR A 37 -59.41 47.42 3.31
C THR A 37 -58.35 48.31 2.66
N PRO A 38 -57.13 48.37 3.22
CA PRO A 38 -56.01 49.07 2.59
C PRO A 38 -55.39 48.30 1.40
N ARG A 39 -56.01 47.19 0.95
CA ARG A 39 -55.51 46.31 -0.13
C ARG A 39 -55.53 47.01 -1.49
N HIS A 40 -56.54 47.84 -1.72
CA HIS A 40 -56.69 48.59 -2.96
C HIS A 40 -56.63 50.09 -2.71
N ARG A 41 -56.25 50.84 -3.73
CA ARG A 41 -56.26 52.30 -3.69
C ARG A 41 -56.45 52.87 -5.08
N ALA A 42 -57.38 53.80 -5.23
CA ALA A 42 -57.60 54.56 -6.45
C ALA A 42 -57.78 53.67 -7.71
N GLY A 43 -58.44 52.51 -7.60
CA GLY A 43 -58.64 51.59 -8.74
C GLY A 43 -57.46 50.65 -9.03
N LEU A 44 -56.44 50.61 -8.18
CA LEU A 44 -55.27 49.74 -8.29
C LEU A 44 -55.13 48.83 -7.05
N LEU A 45 -54.49 47.69 -7.23
CA LEU A 45 -53.94 46.91 -6.12
C LEU A 45 -52.71 47.65 -5.56
N ARG A 46 -52.62 47.77 -4.24
CA ARG A 46 -51.61 48.57 -3.56
C ARG A 46 -50.27 47.82 -3.46
N LEU A 47 -49.60 47.61 -4.60
CA LEU A 47 -48.32 46.89 -4.68
C LEU A 47 -47.11 47.75 -4.27
N SER A 48 -47.29 49.04 -3.97
CA SER A 48 -46.16 49.88 -3.53
C SER A 48 -45.57 49.37 -2.22
N GLY A 49 -44.25 49.17 -2.24
CA GLY A 49 -43.50 48.55 -1.14
C GLY A 49 -43.44 47.02 -1.20
N ALA A 50 -44.13 46.35 -2.14
CA ALA A 50 -43.99 44.90 -2.32
C ALA A 50 -42.57 44.57 -2.83
N ARG A 51 -41.81 43.82 -2.04
CA ARG A 51 -40.39 43.50 -2.29
C ARG A 51 -40.19 42.03 -2.69
N PRO A 52 -39.05 41.71 -3.33
CA PRO A 52 -38.62 40.32 -3.50
C PRO A 52 -38.41 39.65 -2.13
N ILE A 53 -38.92 38.42 -1.95
CA ILE A 53 -38.73 37.61 -0.74
C ILE A 53 -37.24 37.20 -0.63
N GLY A 54 -36.57 37.54 0.48
CA GLY A 54 -35.13 37.34 0.70
C GLY A 54 -34.72 36.97 2.14
N ASN A 55 -33.41 36.80 2.36
CA ASN A 55 -32.84 36.16 3.57
C ASN A 55 -32.74 37.06 4.82
N GLN A 56 -33.22 38.30 4.80
CA GLN A 56 -33.04 39.19 5.96
C GLN A 56 -34.19 39.01 6.97
N GLN A 57 -33.84 38.57 8.19
CA GLN A 57 -34.75 38.39 9.34
C GLN A 57 -35.58 39.67 9.70
N SER A 58 -35.22 40.83 9.15
CA SER A 58 -35.95 42.10 9.30
C SER A 58 -37.14 42.26 8.33
N GLU A 59 -37.28 41.40 7.32
CA GLU A 59 -38.28 41.53 6.24
C GLU A 59 -39.72 41.29 6.71
N PHE A 60 -39.93 40.52 7.79
CA PHE A 60 -41.28 40.08 8.19
C PHE A 60 -42.14 41.10 8.94
N LYS A 61 -41.67 42.32 9.29
CA LYS A 61 -42.41 43.14 10.28
C LYS A 61 -42.60 44.65 10.04
N ALA A 62 -42.13 45.27 8.95
CA ALA A 62 -42.22 46.75 8.89
C ALA A 62 -42.74 47.43 7.61
N HIS A 63 -42.69 46.84 6.41
CA HIS A 63 -42.93 47.62 5.18
C HIS A 63 -43.80 47.01 4.08
N ASP A 64 -44.04 45.70 4.09
CA ASP A 64 -44.81 45.06 3.02
C ASP A 64 -46.30 45.15 3.36
N ARG A 65 -47.08 45.84 2.52
CA ARG A 65 -48.51 46.08 2.72
C ARG A 65 -49.37 44.83 2.44
N GLY A 66 -48.88 43.65 2.82
CA GLY A 66 -49.49 42.35 2.58
C GLY A 66 -49.11 41.67 1.26
N PHE A 67 -48.22 42.26 0.45
CA PHE A 67 -47.80 41.70 -0.85
C PHE A 67 -46.29 41.54 -0.94
N ALA A 68 -45.85 40.48 -1.61
CA ALA A 68 -44.44 40.19 -1.89
C ALA A 68 -44.26 39.61 -3.29
N LEU A 69 -43.02 39.62 -3.78
CA LEU A 69 -42.65 39.05 -5.08
C LEU A 69 -41.66 37.88 -4.89
N THR A 70 -41.79 36.83 -5.70
CA THR A 70 -40.79 35.75 -5.74
C THR A 70 -40.51 35.30 -7.17
N THR A 71 -39.27 34.93 -7.43
CA THR A 71 -38.81 34.31 -8.69
C THR A 71 -38.56 32.81 -8.58
N VAL A 72 -38.49 32.31 -7.35
CA VAL A 72 -38.32 30.89 -7.04
C VAL A 72 -39.69 30.23 -7.03
N ASP A 73 -39.74 28.94 -7.37
CA ASP A 73 -40.91 28.09 -7.18
C ASP A 73 -40.98 27.57 -5.72
N PRO A 74 -41.74 28.22 -4.81
CA PRO A 74 -41.66 27.91 -3.38
C PRO A 74 -42.23 26.53 -3.06
N ASP A 75 -43.33 26.13 -3.72
CA ASP A 75 -44.00 24.85 -3.46
C ASP A 75 -43.14 23.69 -3.97
N GLY A 76 -42.58 23.83 -5.17
CA GLY A 76 -41.64 22.87 -5.74
C GLY A 76 -40.37 22.74 -4.89
N ALA A 77 -39.85 23.85 -4.36
CA ALA A 77 -38.73 23.82 -3.42
C ALA A 77 -39.12 23.11 -2.12
N ALA A 78 -40.26 23.45 -1.51
CA ALA A 78 -40.73 22.83 -0.28
C ALA A 78 -40.97 21.33 -0.42
N LEU A 79 -41.63 20.89 -1.50
CA LEU A 79 -41.85 19.47 -1.79
C LEU A 79 -40.54 18.71 -1.97
N LYS A 80 -39.57 19.28 -2.70
CA LYS A 80 -38.24 18.69 -2.84
C LYS A 80 -37.49 18.63 -1.50
N THR A 81 -37.59 19.66 -0.67
CA THR A 81 -36.98 19.69 0.66
C THR A 81 -37.60 18.65 1.59
N ILE A 82 -38.92 18.51 1.59
CA ILE A 82 -39.62 17.47 2.37
C ILE A 82 -39.25 16.09 1.85
N GLY A 83 -39.26 15.88 0.53
CA GLY A 83 -38.81 14.62 -0.07
C GLY A 83 -37.38 14.26 0.31
N PHE A 84 -36.46 15.23 0.23
CA PHE A 84 -35.08 15.05 0.70
C PHE A 84 -35.01 14.69 2.19
N ALA A 85 -35.75 15.40 3.05
CA ALA A 85 -35.79 15.11 4.49
C ALA A 85 -36.34 13.71 4.79
N LEU A 86 -37.39 13.27 4.10
CA LEU A 86 -37.97 11.93 4.24
C LEU A 86 -37.02 10.84 3.73
N THR A 87 -36.31 11.08 2.62
CA THR A 87 -35.28 10.17 2.11
C THR A 87 -34.12 10.06 3.10
N MET A 88 -33.64 11.19 3.64
CA MET A 88 -32.62 11.18 4.70
C MET A 88 -33.09 10.45 5.96
N GLU A 89 -34.34 10.65 6.39
CA GLU A 89 -34.91 9.94 7.54
C GLU A 89 -34.96 8.42 7.29
N ASP A 90 -35.47 7.99 6.13
CA ASP A 90 -35.49 6.58 5.72
C ASP A 90 -34.06 6.00 5.68
N HIS A 91 -33.07 6.74 5.19
CA HIS A 91 -31.67 6.33 5.24
C HIS A 91 -31.13 6.19 6.66
N LEU A 92 -31.37 7.17 7.53
CA LEU A 92 -30.91 7.14 8.92
C LEU A 92 -31.54 5.98 9.71
N THR A 93 -32.78 5.58 9.38
CA THR A 93 -33.44 4.41 10.00
C THR A 93 -32.90 3.06 9.52
N LYS A 94 -32.29 3.01 8.33
CA LYS A 94 -31.68 1.80 7.76
C LYS A 94 -30.23 1.57 8.21
N VAL A 95 -29.60 2.56 8.84
CA VAL A 95 -28.24 2.47 9.37
C VAL A 95 -28.27 2.01 10.83
N SER A 96 -27.46 1.00 11.15
CA SER A 96 -27.36 0.38 12.48
C SER A 96 -27.01 1.38 13.60
N SER A 97 -26.17 2.36 13.30
CA SER A 97 -25.74 3.43 14.20
C SER A 97 -25.45 4.72 13.41
N PRO A 98 -26.40 5.66 13.32
CA PRO A 98 -26.27 6.86 12.48
C PRO A 98 -25.22 7.88 12.95
N PHE A 99 -24.64 7.71 14.14
CA PHE A 99 -23.62 8.60 14.72
C PHE A 99 -22.22 7.97 14.79
N ASP A 100 -22.05 6.74 14.30
CA ASP A 100 -20.77 6.06 14.29
C ASP A 100 -20.03 6.32 12.96
N ALA A 101 -18.86 6.97 13.04
CA ALA A 101 -18.05 7.36 11.89
C ALA A 101 -17.56 6.16 11.07
N ASP A 102 -17.34 5.01 11.71
CA ASP A 102 -16.90 3.77 11.05
C ASP A 102 -18.03 3.07 10.31
N THR A 103 -19.28 3.26 10.75
CA THR A 103 -20.46 2.71 10.08
C THR A 103 -20.76 3.50 8.79
N LEU A 104 -20.59 4.83 8.82
CA LEU A 104 -20.70 5.70 7.63
C LEU A 104 -19.51 5.55 6.66
N SER A 105 -18.42 4.91 7.08
CA SER A 105 -17.21 4.75 6.27
C SER A 105 -17.21 3.48 5.40
N LYS A 106 -17.97 2.45 5.76
CA LYS A 106 -18.04 1.15 5.07
C LYS A 106 -18.88 1.21 3.80
N ALA A 107 -18.28 0.78 2.68
CA ALA A 107 -18.98 0.65 1.41
C ALA A 107 -19.99 -0.52 1.47
N GLY A 108 -21.27 -0.25 1.22
CA GLY A 108 -22.30 -1.28 1.03
C GLY A 108 -23.49 -1.26 2.00
N GLU A 109 -23.45 -0.51 3.11
CA GLU A 109 -24.63 -0.37 3.98
C GLU A 109 -25.65 0.67 3.45
N LEU A 110 -25.19 1.62 2.63
CA LEU A 110 -26.04 2.48 1.80
C LEU A 110 -25.99 1.95 0.35
N THR A 111 -27.16 1.80 -0.27
CA THR A 111 -27.34 1.27 -1.63
C THR A 111 -26.43 1.95 -2.67
N TYR A 112 -26.04 1.22 -3.72
CA TYR A 112 -25.19 1.69 -4.84
C TYR A 112 -25.71 2.93 -5.60
N THR A 113 -26.96 3.34 -5.35
CA THR A 113 -27.59 4.54 -5.93
C THR A 113 -27.43 5.80 -5.08
N THR A 114 -26.94 5.69 -3.85
CA THR A 114 -26.79 6.82 -2.92
C THR A 114 -25.31 7.04 -2.64
N SER A 115 -24.73 8.04 -3.31
CA SER A 115 -23.37 8.51 -3.02
C SER A 115 -23.35 9.24 -1.67
N ARG A 116 -22.16 9.41 -1.07
CA ARG A 116 -21.91 10.24 0.14
C ARG A 116 -22.32 11.72 0.00
N GLY A 117 -22.93 12.13 -1.11
CA GLY A 117 -23.29 13.51 -1.42
C GLY A 117 -24.68 13.59 -2.04
N GLU A 118 -25.72 13.25 -1.29
CA GLU A 118 -27.07 13.63 -1.68
C GLU A 118 -27.13 15.16 -1.80
N THR A 119 -27.63 15.63 -2.93
CA THR A 119 -27.72 17.06 -3.22
C THR A 119 -28.90 17.66 -2.46
N VAL A 120 -28.68 18.83 -1.86
CA VAL A 120 -29.76 19.62 -1.25
C VAL A 120 -30.82 19.93 -2.31
N ALA A 121 -32.07 20.11 -1.85
CA ALA A 121 -33.19 20.45 -2.73
C ALA A 121 -32.84 21.64 -3.66
N ALA A 122 -32.74 21.36 -4.96
CA ALA A 122 -32.39 22.36 -5.95
C ALA A 122 -33.54 23.36 -6.15
N LEU A 123 -33.24 24.64 -5.93
CA LEU A 123 -34.13 25.76 -6.23
C LEU A 123 -34.36 25.83 -7.75
N ARG A 124 -35.59 26.19 -8.13
CA ARG A 124 -35.99 26.30 -9.53
C ARG A 124 -36.52 27.70 -9.80
N SER A 125 -36.13 28.28 -10.93
CA SER A 125 -36.73 29.49 -11.48
C SER A 125 -38.15 29.19 -11.99
N GLY A 126 -39.13 29.91 -11.46
CA GLY A 126 -40.55 29.66 -11.72
C GLY A 126 -41.23 30.71 -12.60
N GLY A 127 -40.54 31.77 -13.01
CA GLY A 127 -41.17 33.03 -13.39
C GLY A 127 -41.44 33.93 -12.18
N ILE A 128 -42.05 35.09 -12.40
CA ILE A 128 -42.27 36.08 -11.34
C ILE A 128 -43.68 35.92 -10.78
N THR A 129 -43.78 35.69 -9.48
CA THR A 129 -45.03 35.45 -8.76
C THR A 129 -45.33 36.60 -7.82
N ILE A 130 -46.55 37.13 -7.89
CA ILE A 130 -47.09 38.08 -6.92
C ILE A 130 -47.80 37.27 -5.84
N VAL A 131 -47.35 37.41 -4.59
CA VAL A 131 -47.88 36.71 -3.43
C VAL A 131 -48.67 37.70 -2.58
N GLU A 132 -49.86 37.29 -2.13
CA GLU A 132 -50.67 38.01 -1.16
C GLU A 132 -50.70 37.22 0.16
N HIS A 133 -50.12 37.78 1.21
CA HIS A 133 -50.06 37.14 2.53
C HIS A 133 -51.45 37.09 3.17
N GLY A 134 -51.84 35.91 3.68
CA GLY A 134 -53.14 35.76 4.33
C GLY A 134 -54.33 35.90 3.39
N ARG A 135 -54.12 35.69 2.08
CA ARG A 135 -55.18 35.80 1.04
C ARG A 135 -56.41 34.96 1.35
N ALA A 136 -56.24 33.76 1.93
CA ALA A 136 -57.35 32.90 2.32
C ALA A 136 -58.26 33.56 3.36
N ASN A 137 -57.69 34.23 4.36
CA ASN A 137 -58.46 34.98 5.36
C ASN A 137 -59.17 36.18 4.73
N ASN A 138 -58.49 36.91 3.84
CA ASN A 138 -59.10 38.05 3.14
C ASN A 138 -60.32 37.60 2.30
N VAL A 139 -60.20 36.50 1.57
CA VAL A 139 -61.32 35.93 0.79
C VAL A 139 -62.43 35.40 1.70
N ALA A 140 -62.09 34.79 2.84
CA ALA A 140 -63.08 34.36 3.83
C ALA A 140 -63.86 35.55 4.41
N ASP A 141 -63.18 36.65 4.75
CA ASP A 141 -63.80 37.88 5.24
C ASP A 141 -64.71 38.52 4.18
N ASP A 142 -64.28 38.53 2.91
CA ASP A 142 -65.08 39.01 1.77
C ASP A 142 -66.33 38.11 1.56
N LEU A 143 -66.20 36.79 1.73
CA LEU A 143 -67.32 35.85 1.64
C LEU A 143 -68.31 36.02 2.80
N ILE A 144 -67.82 36.19 4.04
CA ILE A 144 -68.68 36.46 5.21
C ILE A 144 -69.44 37.76 5.01
N ALA A 145 -68.77 38.83 4.56
CA ALA A 145 -69.41 40.10 4.27
C ALA A 145 -70.46 39.98 3.15
N SER A 146 -70.16 39.24 2.09
CA SER A 146 -71.10 38.97 0.99
C SER A 146 -72.32 38.18 1.46
N ARG A 147 -72.12 37.16 2.31
CA ARG A 147 -73.20 36.38 2.91
C ARG A 147 -74.12 37.26 3.77
N LEU A 148 -73.55 38.08 4.65
CA LEU A 148 -74.33 39.01 5.48
C LEU A 148 -75.15 39.99 4.64
N LYS A 149 -74.60 40.43 3.49
CA LYS A 149 -75.32 41.29 2.54
C LYS A 149 -76.44 40.55 1.83
N ASN A 150 -76.20 39.32 1.37
CA ASN A 150 -77.24 38.49 0.76
C ASN A 150 -78.37 38.19 1.75
N ASP A 151 -78.04 37.82 3.00
CA ASP A 151 -79.03 37.63 4.07
C ASP A 151 -79.85 38.91 4.31
N ALA A 152 -79.22 40.09 4.24
CA ALA A 152 -79.91 41.38 4.35
C ALA A 152 -80.81 41.68 3.12
N VAL A 153 -80.41 41.29 1.91
CA VAL A 153 -81.27 41.38 0.71
C VAL A 153 -82.48 40.47 0.85
N ASP A 154 -82.28 39.22 1.28
CA ASP A 154 -83.34 38.23 1.47
C ASP A 154 -84.35 38.68 2.56
N GLN A 155 -83.88 39.43 3.55
CA GLN A 155 -84.70 40.08 4.57
C GLN A 155 -85.34 41.41 4.12
N GLN A 156 -85.29 41.75 2.82
CA GLN A 156 -85.80 43.00 2.24
C GLN A 156 -85.15 44.27 2.81
N GLN A 157 -83.92 44.19 3.32
CA GLN A 157 -83.14 45.33 3.83
C GLN A 157 -82.06 45.81 2.85
N GLY A 158 -82.26 45.55 1.55
CA GLY A 158 -81.30 45.91 0.48
C GLY A 158 -80.95 47.40 0.42
N ASN A 159 -81.87 48.28 0.87
CA ASN A 159 -81.64 49.72 0.95
C ASN A 159 -80.61 50.15 2.01
N LYS A 160 -80.22 49.26 2.93
CA LYS A 160 -79.18 49.51 3.94
C LYS A 160 -77.79 49.02 3.50
N ILE A 161 -77.68 48.42 2.31
CA ILE A 161 -76.44 47.82 1.82
C ILE A 161 -75.61 48.87 1.09
N VAL A 162 -74.35 48.96 1.49
CA VAL A 162 -73.30 49.72 0.78
C VAL A 162 -72.26 48.74 0.26
N PHE A 163 -72.01 48.77 -1.04
CA PHE A 163 -70.94 48.05 -1.70
C PHE A 163 -69.66 48.87 -1.74
N TYR A 164 -68.54 48.21 -1.50
CA TYR A 164 -67.20 48.72 -1.65
C TYR A 164 -66.50 48.01 -2.80
N ALA A 165 -65.29 48.44 -3.14
CA ALA A 165 -64.52 47.90 -4.26
C ALA A 165 -64.41 46.38 -4.18
N GLU A 166 -64.19 45.82 -2.99
CA GLU A 166 -64.06 44.38 -2.77
C GLU A 166 -65.35 43.59 -3.06
N ASP A 167 -66.53 44.21 -2.93
CA ASP A 167 -67.81 43.55 -3.19
C ASP A 167 -68.20 43.52 -4.67
N VAL A 168 -67.66 44.47 -5.45
CA VAL A 168 -67.89 44.60 -6.90
C VAL A 168 -66.63 44.25 -7.71
N LEU A 169 -65.65 43.62 -7.07
CA LEU A 169 -64.41 43.18 -7.69
C LEU A 169 -64.61 41.86 -8.42
N ARG A 170 -64.35 41.86 -9.72
CA ARG A 170 -64.32 40.65 -10.53
C ARG A 170 -62.92 40.05 -10.61
N GLY A 171 -61.89 40.89 -10.56
CA GLY A 171 -60.51 40.44 -10.72
C GLY A 171 -59.51 41.55 -11.02
N TYR A 172 -58.38 41.16 -11.61
CA TYR A 172 -57.26 42.05 -11.87
C TYR A 172 -56.76 41.97 -13.32
N ARG A 173 -56.34 43.10 -13.86
CA ARG A 173 -55.51 43.20 -15.07
C ARG A 173 -54.09 43.54 -14.67
N ILE A 174 -53.14 42.70 -15.04
CA ILE A 174 -51.75 42.85 -14.61
C ILE A 174 -50.93 43.43 -15.76
N ASP A 175 -50.23 44.51 -15.45
CA ASP A 175 -49.25 45.15 -16.33
C ASP A 175 -47.84 44.86 -15.79
N VAL A 176 -46.88 44.73 -16.71
CA VAL A 176 -45.46 44.59 -16.40
C VAL A 176 -44.69 45.80 -16.95
N PHE A 177 -43.74 46.29 -16.18
CA PHE A 177 -42.79 47.32 -16.57
C PHE A 177 -41.40 46.72 -16.64
N THR A 178 -40.73 46.83 -17.78
CA THR A 178 -39.35 46.37 -17.95
C THR A 178 -38.41 47.56 -17.77
N GLU A 179 -37.51 47.50 -16.79
CA GLU A 179 -36.60 48.62 -16.46
C GLU A 179 -35.67 48.98 -17.64
N GLN A 180 -35.31 48.00 -18.46
CA GLN A 180 -34.46 48.19 -19.65
C GLN A 180 -35.14 48.99 -20.76
N THR A 181 -36.45 48.78 -21.00
CA THR A 181 -37.19 49.46 -22.07
C THR A 181 -37.96 50.68 -21.58
N GLY A 182 -38.22 50.76 -20.27
CA GLY A 182 -38.93 51.87 -19.64
C GLY A 182 -40.41 51.98 -20.03
N GLN A 183 -41.03 50.88 -20.47
CA GLN A 183 -42.41 50.85 -20.97
C GLN A 183 -43.29 49.86 -20.18
N TRP A 184 -44.56 50.24 -19.97
CA TRP A 184 -45.61 49.37 -19.44
C TRP A 184 -46.25 48.55 -20.56
N GLN A 185 -46.43 47.25 -20.33
CA GLN A 185 -47.13 46.33 -21.22
C GLN A 185 -48.15 45.51 -20.44
N SER A 186 -49.37 45.39 -20.98
CA SER A 186 -50.45 44.60 -20.37
C SER A 186 -50.23 43.12 -20.64
N LEU A 187 -50.27 42.28 -19.59
CA LEU A 187 -50.22 40.82 -19.71
C LEU A 187 -51.58 40.21 -20.06
N CYS A 188 -52.62 41.05 -20.06
CA CYS A 188 -54.01 40.67 -20.30
C CYS A 188 -54.54 41.13 -21.68
N GLU A 189 -53.71 41.76 -22.52
CA GLU A 189 -54.09 42.14 -23.89
C GLU A 189 -54.26 40.90 -24.77
N ARG A 190 -55.39 40.81 -25.47
CA ARG A 190 -55.71 39.66 -26.32
C ARG A 190 -56.56 40.06 -27.52
N ILE A 191 -56.61 39.17 -28.51
CA ILE A 191 -57.54 39.22 -29.64
C ILE A 191 -58.45 38.00 -29.48
N ALA A 192 -59.75 38.24 -29.30
CA ALA A 192 -60.74 37.19 -29.22
C ALA A 192 -61.49 37.07 -30.54
N GLU A 193 -61.46 35.88 -31.11
CA GLU A 193 -62.21 35.49 -32.30
C GLU A 193 -63.37 34.60 -31.86
N TYR A 194 -64.57 34.91 -32.35
CA TYR A 194 -65.77 34.17 -32.03
C TYR A 194 -66.28 33.46 -33.29
N GLY A 195 -66.56 32.17 -33.16
CA GLY A 195 -67.12 31.34 -34.22
C GLY A 195 -68.35 30.58 -33.73
N TRP A 196 -68.83 29.66 -34.56
CA TRP A 196 -70.00 28.84 -34.26
C TRP A 196 -69.60 27.36 -34.27
N VAL A 197 -70.12 26.58 -33.33
CA VAL A 197 -69.83 25.15 -33.21
C VAL A 197 -70.26 24.38 -34.47
N SER A 198 -71.35 24.81 -35.13
CA SER A 198 -71.85 24.23 -36.38
C SER A 198 -71.24 24.83 -37.66
N GLY A 199 -70.43 25.89 -37.57
CA GLY A 199 -69.85 26.60 -38.74
C GLY A 199 -70.80 27.53 -39.51
N ASP A 200 -72.12 27.39 -39.37
CA ASP A 200 -73.14 28.09 -40.21
C ASP A 200 -73.64 29.44 -39.67
N GLY A 201 -72.98 30.05 -38.68
CA GLY A 201 -73.44 31.32 -38.10
C GLY A 201 -72.80 32.57 -38.73
N PRO A 202 -73.34 33.78 -38.44
CA PRO A 202 -72.80 35.03 -38.96
C PRO A 202 -71.37 35.27 -38.49
N ALA A 203 -70.52 35.80 -39.38
CA ALA A 203 -69.15 36.17 -39.06
C ALA A 203 -69.14 37.26 -37.97
N LEU A 204 -68.50 36.97 -36.83
CA LEU A 204 -68.33 37.91 -35.73
C LEU A 204 -66.98 38.62 -35.89
N PRO A 205 -66.92 39.95 -35.72
CA PRO A 205 -65.65 40.68 -35.83
C PRO A 205 -64.69 40.29 -34.71
N GLU A 206 -63.39 40.33 -35.00
CA GLU A 206 -62.35 40.20 -33.98
C GLU A 206 -62.53 41.26 -32.88
N ALA A 207 -62.62 40.82 -31.63
CA ALA A 207 -62.68 41.71 -30.48
C ALA A 207 -61.26 41.90 -29.93
N LYS A 208 -60.74 43.13 -30.08
CA LYS A 208 -59.52 43.57 -29.37
C LYS A 208 -59.94 44.03 -27.98
N ASP A 209 -59.73 43.18 -26.98
CA ASP A 209 -60.08 43.44 -25.60
C ASP A 209 -58.93 43.11 -24.63
N GLU A 210 -59.13 43.41 -23.34
CA GLU A 210 -58.26 42.95 -22.27
C GLU A 210 -59.02 41.95 -21.39
N GLY A 211 -58.46 40.74 -21.26
CA GLY A 211 -58.95 39.77 -20.29
C GLY A 211 -58.71 40.22 -18.85
N TYR A 212 -58.97 39.35 -17.88
CA TYR A 212 -58.66 39.60 -16.48
C TYR A 212 -58.41 38.27 -15.76
N LEU A 213 -57.68 38.32 -14.66
CA LEU A 213 -57.53 37.21 -13.72
C LEU A 213 -58.62 37.28 -12.65
N SER A 214 -59.32 36.18 -12.40
CA SER A 214 -60.36 36.12 -11.37
C SER A 214 -59.78 36.38 -9.97
N GLY A 215 -60.48 37.17 -9.15
CA GLY A 215 -60.01 37.57 -7.82
C GLY A 215 -59.83 36.41 -6.83
N ALA A 216 -60.71 35.40 -6.88
CA ALA A 216 -60.70 34.25 -5.99
C ALA A 216 -61.09 32.96 -6.74
N SER A 217 -60.11 32.30 -7.37
CA SER A 217 -60.31 30.98 -7.99
C SER A 217 -59.94 29.90 -6.99
N THR A 218 -60.94 29.20 -6.45
CA THR A 218 -60.75 28.10 -5.48
C THR A 218 -60.93 26.74 -6.15
N THR A 219 -60.19 25.73 -5.69
CA THR A 219 -60.43 24.33 -6.06
C THR A 219 -61.05 23.56 -4.89
N THR A 220 -61.92 22.60 -5.19
CA THR A 220 -62.55 21.73 -4.19
C THR A 220 -62.84 20.36 -4.80
N LYS A 221 -62.97 19.33 -3.96
CA LYS A 221 -63.38 17.99 -4.41
C LYS A 221 -64.89 17.97 -4.69
N PRO A 222 -65.36 17.16 -5.66
CA PRO A 222 -66.79 16.96 -5.88
C PRO A 222 -67.46 16.41 -4.61
N PRO A 223 -68.70 16.84 -4.28
CA PRO A 223 -69.42 16.34 -3.11
C PRO A 223 -69.56 14.81 -3.07
N GLU A 224 -69.64 14.17 -4.24
CA GLU A 224 -69.77 12.72 -4.42
C GLU A 224 -68.51 11.93 -4.04
N GLU A 225 -67.35 12.59 -4.03
CA GLU A 225 -66.04 11.98 -3.69
C GLU A 225 -65.64 12.23 -2.22
N LEU A 226 -66.47 12.96 -1.46
CA LEU A 226 -66.24 13.24 -0.04
C LEU A 226 -66.89 12.15 0.84
N PRO A 227 -66.25 11.76 1.97
CA PRO A 227 -66.86 10.88 2.95
C PRO A 227 -68.22 11.42 3.42
N PRO A 228 -69.21 10.56 3.74
CA PRO A 228 -70.48 11.01 4.30
C PRO A 228 -70.23 11.84 5.58
N ASN A 229 -70.77 13.06 5.62
CA ASN A 229 -70.58 14.11 6.64
C ASN A 229 -69.25 14.91 6.61
N ALA A 230 -68.41 14.77 5.58
CA ALA A 230 -67.24 15.64 5.42
C ALA A 230 -67.63 17.05 4.92
N THR A 231 -66.95 18.09 5.41
CA THR A 231 -67.12 19.46 4.93
C THR A 231 -66.45 19.63 3.57
N GLN A 232 -67.08 20.42 2.69
CA GLN A 232 -66.49 20.76 1.40
C GLN A 232 -65.48 21.89 1.59
N ASP A 233 -64.20 21.51 1.71
CA ASP A 233 -63.13 22.48 1.89
C ASP A 233 -62.71 23.10 0.54
N HIS A 234 -62.49 24.41 0.53
CA HIS A 234 -62.02 25.17 -0.63
C HIS A 234 -60.54 25.51 -0.46
N TYR A 235 -59.73 25.12 -1.44
CA TYR A 235 -58.31 25.43 -1.48
C TYR A 235 -58.06 26.69 -2.30
N LEU A 236 -57.25 27.60 -1.75
CA LEU A 236 -56.84 28.85 -2.38
C LEU A 236 -55.33 29.05 -2.19
N HIS A 237 -54.63 29.37 -3.27
CA HIS A 237 -53.19 29.66 -3.23
C HIS A 237 -52.91 31.11 -2.81
N GLU A 238 -51.85 31.37 -2.03
CA GLU A 238 -51.41 32.74 -1.71
C GLU A 238 -50.87 33.50 -2.94
N ALA A 239 -50.42 32.77 -3.96
CA ALA A 239 -50.04 33.35 -5.25
C ALA A 239 -51.26 33.95 -5.95
N LEU A 240 -51.23 35.27 -6.15
CA LEU A 240 -52.25 36.01 -6.88
C LEU A 240 -52.12 35.77 -8.39
N ALA A 241 -50.90 35.84 -8.90
CA ALA A 241 -50.58 35.60 -10.31
C ALA A 241 -49.11 35.22 -10.48
N LYS A 242 -48.82 34.34 -11.45
CA LYS A 242 -47.47 33.89 -11.83
C LYS A 242 -47.23 34.18 -13.30
N TRP A 243 -46.29 35.07 -13.60
CA TRP A 243 -45.91 35.40 -14.97
C TRP A 243 -44.64 34.66 -15.40
N THR A 244 -44.77 33.85 -16.45
CA THR A 244 -43.69 32.98 -16.96
C THR A 244 -43.13 33.45 -18.30
N GLY A 245 -43.31 34.73 -18.65
CA GLY A 245 -42.92 35.28 -19.95
C GLY A 245 -43.97 35.09 -21.05
N TRP A 246 -45.21 34.77 -20.69
CA TRP A 246 -46.34 34.64 -21.61
C TRP A 246 -47.55 35.47 -21.14
N SER A 247 -48.58 35.60 -21.97
CA SER A 247 -49.84 36.23 -21.56
C SER A 247 -50.51 35.45 -20.43
N LEU A 248 -51.17 36.17 -19.51
CA LEU A 248 -51.92 35.59 -18.39
C LEU A 248 -53.35 35.17 -18.77
N VAL A 249 -53.82 35.55 -19.97
CA VAL A 249 -55.21 35.33 -20.42
C VAL A 249 -55.30 34.59 -21.75
N VAL A 250 -54.16 34.35 -22.40
CA VAL A 250 -54.04 33.59 -23.65
C VAL A 250 -53.20 32.34 -23.38
N PRO A 251 -53.68 31.14 -23.73
CA PRO A 251 -52.89 29.92 -23.59
C PRO A 251 -51.63 29.97 -24.46
N ARG A 252 -50.58 29.23 -24.09
CA ARG A 252 -49.43 29.03 -24.98
C ARG A 252 -49.85 28.14 -26.16
N PRO A 253 -49.35 28.39 -27.39
CA PRO A 253 -49.50 27.45 -28.49
C PRO A 253 -48.93 26.08 -28.11
N GLY A 254 -49.69 25.01 -28.32
CA GLY A 254 -49.24 23.64 -28.02
C GLY A 254 -50.39 22.71 -27.67
N ARG A 255 -50.05 21.42 -27.55
CA ARG A 255 -50.97 20.39 -27.04
C ARG A 255 -51.12 20.53 -25.54
N ARG A 256 -52.30 20.24 -25.00
CA ARG A 256 -52.55 20.31 -23.56
C ARG A 256 -52.17 18.99 -22.90
N ILE A 257 -51.52 19.08 -21.76
CA ILE A 257 -51.31 17.94 -20.86
C ILE A 257 -52.55 17.83 -20.00
N ARG A 258 -53.25 16.69 -20.06
CA ARG A 258 -54.33 16.38 -19.14
C ARG A 258 -53.97 15.16 -18.29
N PRO A 259 -54.33 15.17 -17.00
CA PRO A 259 -54.22 13.98 -16.19
C PRO A 259 -55.12 12.88 -16.74
N PHE A 260 -54.63 11.65 -16.74
CA PHE A 260 -55.33 10.45 -17.12
C PHE A 260 -55.12 9.40 -16.02
N PRO A 261 -56.17 8.79 -15.48
CA PRO A 261 -57.59 8.99 -15.82
C PRO A 261 -58.14 10.32 -15.26
N ASP A 262 -59.04 11.00 -15.99
CA ASP A 262 -59.72 12.25 -15.57
C ASP A 262 -61.18 12.02 -15.17
N SER A 263 -61.91 13.10 -14.86
CA SER A 263 -63.34 13.05 -14.53
C SER A 263 -64.22 12.55 -15.67
N SER A 264 -63.74 12.57 -16.92
CA SER A 264 -64.42 11.98 -18.09
C SER A 264 -64.23 10.47 -18.18
N THR A 265 -63.29 9.91 -17.40
CA THR A 265 -63.04 8.47 -17.32
C THR A 265 -64.01 7.81 -16.33
N PRO A 266 -64.65 6.67 -16.65
CA PRO A 266 -65.58 5.99 -15.76
C PRO A 266 -64.97 5.66 -14.39
N SER A 267 -65.74 5.80 -13.32
CA SER A 267 -65.28 5.62 -11.93
C SER A 267 -64.65 4.25 -11.65
N VAL A 268 -65.12 3.20 -12.35
CA VAL A 268 -64.61 1.82 -12.23
C VAL A 268 -63.22 1.66 -12.86
N GLU A 269 -62.90 2.40 -13.93
CA GLU A 269 -61.57 2.40 -14.55
C GLU A 269 -60.60 3.28 -13.78
N ARG A 270 -61.07 4.42 -13.25
CA ARG A 270 -60.30 5.27 -12.32
C ARG A 270 -59.79 4.50 -11.09
N ALA A 271 -60.60 3.59 -10.55
CA ALA A 271 -60.22 2.79 -9.39
C ALA A 271 -59.16 1.69 -9.68
N LYS A 272 -59.00 1.26 -10.94
CA LYS A 272 -58.04 0.19 -11.33
C LYS A 272 -56.62 0.69 -11.59
N LEU A 273 -56.46 1.96 -11.96
CA LEU A 273 -55.17 2.56 -12.36
C LEU A 273 -54.29 2.99 -11.18
N GLY A 274 -54.80 2.97 -9.95
CA GLY A 274 -54.04 3.38 -8.76
C GLY A 274 -53.61 4.86 -8.78
N LEU A 275 -52.76 5.26 -7.83
CA LEU A 275 -52.27 6.64 -7.62
C LEU A 275 -51.35 7.17 -8.73
N ILE A 276 -51.15 6.44 -9.83
CA ILE A 276 -50.30 6.86 -10.93
C ILE A 276 -51.17 7.67 -11.90
N GLN A 277 -51.09 8.99 -11.75
CA GLN A 277 -51.69 9.93 -12.68
C GLN A 277 -50.81 9.94 -13.94
N GLU A 278 -51.21 9.24 -15.00
CA GLU A 278 -50.57 9.35 -16.30
C GLU A 278 -50.90 10.73 -16.89
N GLU A 279 -49.98 11.31 -17.66
CA GLU A 279 -50.19 12.58 -18.34
C GLU A 279 -50.38 12.33 -19.83
N ARG A 280 -51.56 12.66 -20.37
CA ARG A 280 -51.87 12.50 -21.79
C ARG A 280 -51.80 13.84 -22.50
N VAL A 281 -51.06 13.88 -23.60
CA VAL A 281 -50.90 15.07 -24.45
C VAL A 281 -51.97 15.02 -25.55
N ASP A 282 -53.05 15.76 -25.39
CA ASP A 282 -54.17 15.80 -26.35
C ASP A 282 -54.26 17.18 -27.03
N GLU A 283 -54.78 17.22 -28.25
CA GLU A 283 -55.19 18.46 -28.91
C GLU A 283 -56.57 18.89 -28.39
N GLN A 284 -56.80 20.20 -28.29
CA GLN A 284 -58.14 20.71 -27.99
C GLN A 284 -59.05 20.40 -29.17
N SER A 285 -60.10 19.61 -28.94
CA SER A 285 -61.03 19.15 -29.97
C SER A 285 -62.41 19.74 -29.75
N ALA A 286 -63.25 19.79 -30.79
CA ALA A 286 -64.61 20.34 -30.68
C ALA A 286 -65.48 19.61 -29.64
N SER A 287 -65.17 18.35 -29.31
CA SER A 287 -65.86 17.55 -28.28
C SER A 287 -65.57 17.97 -26.83
N ASP A 288 -64.66 18.92 -26.62
CA ASP A 288 -64.41 19.52 -25.29
C ASP A 288 -65.46 20.56 -24.89
N THR A 289 -66.40 20.87 -25.80
CA THR A 289 -67.56 21.68 -25.48
C THR A 289 -68.63 20.82 -24.82
N HIS A 290 -69.10 21.23 -23.64
CA HIS A 290 -70.08 20.48 -22.85
C HIS A 290 -71.36 20.23 -23.67
N ALA A 291 -71.91 19.02 -23.62
CA ALA A 291 -73.20 18.71 -24.24
C ALA A 291 -74.31 19.55 -23.56
N GLY A 292 -74.72 20.65 -24.21
CA GLY A 292 -75.63 21.67 -23.65
C GLY A 292 -75.03 23.09 -23.54
N GLY A 293 -73.78 23.29 -23.98
CA GLY A 293 -73.13 24.60 -24.00
C GLY A 293 -73.66 25.56 -25.08
N THR A 294 -73.30 26.83 -24.96
CA THR A 294 -73.60 27.86 -25.97
C THR A 294 -72.98 27.50 -27.33
N PRO A 295 -73.68 27.72 -28.46
CA PRO A 295 -73.22 27.34 -29.81
C PRO A 295 -72.06 28.17 -30.36
N ILE A 296 -71.36 28.94 -29.51
CA ILE A 296 -70.30 29.87 -29.87
C ILE A 296 -68.94 29.24 -29.49
N THR A 297 -68.05 29.14 -30.47
CA THR A 297 -66.63 28.83 -30.22
C THR A 297 -65.85 30.12 -29.98
N ARG A 298 -64.82 30.05 -29.16
CA ARG A 298 -63.95 31.19 -28.85
C ARG A 298 -62.50 30.76 -28.98
N SER A 299 -61.77 31.37 -29.91
CA SER A 299 -60.31 31.33 -29.98
C SER A 299 -59.73 32.65 -29.47
N VAL A 300 -58.57 32.59 -28.83
CA VAL A 300 -57.92 33.77 -28.27
C VAL A 300 -56.46 33.74 -28.63
N HIS A 301 -55.96 34.86 -29.15
CA HIS A 301 -54.59 35.02 -29.60
C HIS A 301 -53.93 36.23 -28.93
N VAL A 302 -52.59 36.20 -28.81
CA VAL A 302 -51.83 37.36 -28.36
C VAL A 302 -51.70 38.34 -29.52
N ARG A 303 -51.82 39.65 -29.24
CA ARG A 303 -51.58 40.67 -30.28
C ARG A 303 -50.11 40.68 -30.72
N PRO A 304 -49.81 40.57 -32.02
CA PRO A 304 -48.43 40.57 -32.51
C PRO A 304 -47.61 41.77 -32.01
N GLY A 305 -46.38 41.52 -31.55
CA GLY A 305 -45.44 42.55 -31.06
C GLY A 305 -45.73 43.14 -29.68
N ARG A 306 -46.77 42.67 -28.97
CA ARG A 306 -47.19 43.21 -27.67
C ARG A 306 -46.79 42.37 -26.46
N LEU A 307 -46.22 41.18 -26.68
CA LEU A 307 -45.83 40.28 -25.61
C LEU A 307 -44.49 40.74 -24.97
N PRO A 308 -44.45 40.99 -23.64
CA PRO A 308 -43.21 41.27 -22.94
C PRO A 308 -42.31 40.03 -22.87
N ARG A 309 -41.00 40.26 -22.97
CA ARG A 309 -39.98 39.21 -22.87
C ARG A 309 -39.54 39.02 -21.43
N LEU A 310 -39.51 37.77 -20.97
CA LEU A 310 -38.90 37.39 -19.69
C LEU A 310 -37.48 36.88 -19.96
N ARG A 311 -36.47 37.57 -19.44
CA ARG A 311 -35.05 37.24 -19.61
C ARG A 311 -34.31 37.30 -18.30
N TYR A 312 -33.30 36.45 -18.16
CA TYR A 312 -32.39 36.52 -17.03
C TYR A 312 -31.59 37.82 -17.05
N SER A 313 -31.24 38.31 -15.86
CA SER A 313 -30.61 39.63 -15.60
C SER A 313 -31.49 40.86 -15.86
N MET A 314 -32.68 40.70 -16.45
CA MET A 314 -33.64 41.80 -16.60
C MET A 314 -34.41 42.08 -15.31
N ALA A 315 -34.82 43.34 -15.13
CA ALA A 315 -35.53 43.78 -13.94
C ALA A 315 -36.93 44.27 -14.30
N TYR A 316 -37.92 43.85 -13.50
CA TYR A 316 -39.33 44.03 -13.79
C TYR A 316 -40.07 44.65 -12.61
N ARG A 317 -41.14 45.39 -12.89
CA ARG A 317 -42.15 45.81 -11.89
C ARG A 317 -43.55 45.41 -12.33
N PHE A 318 -44.45 45.27 -11.38
CA PHE A 318 -45.83 44.91 -11.62
C PHE A 318 -46.79 45.98 -11.12
N ARG A 319 -47.89 46.13 -11.85
CA ARG A 319 -49.04 46.93 -11.47
C ARG A 319 -50.29 46.10 -11.75
N ALA A 320 -51.28 46.14 -10.86
CA ALA A 320 -52.54 45.45 -11.06
C ALA A 320 -53.70 46.45 -11.00
N ARG A 321 -54.46 46.55 -12.10
CA ARG A 321 -55.66 47.38 -12.24
C ARG A 321 -56.90 46.57 -11.85
N LEU A 322 -57.82 47.17 -11.09
CA LEU A 322 -59.05 46.48 -10.68
C LEU A 322 -60.01 46.34 -11.85
N VAL A 323 -60.72 45.21 -11.89
CA VAL A 323 -61.79 44.95 -12.85
C VAL A 323 -63.10 44.86 -12.10
N ASP A 324 -64.07 45.70 -12.48
CA ASP A 324 -65.42 45.66 -11.90
C ASP A 324 -66.26 44.49 -12.45
N LEU A 325 -67.47 44.29 -11.90
CA LEU A 325 -68.37 43.22 -12.35
C LEU A 325 -68.74 43.31 -13.85
N ALA A 326 -68.79 44.52 -14.40
CA ALA A 326 -69.08 44.77 -15.82
C ALA A 326 -67.85 44.56 -16.73
N GLY A 327 -66.66 44.31 -16.17
CA GLY A 327 -65.42 44.12 -16.91
C GLY A 327 -64.69 45.42 -17.24
N ASN A 328 -65.10 46.56 -16.67
CA ASN A 328 -64.39 47.82 -16.82
C ASN A 328 -63.16 47.87 -15.91
N SER A 329 -62.14 48.56 -16.38
CA SER A 329 -60.89 48.82 -15.65
C SER A 329 -60.29 50.13 -16.17
N LEU A 330 -59.36 50.72 -15.43
CA LEU A 330 -58.53 51.83 -15.94
C LEU A 330 -57.82 51.38 -17.22
N ALA A 331 -57.57 52.26 -18.19
CA ALA A 331 -56.78 51.89 -19.37
C ALA A 331 -55.28 51.69 -18.97
N PRO A 332 -54.52 50.84 -19.68
CA PRO A 332 -53.10 50.62 -19.36
C PRO A 332 -52.26 51.91 -19.50
N ASP A 333 -52.67 52.82 -20.38
CA ASP A 333 -52.08 54.12 -20.72
C ASP A 333 -52.95 55.32 -20.25
N ASP A 334 -53.82 55.11 -19.26
CA ASP A 334 -54.66 56.17 -18.69
C ASP A 334 -53.82 57.36 -18.18
N ALA A 335 -54.15 58.58 -18.61
CA ALA A 335 -53.38 59.78 -18.29
C ALA A 335 -53.38 60.13 -16.79
N SER A 336 -54.35 59.61 -16.01
CA SER A 336 -54.40 59.79 -14.57
C SER A 336 -53.43 58.88 -13.81
N LEU A 337 -52.81 57.90 -14.46
CA LEU A 337 -51.87 56.97 -13.81
C LEU A 337 -50.47 57.58 -13.74
N GLY A 338 -49.96 57.72 -12.50
CA GLY A 338 -48.55 58.06 -12.30
C GLY A 338 -47.62 56.95 -12.83
N LYS A 339 -46.40 57.32 -13.27
CA LYS A 339 -45.45 56.38 -13.93
C LYS A 339 -45.21 55.09 -13.13
N LEU A 340 -45.09 55.17 -11.81
CA LEU A 340 -44.90 54.05 -10.89
C LEU A 340 -45.95 54.07 -9.76
N GLU A 341 -47.13 54.63 -10.03
CA GLU A 341 -48.22 54.70 -9.04
C GLU A 341 -48.65 53.30 -8.61
N GLU A 342 -48.55 53.05 -7.30
CA GLU A 342 -48.87 51.76 -6.67
C GLU A 342 -48.20 50.54 -7.35
N ALA A 343 -47.07 50.74 -8.03
CA ALA A 343 -46.27 49.69 -8.64
C ALA A 343 -45.35 49.00 -7.61
N SER A 344 -44.99 47.74 -7.87
CA SER A 344 -44.06 46.99 -7.03
C SER A 344 -42.63 47.57 -7.05
N GLU A 345 -41.80 47.14 -6.08
CA GLU A 345 -40.36 47.33 -6.17
C GLU A 345 -39.77 46.50 -7.34
N PRO A 346 -38.59 46.88 -7.88
CA PRO A 346 -38.03 46.19 -9.04
C PRO A 346 -37.50 44.82 -8.59
N ILE A 347 -37.79 43.80 -9.39
CA ILE A 347 -37.31 42.42 -9.17
C ILE A 347 -36.51 41.94 -10.37
N ALA A 348 -35.28 41.48 -10.13
CA ALA A 348 -34.46 40.86 -11.16
C ALA A 348 -34.89 39.39 -11.36
N TYR A 349 -35.05 38.97 -12.62
CA TYR A 349 -35.25 37.56 -12.95
C TYR A 349 -33.89 36.88 -13.10
N LEU A 350 -33.59 35.89 -12.26
CA LEU A 350 -32.29 35.21 -12.20
C LEU A 350 -32.49 33.68 -12.20
N ARG A 351 -31.50 32.95 -12.72
CA ARG A 351 -31.46 31.48 -12.78
C ARG A 351 -31.00 30.93 -11.44
N TYR A 352 -31.75 29.98 -10.88
CA TYR A 352 -31.43 29.33 -9.61
C TYR A 352 -30.88 27.91 -9.81
N GLU A 353 -31.16 27.33 -10.97
CA GLU A 353 -30.71 26.02 -11.38
C GLU A 353 -29.20 26.04 -11.65
N PRO A 354 -28.44 25.05 -11.13
CA PRO A 354 -27.04 24.89 -11.47
C PRO A 354 -26.85 24.59 -12.97
N ILE A 355 -25.61 24.73 -13.43
CA ILE A 355 -25.15 24.26 -14.73
C ILE A 355 -24.70 22.81 -14.53
N ASP A 356 -25.35 21.87 -15.21
CA ASP A 356 -24.98 20.46 -15.11
C ASP A 356 -23.52 20.24 -15.55
N ALA A 357 -22.86 19.24 -14.96
CA ALA A 357 -21.54 18.83 -15.40
C ALA A 357 -21.58 18.38 -16.88
N PRO A 358 -20.46 18.50 -17.63
CA PRO A 358 -20.36 18.05 -19.01
C PRO A 358 -20.80 16.59 -19.14
N ALA A 359 -21.52 16.27 -20.21
CA ALA A 359 -21.89 14.89 -20.45
C ALA A 359 -20.65 14.13 -20.95
N VAL A 360 -20.35 13.01 -20.28
CA VAL A 360 -19.24 12.13 -20.62
C VAL A 360 -19.78 10.92 -21.38
N SER A 361 -19.08 10.49 -22.41
CA SER A 361 -19.40 9.27 -23.16
C SER A 361 -18.20 8.38 -23.42
N LEU A 362 -18.44 7.07 -23.47
CA LEU A 362 -17.45 6.06 -23.82
C LEU A 362 -17.11 6.12 -25.31
N ARG A 363 -15.82 5.90 -25.63
CA ARG A 363 -15.34 5.75 -27.02
C ARG A 363 -15.26 4.28 -27.47
N ALA A 364 -14.96 3.39 -26.53
CA ALA A 364 -14.81 1.97 -26.74
C ALA A 364 -15.48 1.18 -25.61
N ARG A 365 -15.56 -0.15 -25.77
CA ARG A 365 -16.02 -1.04 -24.70
C ARG A 365 -15.14 -0.88 -23.47
N VAL A 366 -15.75 -1.02 -22.29
CA VAL A 366 -15.03 -0.99 -21.03
C VAL A 366 -14.23 -2.28 -20.83
N SER A 367 -13.21 -2.20 -20.00
CA SER A 367 -12.40 -3.31 -19.49
C SER A 367 -12.65 -3.55 -17.98
N GLU A 368 -12.03 -4.56 -17.36
CA GLU A 368 -12.25 -4.91 -15.95
C GLU A 368 -11.94 -3.75 -15.00
N GLY A 369 -12.89 -3.41 -14.14
CA GLY A 369 -12.77 -2.28 -13.24
C GLY A 369 -12.87 -0.91 -13.93
N GLU A 370 -13.13 -0.85 -15.23
CA GLU A 370 -13.38 0.40 -15.98
C GLU A 370 -14.88 0.74 -15.99
N SER A 371 -15.21 2.03 -15.97
CA SER A 371 -16.59 2.52 -16.09
C SER A 371 -16.60 3.89 -16.79
N LEU A 372 -17.78 4.50 -16.95
CA LEU A 372 -17.87 5.83 -17.57
C LEU A 372 -16.96 6.86 -16.86
N GLU A 373 -16.94 6.84 -15.53
CA GLU A 373 -16.18 7.76 -14.67
C GLU A 373 -14.94 7.11 -14.05
N ARG A 374 -14.52 5.94 -14.53
CA ARG A 374 -13.27 5.28 -14.14
C ARG A 374 -12.53 4.81 -15.38
N MET A 375 -11.43 5.47 -15.71
CA MET A 375 -10.59 5.18 -16.87
C MET A 375 -9.40 4.33 -16.42
N VAL A 376 -9.11 3.22 -17.12
CA VAL A 376 -8.11 2.24 -16.70
C VAL A 376 -7.14 1.95 -17.85
N ILE A 377 -5.85 2.05 -17.59
CA ILE A 377 -4.77 1.51 -18.42
C ILE A 377 -4.00 0.44 -17.63
N ARG A 378 -3.36 -0.50 -18.33
CA ARG A 378 -2.73 -1.69 -17.71
C ARG A 378 -1.34 -1.94 -18.24
N SER A 379 -0.41 -2.27 -17.35
CA SER A 379 0.96 -2.63 -17.70
C SER A 379 1.57 -3.62 -16.71
N ASN A 380 2.85 -3.96 -16.92
CA ASN A 380 3.65 -4.75 -15.99
C ASN A 380 5.04 -4.12 -15.78
N VAL A 381 5.78 -4.55 -14.76
CA VAL A 381 7.04 -3.94 -14.27
C VAL A 381 7.98 -3.46 -15.38
N ALA A 382 8.29 -4.31 -16.35
CA ALA A 382 9.23 -4.01 -17.44
C ALA A 382 8.57 -3.92 -18.83
N GLN A 383 7.24 -3.81 -18.88
CA GLN A 383 6.48 -3.81 -20.13
C GLN A 383 5.64 -2.54 -20.20
N THR A 384 5.59 -1.92 -21.38
CA THR A 384 4.63 -0.84 -21.66
C THR A 384 3.23 -1.41 -21.81
N CYS A 385 2.20 -0.57 -21.77
CA CYS A 385 0.81 -0.98 -21.99
C CYS A 385 0.64 -1.74 -23.30
N ASP A 386 1.22 -1.24 -24.40
CA ASP A 386 1.17 -1.92 -25.70
C ASP A 386 1.83 -3.31 -25.66
N ALA A 387 3.04 -3.41 -25.07
CA ALA A 387 3.77 -4.67 -24.99
C ALA A 387 3.09 -5.71 -24.08
N TYR A 388 2.43 -5.24 -23.02
CA TYR A 388 1.70 -6.07 -22.07
C TYR A 388 0.40 -6.61 -22.69
N LEU A 389 -0.35 -5.76 -23.40
CA LEU A 389 -1.59 -6.15 -24.06
C LEU A 389 -1.39 -7.05 -25.29
N ALA A 390 -0.17 -7.10 -25.84
CA ALA A 390 0.20 -8.01 -26.91
C ALA A 390 0.40 -9.48 -26.46
N GLN A 391 0.28 -9.78 -25.16
CA GLN A 391 0.48 -11.12 -24.58
C GLN A 391 -0.86 -11.73 -24.11
N GLU A 392 -0.95 -13.06 -24.04
CA GLU A 392 -2.12 -13.74 -23.46
C GLU A 392 -2.27 -13.40 -21.97
N PRO A 393 -3.51 -13.23 -21.44
CA PRO A 393 -4.80 -13.48 -22.10
C PRO A 393 -5.32 -12.32 -22.98
N TYR A 394 -4.62 -11.19 -23.05
CA TYR A 394 -5.11 -9.99 -23.75
C TYR A 394 -4.97 -10.09 -25.27
N ALA A 395 -3.93 -10.79 -25.77
CA ALA A 395 -3.63 -10.92 -27.19
C ALA A 395 -4.78 -11.50 -28.03
N SER A 396 -5.52 -12.46 -27.45
CA SER A 396 -6.70 -13.07 -28.10
C SER A 396 -7.85 -12.08 -28.34
N ASN A 397 -7.87 -10.94 -27.61
CA ASN A 397 -8.80 -9.80 -27.66
C ASN A 397 -10.07 -10.05 -28.49
N ALA A 398 -11.00 -10.85 -27.95
CA ALA A 398 -12.32 -11.11 -28.54
C ALA A 398 -13.43 -10.49 -27.67
N PRO A 399 -13.70 -9.17 -27.78
CA PRO A 399 -14.55 -8.43 -26.84
C PRO A 399 -16.00 -8.90 -26.77
N THR A 400 -16.51 -9.50 -27.86
CA THR A 400 -17.87 -10.06 -27.91
C THR A 400 -18.00 -11.35 -27.09
N THR A 401 -16.89 -12.05 -26.83
CA THR A 401 -16.82 -13.28 -26.05
C THR A 401 -16.46 -13.02 -24.59
N SER A 402 -15.46 -12.16 -24.34
CA SER A 402 -15.05 -11.80 -22.96
C SER A 402 -15.97 -10.75 -22.32
N GLY A 403 -16.65 -9.94 -23.13
CA GLY A 403 -17.36 -8.75 -22.69
C GLY A 403 -16.50 -7.50 -22.53
N PHE A 404 -15.17 -7.64 -22.61
CA PHE A 404 -14.20 -6.57 -22.34
C PHE A 404 -13.32 -6.28 -23.55
N ALA A 405 -12.99 -5.00 -23.78
CA ALA A 405 -11.98 -4.62 -24.76
C ALA A 405 -10.78 -3.99 -24.08
N TYR A 406 -9.59 -4.46 -24.44
CA TYR A 406 -8.34 -3.93 -23.90
C TYR A 406 -7.67 -3.02 -24.91
N ALA A 407 -7.34 -1.81 -24.46
CA ALA A 407 -6.60 -0.80 -25.23
C ALA A 407 -5.51 -0.19 -24.35
N SER A 408 -4.38 0.20 -24.97
CA SER A 408 -3.27 0.87 -24.28
C SER A 408 -3.58 2.32 -23.91
N VAL A 409 -4.63 2.89 -24.52
CA VAL A 409 -5.15 4.22 -24.23
C VAL A 409 -6.62 4.09 -23.85
N SER A 410 -7.01 4.70 -22.72
CA SER A 410 -8.42 4.84 -22.35
C SER A 410 -8.89 6.24 -22.71
N GLU A 411 -10.02 6.35 -23.42
CA GLU A 411 -10.54 7.62 -23.92
C GLU A 411 -12.00 7.86 -23.53
N ARG A 412 -12.34 9.14 -23.29
CA ARG A 412 -13.70 9.61 -23.03
C ARG A 412 -14.01 10.87 -23.82
N HIS A 413 -15.21 10.94 -24.39
CA HIS A 413 -15.73 12.17 -24.99
C HIS A 413 -16.34 13.03 -23.89
N PHE A 414 -15.98 14.32 -23.88
CA PHE A 414 -16.58 15.34 -23.02
C PHE A 414 -17.35 16.31 -23.90
N VAL A 415 -18.68 16.35 -23.78
CA VAL A 415 -19.53 17.27 -24.53
C VAL A 415 -20.29 18.22 -23.59
N PRO A 416 -20.68 19.42 -24.06
CA PRO A 416 -21.41 20.37 -23.23
C PRO A 416 -22.72 19.76 -22.68
N PRO A 417 -23.18 20.20 -21.49
CA PRO A 417 -24.46 19.77 -20.94
C PRO A 417 -25.63 20.23 -21.82
N LYS A 418 -26.71 19.43 -21.87
CA LYS A 418 -27.93 19.75 -22.62
C LYS A 418 -28.77 20.78 -21.86
N THR A 419 -29.41 21.70 -22.60
CA THR A 419 -30.44 22.61 -22.06
C THR A 419 -31.76 22.47 -22.82
N SER A 420 -32.84 23.01 -22.26
CA SER A 420 -34.12 23.20 -22.98
C SER A 420 -34.12 24.47 -23.81
N GLN A 421 -34.95 24.50 -24.86
CA GLN A 421 -35.22 25.68 -25.68
C GLN A 421 -35.65 26.87 -24.84
N LEU A 422 -36.55 26.66 -23.86
CA LEU A 422 -37.07 27.74 -23.02
C LEU A 422 -35.97 28.40 -22.18
N MET A 423 -35.08 27.59 -21.60
CA MET A 423 -33.95 28.09 -20.81
C MET A 423 -32.99 28.90 -21.69
N ALA A 424 -32.68 28.41 -22.89
CA ALA A 424 -31.87 29.15 -23.86
C ALA A 424 -32.54 30.48 -24.26
N GLU A 425 -33.86 30.49 -24.47
CA GLU A 425 -34.60 31.72 -24.77
C GLU A 425 -34.54 32.73 -23.62
N GLN A 426 -34.67 32.30 -22.37
CA GLN A 426 -34.55 33.15 -21.19
C GLN A 426 -33.15 33.72 -21.02
N HIS A 427 -32.11 33.03 -21.48
CA HIS A 427 -30.74 33.57 -21.55
C HIS A 427 -30.54 34.57 -22.71
N GLY A 428 -31.50 34.71 -23.63
CA GLY A 428 -31.45 35.69 -24.71
C GLY A 428 -30.59 35.27 -25.91
N VAL A 429 -30.17 34.01 -26.01
CA VAL A 429 -29.29 33.57 -27.12
C VAL A 429 -29.99 33.48 -28.48
N PHE A 430 -31.33 33.55 -28.51
CA PHE A 430 -32.11 33.61 -29.74
C PHE A 430 -32.47 35.04 -30.19
N GLU A 431 -32.01 36.08 -29.49
CA GLU A 431 -32.42 37.48 -29.76
C GLU A 431 -32.01 37.96 -31.16
N THR A 432 -30.87 37.50 -31.68
CA THR A 432 -30.43 37.81 -33.06
C THR A 432 -31.35 37.16 -34.10
N ALA A 433 -31.90 35.98 -33.79
CA ALA A 433 -32.73 35.19 -34.70
C ALA A 433 -34.22 35.61 -34.71
N PHE A 434 -34.73 36.12 -33.58
CA PHE A 434 -36.13 36.56 -33.43
C PHE A 434 -36.27 38.06 -33.12
N GLY A 435 -35.21 38.83 -33.35
CA GLY A 435 -35.18 40.28 -33.12
C GLY A 435 -36.04 41.05 -34.14
N PRO A 436 -36.33 42.33 -33.86
CA PRO A 436 -37.12 43.18 -34.77
C PRO A 436 -36.46 43.40 -36.15
N ALA A 437 -35.17 43.06 -36.31
CA ALA A 437 -34.43 43.11 -37.57
C ALA A 437 -34.39 41.77 -38.34
N ALA A 438 -34.95 40.68 -37.78
CA ALA A 438 -34.90 39.36 -38.39
C ALA A 438 -35.91 39.23 -39.55
N THR A 439 -35.51 38.59 -40.65
CA THR A 439 -36.42 38.29 -41.76
C THR A 439 -37.21 37.01 -41.47
N SER A 440 -38.31 36.78 -42.20
CA SER A 440 -39.09 35.54 -42.08
C SER A 440 -38.27 34.28 -42.40
N ASP A 441 -37.28 34.38 -43.29
CA ASP A 441 -36.37 33.29 -43.63
C ASP A 441 -35.38 32.99 -42.50
N ASP A 442 -34.86 34.03 -41.84
CA ASP A 442 -33.99 33.87 -40.66
C ASP A 442 -34.73 33.18 -39.50
N ILE A 443 -35.99 33.58 -39.29
CA ILE A 443 -36.88 32.99 -38.28
C ILE A 443 -37.16 31.51 -38.61
N ALA A 444 -37.46 31.19 -39.86
CA ALA A 444 -37.71 29.81 -40.30
C ALA A 444 -36.49 28.90 -40.09
N LYS A 445 -35.29 29.37 -40.50
CA LYS A 445 -34.03 28.65 -40.28
C LYS A 445 -33.72 28.44 -38.80
N ALA A 446 -34.01 29.44 -37.96
CA ALA A 446 -33.84 29.32 -36.52
C ALA A 446 -34.79 28.27 -35.92
N TYR A 447 -36.06 28.25 -36.34
CA TYR A 447 -37.01 27.22 -35.91
C TYR A 447 -36.59 25.81 -36.35
N GLU A 448 -36.11 25.64 -37.57
CA GLU A 448 -35.61 24.34 -38.07
C GLU A 448 -34.40 23.86 -37.25
N LEU A 449 -33.48 24.77 -36.91
CA LEU A 449 -32.33 24.49 -36.05
C LEU A 449 -32.75 24.09 -34.63
N ILE A 450 -33.72 24.79 -34.04
CA ILE A 450 -34.25 24.50 -32.71
C ILE A 450 -34.94 23.14 -32.72
N ALA A 451 -35.85 22.91 -33.67
CA ALA A 451 -36.63 21.68 -33.77
C ALA A 451 -35.73 20.44 -33.95
N SER A 452 -34.69 20.55 -34.78
CA SER A 452 -33.74 19.45 -35.00
C SER A 452 -32.89 19.11 -33.77
N ARG A 453 -32.63 20.08 -32.87
CA ARG A 453 -31.74 19.88 -31.70
C ARG A 453 -32.45 19.74 -30.37
N GLU A 454 -33.68 20.21 -30.21
CA GLU A 454 -34.39 20.11 -28.92
C GLU A 454 -34.63 18.64 -28.53
N ALA A 455 -35.07 17.83 -29.49
CA ALA A 455 -35.23 16.37 -29.36
C ALA A 455 -33.91 15.59 -29.56
N GLY A 456 -32.78 16.30 -29.68
CA GLY A 456 -31.45 15.72 -29.83
C GLY A 456 -30.99 14.98 -28.58
N THR A 457 -30.32 13.86 -28.75
CA THR A 457 -29.76 13.00 -27.70
C THR A 457 -28.45 12.38 -28.19
N LEU A 458 -27.62 11.84 -27.30
CA LEU A 458 -26.42 11.11 -27.72
C LEU A 458 -26.72 9.82 -28.51
N TYR A 459 -28.00 9.42 -28.64
CA TYR A 459 -28.38 8.36 -29.58
C TYR A 459 -28.32 8.82 -31.06
N ASP A 460 -28.26 10.13 -31.34
CA ASP A 460 -28.40 10.72 -32.69
C ASP A 460 -27.10 10.74 -33.52
N GLY A 461 -26.19 9.77 -33.33
CA GLY A 461 -24.94 9.66 -34.10
C GLY A 461 -24.99 8.67 -35.27
N GLY A 462 -26.09 7.93 -35.45
CA GLY A 462 -26.24 6.92 -36.50
C GLY A 462 -25.30 5.73 -36.30
N ALA A 463 -24.72 5.20 -37.39
CA ALA A 463 -23.96 3.95 -37.38
C ALA A 463 -22.67 3.95 -36.53
N SER A 464 -22.19 5.12 -36.06
CA SER A 464 -21.03 5.21 -35.17
C SER A 464 -21.36 5.02 -33.69
N VAL A 465 -22.66 4.96 -33.35
CA VAL A 465 -23.17 4.75 -32.00
C VAL A 465 -23.54 3.28 -31.81
N HIS A 466 -23.02 2.64 -30.77
CA HIS A 466 -23.27 1.23 -30.49
C HIS A 466 -23.77 1.05 -29.07
N ILE A 467 -24.74 0.16 -28.90
CA ILE A 467 -25.18 -0.35 -27.60
C ILE A 467 -24.41 -1.64 -27.33
N VAL A 468 -23.80 -1.72 -26.16
CA VAL A 468 -23.11 -2.91 -25.68
C VAL A 468 -23.90 -3.51 -24.52
N THR A 469 -24.22 -4.80 -24.63
CA THR A 469 -24.88 -5.54 -23.56
C THR A 469 -23.83 -6.37 -22.80
N PRO A 470 -23.71 -6.25 -21.46
CA PRO A 470 -22.74 -7.02 -20.68
C PRO A 470 -22.97 -8.53 -20.75
N PRO A 471 -21.93 -9.35 -20.52
CA PRO A 471 -22.04 -10.80 -20.58
C PRO A 471 -23.06 -11.37 -19.59
N LYS A 472 -24.03 -12.14 -20.10
CA LYS A 472 -24.95 -12.94 -19.28
C LYS A 472 -24.56 -14.43 -19.31
N PRO A 473 -24.54 -15.14 -18.16
CA PRO A 473 -24.23 -16.56 -18.13
C PRO A 473 -25.19 -17.37 -19.02
N GLY A 474 -24.66 -18.06 -20.04
CA GLY A 474 -25.41 -18.98 -20.89
C GLY A 474 -25.95 -18.42 -22.23
N GLU A 475 -25.73 -17.14 -22.55
CA GLU A 475 -26.13 -16.53 -23.83
C GLU A 475 -24.96 -16.46 -24.83
N ALA A 476 -25.23 -16.57 -26.14
CA ALA A 476 -24.22 -16.51 -27.21
C ALA A 476 -24.65 -15.54 -28.35
N PRO A 477 -23.82 -14.55 -28.73
CA PRO A 477 -22.57 -14.17 -28.08
C PRO A 477 -22.85 -13.63 -26.67
N PRO A 478 -21.95 -13.88 -25.70
CA PRO A 478 -22.21 -13.50 -24.32
C PRO A 478 -22.39 -11.99 -24.17
N SER A 479 -21.64 -11.16 -24.93
CA SER A 479 -21.76 -9.70 -24.90
C SER A 479 -21.96 -9.09 -26.31
N PRO A 480 -23.20 -9.06 -26.83
CA PRO A 480 -23.47 -8.54 -28.17
C PRO A 480 -23.20 -7.02 -28.28
N GLU A 481 -22.77 -6.62 -29.48
CA GLU A 481 -22.73 -5.22 -29.91
C GLU A 481 -23.81 -4.96 -30.95
N ARG A 482 -24.54 -3.86 -30.81
CA ARG A 482 -25.52 -3.45 -31.83
C ARG A 482 -25.34 -1.97 -32.18
N ALA A 483 -25.07 -1.70 -33.45
CA ALA A 483 -25.10 -0.34 -33.98
C ALA A 483 -26.53 0.23 -33.97
N LEU A 484 -26.66 1.49 -33.57
CA LEU A 484 -27.89 2.27 -33.61
C LEU A 484 -28.06 2.92 -34.99
N THR A 485 -28.40 2.12 -36.00
CA THR A 485 -28.58 2.60 -37.37
C THR A 485 -29.83 3.48 -37.54
N GLU A 486 -30.84 3.30 -36.69
CA GLU A 486 -32.07 4.08 -36.67
C GLU A 486 -32.23 4.77 -35.31
N LYS A 487 -32.78 5.99 -35.32
CA LYS A 487 -33.05 6.76 -34.11
C LYS A 487 -34.08 6.00 -33.24
N PRO A 488 -33.78 5.72 -31.97
CA PRO A 488 -34.73 5.05 -31.09
C PRO A 488 -35.95 5.96 -30.81
N PRO A 489 -37.13 5.38 -30.52
CA PRO A 489 -38.33 6.16 -30.22
C PRO A 489 -38.13 7.05 -28.98
N GLU A 490 -38.90 8.13 -28.88
CA GLU A 490 -38.87 9.00 -27.70
C GLU A 490 -39.15 8.21 -26.42
N GLY A 491 -38.37 8.47 -25.37
CA GLY A 491 -38.46 7.75 -24.10
C GLY A 491 -37.73 6.41 -24.07
N PHE A 492 -36.97 6.04 -25.11
CA PHE A 492 -36.11 4.85 -25.10
C PHE A 492 -35.12 4.89 -23.94
N ARG A 493 -35.04 3.76 -23.21
CA ARG A 493 -34.11 3.57 -22.09
C ARG A 493 -33.29 2.32 -22.35
N LEU A 494 -31.99 2.41 -22.07
CA LEU A 494 -31.09 1.25 -22.06
C LEU A 494 -31.56 0.24 -21.00
N LEU A 495 -31.40 -1.05 -21.28
CA LEU A 495 -31.68 -2.08 -20.30
C LEU A 495 -30.65 -1.99 -19.14
N PRO A 496 -30.98 -2.50 -17.94
CA PRO A 496 -30.03 -2.52 -16.84
C PRO A 496 -28.70 -3.18 -17.24
N GLY A 497 -27.61 -2.42 -17.11
CA GLY A 497 -26.25 -2.85 -17.47
C GLY A 497 -25.82 -2.51 -18.90
N GLU A 498 -26.75 -2.22 -19.82
CA GLU A 498 -26.37 -1.76 -21.16
C GLU A 498 -25.75 -0.37 -21.11
N TYR A 499 -24.74 -0.15 -21.96
CA TYR A 499 -24.09 1.14 -22.11
C TYR A 499 -23.84 1.46 -23.58
N LEU A 500 -23.59 2.74 -23.84
CA LEU A 500 -23.47 3.29 -25.18
C LEU A 500 -22.02 3.73 -25.44
N ILE A 501 -21.51 3.40 -26.63
CA ILE A 501 -20.18 3.79 -27.10
C ILE A 501 -20.28 4.61 -28.40
N HIS A 502 -19.42 5.60 -28.53
CA HIS A 502 -19.29 6.49 -29.69
C HIS A 502 -17.92 6.31 -30.34
N THR A 503 -17.88 5.63 -31.48
CA THR A 503 -16.63 5.22 -32.15
C THR A 503 -15.98 6.34 -32.96
N GLU A 504 -16.73 7.40 -33.27
CA GLU A 504 -16.24 8.56 -34.01
C GLU A 504 -15.07 9.26 -33.31
N ALA A 505 -14.22 9.91 -34.12
CA ALA A 505 -13.11 10.70 -33.60
C ALA A 505 -13.62 11.91 -32.81
N ASN A 506 -14.59 12.66 -33.33
CA ASN A 506 -15.15 13.82 -32.66
C ASN A 506 -16.65 13.67 -32.51
N LEU A 507 -17.11 13.60 -31.26
CA LEU A 507 -18.52 13.55 -30.94
C LEU A 507 -19.16 14.93 -31.18
N ALA A 508 -20.02 15.01 -32.20
CA ALA A 508 -20.82 16.20 -32.45
C ALA A 508 -21.90 16.34 -31.36
N THR A 509 -22.16 17.56 -30.89
CA THR A 509 -23.24 17.84 -29.92
C THR A 509 -24.59 17.85 -30.65
N PRO A 510 -25.45 16.83 -30.48
CA PRO A 510 -26.67 16.68 -31.29
C PRO A 510 -27.84 17.52 -30.74
N TYR A 511 -27.69 18.09 -29.56
CA TYR A 511 -28.71 18.86 -28.85
C TYR A 511 -28.30 20.31 -28.63
N LEU A 512 -29.22 21.13 -28.07
CA LEU A 512 -28.89 22.49 -27.64
C LEU A 512 -28.00 22.44 -26.39
N PRO A 513 -26.74 22.93 -26.47
CA PRO A 513 -25.87 23.02 -25.30
C PRO A 513 -26.28 24.19 -24.40
N ASP A 514 -26.07 24.07 -23.09
CA ASP A 514 -26.31 25.19 -22.15
C ASP A 514 -25.46 26.40 -22.53
N PRO A 515 -26.07 27.59 -22.79
CA PRO A 515 -25.33 28.81 -23.12
C PRO A 515 -24.26 29.18 -22.10
N LEU A 516 -24.47 28.87 -20.83
CA LEU A 516 -23.56 29.22 -19.75
C LEU A 516 -22.32 28.31 -19.70
N ALA A 517 -22.38 27.08 -20.22
CA ALA A 517 -21.26 26.14 -20.22
C ALA A 517 -20.26 26.48 -21.34
N ALA A 518 -19.25 27.29 -21.04
CA ALA A 518 -18.23 27.71 -21.99
C ALA A 518 -17.06 26.71 -22.10
N ALA A 519 -16.74 26.02 -21.01
CA ALA A 519 -15.57 25.16 -20.93
C ALA A 519 -15.83 23.99 -19.97
N VAL A 520 -14.92 23.02 -19.98
CA VAL A 520 -14.82 21.97 -18.97
C VAL A 520 -13.70 22.33 -18.01
N ALA A 521 -14.02 22.32 -16.72
CA ALA A 521 -13.07 22.49 -15.63
C ALA A 521 -12.67 21.11 -15.09
N LEU A 522 -11.39 20.76 -15.18
CA LEU A 522 -10.81 19.54 -14.63
C LEU A 522 -9.93 19.89 -13.43
N ARG A 523 -10.20 19.28 -12.28
CA ARG A 523 -9.46 19.50 -11.04
C ARG A 523 -8.71 18.25 -10.64
N GLY A 524 -7.53 18.43 -10.04
CA GLY A 524 -6.65 17.33 -9.65
C GLY A 524 -5.97 16.65 -10.84
N VAL A 525 -5.81 17.35 -11.97
CA VAL A 525 -5.14 16.81 -13.16
C VAL A 525 -3.68 16.50 -12.83
N PRO A 526 -3.22 15.25 -12.99
CA PRO A 526 -1.85 14.89 -12.69
C PRO A 526 -0.83 15.65 -13.56
N GLY A 527 0.28 16.09 -12.95
CA GLY A 527 1.34 16.84 -13.64
C GLY A 527 1.14 18.36 -13.67
N ILE A 528 0.04 18.88 -13.15
CA ILE A 528 -0.25 20.33 -13.04
C ILE A 528 -0.30 20.75 -11.58
N TYR A 529 0.65 21.60 -11.17
CA TYR A 529 0.77 22.04 -9.76
C TYR A 529 0.81 23.57 -9.60
N ASP A 530 0.92 24.30 -10.71
CA ASP A 530 0.87 25.76 -10.72
C ASP A 530 0.22 26.27 -12.01
N ASN A 531 0.10 27.59 -12.13
CA ASN A 531 -0.41 28.22 -13.35
C ASN A 531 0.44 27.82 -14.55
N ALA A 532 -0.19 27.27 -15.59
CA ALA A 532 0.49 26.84 -16.81
C ALA A 532 -0.37 27.12 -18.04
N VAL A 533 0.29 27.48 -19.13
CA VAL A 533 -0.34 27.55 -20.46
C VAL A 533 -0.08 26.20 -21.13
N ILE A 534 -1.13 25.40 -21.30
CA ILE A 534 -1.03 24.11 -22.00
C ILE A 534 -1.09 24.38 -23.51
N ASP A 535 -2.04 25.24 -23.93
CA ASP A 535 -2.15 25.71 -25.31
C ASP A 535 -2.72 27.12 -25.35
N ALA A 536 -2.04 28.04 -26.05
CA ALA A 536 -2.45 29.44 -26.12
C ALA A 536 -3.53 29.71 -27.19
N ASP A 537 -3.54 28.92 -28.27
CA ASP A 537 -4.41 29.14 -29.43
C ASP A 537 -5.86 28.68 -29.12
N ASP A 538 -6.00 27.48 -28.56
CA ASP A 538 -7.25 26.90 -28.09
C ASP A 538 -7.62 27.36 -26.65
N LYS A 539 -6.79 28.22 -26.05
CA LYS A 539 -7.01 28.81 -24.71
C LYS A 539 -7.15 27.76 -23.59
N VAL A 540 -6.32 26.72 -23.65
CA VAL A 540 -6.27 25.66 -22.63
C VAL A 540 -5.26 26.05 -21.56
N PHE A 541 -5.76 26.37 -20.36
CA PHE A 541 -4.96 26.92 -19.27
C PHE A 541 -5.17 26.15 -17.96
N ALA A 542 -4.12 26.04 -17.18
CA ALA A 542 -4.17 25.67 -15.77
C ALA A 542 -4.12 26.94 -14.91
N ILE A 543 -5.08 27.11 -14.01
CA ILE A 543 -5.22 28.28 -13.15
C ILE A 543 -5.41 27.83 -11.70
N ARG A 544 -4.61 28.38 -10.78
CA ARG A 544 -4.77 28.20 -9.34
C ARG A 544 -6.01 28.94 -8.87
N VAL A 545 -6.88 28.24 -8.15
CA VAL A 545 -8.09 28.83 -7.58
C VAL A 545 -7.69 29.83 -6.48
N PRO A 546 -8.24 31.06 -6.47
CA PRO A 546 -7.86 32.06 -5.47
C PRO A 546 -8.08 31.59 -4.03
N ASN A 547 -7.08 31.76 -3.17
CA ASN A 547 -7.07 31.36 -1.76
C ASN A 547 -7.18 29.85 -1.51
N THR A 548 -6.85 29.00 -2.49
CA THR A 548 -6.70 27.54 -2.30
C THR A 548 -5.40 27.05 -2.94
N GLU A 549 -4.97 25.84 -2.57
CA GLU A 549 -3.83 25.16 -3.21
C GLU A 549 -4.23 24.40 -4.49
N GLU A 550 -5.53 24.37 -4.82
CA GLU A 550 -6.06 23.58 -5.94
C GLU A 550 -5.86 24.31 -7.27
N VAL A 551 -5.42 23.57 -8.29
CA VAL A 551 -5.29 24.06 -9.66
C VAL A 551 -6.38 23.41 -10.52
N VAL A 552 -7.03 24.23 -11.34
CA VAL A 552 -8.05 23.80 -12.30
C VAL A 552 -7.53 23.96 -13.72
N VAL A 553 -7.67 22.93 -14.53
CA VAL A 553 -7.41 22.95 -15.98
C VAL A 553 -8.72 23.27 -16.68
N ILE A 554 -8.75 24.37 -17.43
CA ILE A 554 -9.91 24.82 -18.19
C ILE A 554 -9.69 24.47 -19.66
N VAL A 555 -10.60 23.66 -20.20
CA VAL A 555 -10.63 23.26 -21.61
C VAL A 555 -11.87 23.86 -22.27
N PRO A 556 -11.74 24.92 -23.08
CA PRO A 556 -12.88 25.55 -23.75
C PRO A 556 -13.60 24.61 -24.72
N HIS A 557 -14.91 24.78 -24.85
CA HIS A 557 -15.66 24.20 -25.96
C HIS A 557 -15.33 24.95 -27.27
N ALA A 558 -15.26 24.23 -28.38
CA ALA A 558 -14.99 24.83 -29.69
C ALA A 558 -16.26 25.29 -30.39
N GLY A 559 -16.17 26.39 -31.14
CA GLY A 559 -17.25 26.92 -31.97
C GLY A 559 -18.30 27.72 -31.21
N ASP A 560 -19.10 28.49 -31.95
CA ASP A 560 -20.14 29.34 -31.39
C ASP A 560 -21.40 28.56 -31.04
N TRP A 561 -22.14 29.04 -30.03
CA TRP A 561 -23.47 28.52 -29.72
C TRP A 561 -24.40 28.73 -30.93
N PRO A 562 -25.23 27.75 -31.34
CA PRO A 562 -25.55 26.47 -30.69
C PRO A 562 -24.75 25.26 -31.22
N LYS A 563 -23.59 25.45 -31.86
CA LYS A 563 -22.76 24.38 -32.45
C LYS A 563 -21.50 24.08 -31.63
N ARG A 564 -21.54 24.31 -30.30
CA ARG A 564 -20.41 24.04 -29.41
C ARG A 564 -19.99 22.58 -29.46
N GLN A 565 -18.70 22.33 -29.61
CA GLN A 565 -18.11 21.00 -29.67
C GLN A 565 -17.30 20.68 -28.41
N GLY A 566 -17.29 19.39 -28.08
CA GLY A 566 -16.53 18.82 -26.99
C GLY A 566 -15.05 18.63 -27.27
N PHE A 567 -14.42 17.77 -26.47
CA PHE A 567 -13.06 17.28 -26.67
C PHE A 567 -12.94 15.85 -26.13
N ARG A 568 -11.80 15.19 -26.38
CA ARG A 568 -11.51 13.88 -25.81
C ARG A 568 -10.48 13.98 -24.70
N LEU A 569 -10.72 13.28 -23.60
CA LEU A 569 -9.70 13.02 -22.59
C LEU A 569 -9.09 11.65 -22.88
N ALA A 570 -7.78 11.60 -23.06
CA ALA A 570 -7.02 10.37 -23.26
C ALA A 570 -6.08 10.13 -22.06
N VAL A 571 -6.11 8.92 -21.51
CA VAL A 571 -5.19 8.48 -20.46
C VAL A 571 -4.17 7.55 -21.07
N VAL A 572 -2.89 7.88 -20.91
CA VAL A 572 -1.77 7.16 -21.50
C VAL A 572 -0.71 6.91 -20.43
N GLU A 573 0.06 5.83 -20.58
CA GLU A 573 1.28 5.60 -19.80
C GLU A 573 2.30 6.71 -20.07
N HIS A 574 3.03 7.13 -19.03
CA HIS A 574 4.06 8.13 -19.20
C HIS A 574 5.26 7.59 -20.02
N PRO A 575 5.74 8.31 -21.05
CA PRO A 575 6.73 7.79 -22.01
C PRO A 575 8.07 7.36 -21.37
N ASP A 576 8.49 8.01 -20.28
CA ASP A 576 9.75 7.71 -19.59
C ASP A 576 9.66 6.49 -18.63
N GLU A 577 8.53 5.79 -18.57
CA GLU A 577 8.39 4.60 -17.71
C GLU A 577 8.89 3.28 -18.34
N ALA A 578 9.24 3.31 -19.63
CA ALA A 578 9.89 2.19 -20.30
C ALA A 578 11.31 2.00 -19.73
N GLY A 579 11.46 1.03 -18.83
CA GLY A 579 12.75 0.73 -18.17
C GLY A 579 13.01 1.54 -16.89
N PHE A 580 12.02 2.28 -16.39
CA PHE A 580 12.13 2.95 -15.10
C PHE A 580 12.08 1.92 -13.97
N ASP A 581 13.26 1.57 -13.47
CA ASP A 581 13.47 1.09 -12.11
C ASP A 581 13.15 2.27 -11.18
N GLY A 582 11.88 2.40 -10.84
CA GLY A 582 11.43 3.44 -9.93
C GLY A 582 11.89 3.25 -8.49
N CYS A 583 12.83 2.35 -8.19
CA CYS A 583 13.15 1.90 -6.84
C CYS A 583 14.62 2.15 -6.49
N THR A 584 15.41 2.63 -7.46
CA THR A 584 16.79 3.06 -7.24
C THR A 584 16.82 4.31 -6.34
N PRO A 585 17.53 4.26 -5.19
CA PRO A 585 17.73 5.42 -4.32
C PRO A 585 18.34 6.59 -5.10
N GLY A 586 17.80 7.79 -4.90
CA GLY A 586 18.26 8.99 -5.63
C GLY A 586 17.62 9.21 -7.00
N ALA A 587 16.74 8.32 -7.49
CA ALA A 587 16.06 8.52 -8.77
C ALA A 587 15.07 9.69 -8.71
N MET A 588 15.27 10.67 -9.58
CA MET A 588 14.35 11.79 -9.79
C MET A 588 13.19 11.34 -10.69
N LEU A 589 11.97 11.69 -10.30
CA LEU A 589 10.80 11.42 -11.13
C LEU A 589 10.72 12.45 -12.28
N PRO A 590 10.46 12.03 -13.52
CA PRO A 590 10.27 12.95 -14.63
C PRO A 590 9.00 13.79 -14.45
N ASP A 591 9.07 15.04 -14.88
CA ASP A 591 7.91 15.93 -15.00
C ASP A 591 6.98 15.39 -16.10
N ARG A 592 5.67 15.50 -15.87
CA ARG A 592 4.64 14.84 -16.71
C ARG A 592 3.45 15.74 -17.03
N PRO A 593 3.65 16.96 -17.55
CA PRO A 593 2.54 17.85 -17.85
C PRO A 593 1.61 17.21 -18.90
N PRO A 594 0.28 17.41 -18.79
CA PRO A 594 -0.65 16.98 -19.82
C PRO A 594 -0.37 17.71 -21.14
N THR A 595 -0.64 17.04 -22.26
CA THR A 595 -0.46 17.62 -23.59
C THR A 595 -1.80 17.83 -24.29
N TRP A 596 -1.91 18.91 -25.04
CA TRP A 596 -3.09 19.22 -25.84
C TRP A 596 -2.78 19.05 -27.32
N LYS A 597 -3.64 18.29 -28.02
CA LYS A 597 -3.63 18.20 -29.48
C LYS A 597 -4.82 18.99 -30.03
N GLY A 598 -4.57 20.23 -30.42
CA GLY A 598 -5.57 21.18 -30.90
C GLY A 598 -6.09 20.95 -32.31
N GLY A 599 -6.85 21.92 -32.83
CA GLY A 599 -7.42 21.87 -34.18
C GLY A 599 -8.59 20.89 -34.29
N ALA A 600 -8.57 20.02 -35.30
CA ALA A 600 -9.65 19.05 -35.52
C ALA A 600 -9.63 17.89 -34.53
N ASP A 601 -8.52 17.57 -33.88
CA ASP A 601 -8.42 16.39 -33.01
C ASP A 601 -8.92 16.64 -31.58
N ARG A 602 -8.69 17.83 -31.02
CA ARG A 602 -9.11 18.25 -29.65
C ARG A 602 -8.96 17.13 -28.61
N VAL A 603 -7.73 16.67 -28.39
CA VAL A 603 -7.43 15.62 -27.40
C VAL A 603 -6.55 16.18 -26.29
N LEU A 604 -7.03 16.10 -25.05
CA LEU A 604 -6.23 16.33 -23.85
C LEU A 604 -5.66 14.99 -23.38
N THR A 605 -4.35 14.84 -23.44
CA THR A 605 -3.66 13.62 -22.98
C THR A 605 -3.12 13.82 -21.58
N VAL A 606 -3.51 12.94 -20.67
CA VAL A 606 -3.05 12.89 -19.28
C VAL A 606 -2.19 11.65 -19.08
N TYR A 607 -0.99 11.84 -18.53
CA TYR A 607 -0.03 10.77 -18.31
C TYR A 607 -0.10 10.24 -16.87
N LEU A 608 -0.28 8.92 -16.74
CA LEU A 608 -0.23 8.24 -15.44
C LEU A 608 1.02 7.41 -15.28
N ARG A 609 1.57 7.42 -14.06
CA ARG A 609 2.68 6.55 -13.68
C ARG A 609 2.21 5.14 -13.31
N LYS A 610 3.09 4.15 -13.41
CA LYS A 610 2.81 2.76 -13.03
C LYS A 610 2.33 2.67 -11.58
N GLY A 611 1.15 2.10 -11.41
CA GLY A 611 0.54 1.91 -10.10
C GLY A 611 -0.06 3.18 -9.50
N GLU A 612 -0.28 4.24 -10.29
CA GLU A 612 -0.89 5.48 -9.84
C GLU A 612 -2.43 5.43 -9.94
N ILE A 613 -3.11 5.99 -8.93
CA ILE A 613 -4.55 6.25 -8.93
C ILE A 613 -4.81 7.75 -8.86
N ALA A 614 -5.10 8.30 -10.03
CA ALA A 614 -5.73 9.57 -10.38
C ALA A 614 -7.11 9.84 -9.78
N ASN A 615 -7.31 10.75 -8.81
CA ASN A 615 -8.68 11.18 -8.45
C ASN A 615 -8.92 12.62 -8.92
N LEU A 616 -9.65 12.76 -10.03
CA LEU A 616 -10.02 14.03 -10.63
C LEU A 616 -11.47 14.37 -10.35
N ARG A 617 -11.81 15.64 -10.55
CA ARG A 617 -13.20 16.11 -10.59
C ARG A 617 -13.41 16.95 -11.83
N TYR A 618 -14.52 16.76 -12.51
CA TYR A 618 -14.88 17.54 -13.68
C TYR A 618 -16.20 18.29 -13.48
N ALA A 619 -16.28 19.51 -13.97
CA ALA A 619 -17.44 20.37 -13.91
C ALA A 619 -17.52 21.25 -15.15
N SER A 620 -18.64 21.93 -15.37
CA SER A 620 -18.74 22.96 -16.40
C SER A 620 -18.18 24.27 -15.86
N ALA A 621 -17.39 24.97 -16.65
CA ALA A 621 -16.93 26.32 -16.37
C ALA A 621 -17.85 27.34 -17.05
N LEU A 622 -18.26 28.34 -16.26
CA LEU A 622 -19.22 29.37 -16.67
C LEU A 622 -18.57 30.42 -17.59
N ASP A 623 -19.27 30.79 -18.66
CA ASP A 623 -18.97 32.00 -19.42
C ASP A 623 -19.20 33.24 -18.56
N TRP A 624 -18.15 34.04 -18.36
CA TRP A 624 -18.18 35.20 -17.48
C TRP A 624 -19.24 36.23 -17.86
N HIS A 625 -19.65 36.34 -19.13
CA HIS A 625 -20.70 37.27 -19.56
C HIS A 625 -22.05 36.97 -18.92
N TYR A 626 -22.30 35.70 -18.56
CA TYR A 626 -23.56 35.24 -17.98
C TYR A 626 -23.51 35.14 -16.45
N ALA A 627 -22.43 35.58 -15.79
CA ALA A 627 -22.34 35.57 -14.32
C ALA A 627 -23.46 36.36 -13.64
N THR A 628 -23.96 37.41 -14.29
CA THR A 628 -25.10 38.23 -13.81
C THR A 628 -26.46 37.57 -14.04
N HIS A 629 -26.54 36.44 -14.76
CA HIS A 629 -27.80 35.71 -14.98
C HIS A 629 -28.13 34.77 -13.82
N LEU A 630 -27.14 34.39 -13.00
CA LEU A 630 -27.30 33.43 -11.91
C LEU A 630 -27.69 34.14 -10.61
N ALA A 631 -28.57 33.53 -9.82
CA ALA A 631 -29.03 34.08 -8.54
C ALA A 631 -27.99 33.96 -7.42
N LEU A 632 -27.29 32.83 -7.34
CA LEU A 632 -26.39 32.50 -6.24
C LEU A 632 -25.27 33.53 -5.98
N PRO A 633 -24.57 34.08 -7.01
CA PRO A 633 -23.61 35.15 -6.78
C PRO A 633 -24.21 36.35 -6.04
N PHE A 634 -25.47 36.73 -6.30
CA PHE A 634 -26.12 37.87 -5.65
C PHE A 634 -26.66 37.57 -4.25
N LEU A 635 -26.95 36.30 -3.95
CA LEU A 635 -27.41 35.85 -2.63
C LEU A 635 -26.26 35.62 -1.65
N ALA A 636 -25.04 35.43 -2.15
CA ALA A 636 -23.86 35.17 -1.34
C ALA A 636 -23.37 36.44 -0.62
N THR A 637 -22.81 36.26 0.58
CA THR A 637 -22.15 37.36 1.33
C THR A 637 -20.90 37.88 0.63
N THR A 638 -20.24 37.05 -0.18
CA THR A 638 -19.06 37.41 -0.99
C THR A 638 -19.33 37.17 -2.50
N PRO A 639 -20.07 38.08 -3.17
CA PRO A 639 -20.58 37.87 -4.53
C PRO A 639 -19.47 37.65 -5.57
N LEU A 640 -18.40 38.46 -5.51
CA LEU A 640 -17.27 38.37 -6.44
C LEU A 640 -16.52 37.03 -6.33
N LYS A 641 -16.37 36.50 -5.12
CA LYS A 641 -15.73 35.20 -4.89
C LYS A 641 -16.53 34.07 -5.51
N VAL A 642 -17.85 34.06 -5.29
CA VAL A 642 -18.75 33.05 -5.86
C VAL A 642 -18.79 33.13 -7.38
N ALA A 643 -18.79 34.36 -7.95
CA ALA A 643 -18.72 34.56 -9.39
C ALA A 643 -17.41 34.01 -10.00
N ILE A 644 -16.25 34.31 -9.40
CA ILE A 644 -14.95 33.78 -9.86
C ILE A 644 -14.94 32.25 -9.77
N GLN A 645 -15.41 31.69 -8.65
CA GLN A 645 -15.46 30.24 -8.47
C GLN A 645 -16.42 29.58 -9.47
N ALA A 646 -17.53 30.22 -9.84
CA ALA A 646 -18.43 29.73 -10.88
C ALA A 646 -17.78 29.75 -12.27
N VAL A 647 -17.08 30.85 -12.64
CA VAL A 647 -16.33 30.96 -13.91
C VAL A 647 -15.24 29.88 -14.02
N LEU A 648 -14.55 29.59 -12.91
CA LEU A 648 -13.55 28.52 -12.86
C LEU A 648 -14.15 27.10 -12.75
N GLY A 649 -15.47 26.95 -12.64
CA GLY A 649 -16.13 25.65 -12.50
C GLY A 649 -15.88 24.95 -11.16
N VAL A 650 -15.63 25.71 -10.09
CA VAL A 650 -15.26 25.18 -8.76
C VAL A 650 -16.31 25.44 -7.67
N HIS A 651 -17.42 26.12 -7.98
CA HIS A 651 -18.49 26.39 -7.03
C HIS A 651 -19.61 25.34 -7.15
N TRP A 652 -19.64 24.35 -6.26
CA TRP A 652 -20.54 23.19 -6.35
C TRP A 652 -22.05 23.51 -6.47
N MET A 653 -22.53 24.64 -5.91
CA MET A 653 -23.95 25.03 -6.06
C MET A 653 -24.30 25.64 -7.44
N VAL A 654 -23.29 26.09 -8.20
CA VAL A 654 -23.48 26.70 -9.52
C VAL A 654 -23.01 25.76 -10.62
N THR A 655 -21.87 25.11 -10.39
CA THR A 655 -21.20 24.17 -11.30
C THR A 655 -20.86 22.91 -10.49
N PRO A 656 -21.86 22.05 -10.18
CA PRO A 656 -21.62 20.79 -9.47
C PRO A 656 -20.58 19.94 -10.20
N ASP A 657 -19.62 19.42 -9.44
CA ASP A 657 -18.57 18.56 -9.96
C ASP A 657 -18.94 17.08 -9.86
N ARG A 658 -18.38 16.29 -10.76
CA ARG A 658 -18.47 14.82 -10.75
C ARG A 658 -17.07 14.21 -10.63
N PRO A 659 -16.91 13.12 -9.86
CA PRO A 659 -15.62 12.46 -9.73
C PRO A 659 -15.25 11.72 -11.02
N LEU A 660 -13.95 11.67 -11.32
CA LEU A 660 -13.37 10.88 -12.40
C LEU A 660 -12.09 10.22 -11.89
N THR A 661 -12.06 8.90 -11.86
CA THR A 661 -10.89 8.14 -11.40
C THR A 661 -10.07 7.67 -12.60
N LEU A 662 -8.77 7.94 -12.62
CA LEU A 662 -7.83 7.43 -13.60
C LEU A 662 -6.92 6.41 -12.92
N VAL A 663 -6.79 5.21 -13.49
CA VAL A 663 -6.05 4.10 -12.88
C VAL A 663 -5.00 3.59 -13.86
N HIS A 664 -3.75 3.51 -13.41
CA HIS A 664 -2.72 2.75 -14.08
C HIS A 664 -2.47 1.45 -13.30
N ALA A 665 -3.18 0.41 -13.69
CA ALA A 665 -3.15 -0.89 -13.03
C ALA A 665 -1.90 -1.69 -13.44
N THR A 666 -1.12 -2.10 -12.44
CA THR A 666 0.08 -2.93 -12.66
C THR A 666 -0.16 -4.36 -12.19
N GLN A 667 0.16 -5.35 -13.04
CA GLN A 667 -0.03 -6.76 -12.69
C GLN A 667 0.72 -7.16 -11.41
N GLN A 668 2.00 -6.79 -11.33
CA GLN A 668 2.83 -7.00 -10.15
C GLN A 668 3.27 -5.65 -9.56
N PRO A 669 3.61 -5.60 -8.26
CA PRO A 669 4.21 -4.41 -7.65
C PRO A 669 5.43 -3.91 -8.45
N VAL A 670 5.44 -2.61 -8.73
CA VAL A 670 6.44 -1.92 -9.57
C VAL A 670 7.86 -2.12 -9.03
N CYS A 671 8.04 -2.15 -7.71
CA CYS A 671 9.33 -2.40 -7.06
C CYS A 671 9.47 -3.80 -6.52
N GLU A 672 10.70 -4.29 -6.49
CA GLU A 672 11.08 -5.44 -5.67
C GLU A 672 11.03 -5.03 -4.20
N PRO A 673 10.25 -5.74 -3.36
CA PRO A 673 10.21 -5.43 -1.95
C PRO A 673 11.49 -5.96 -1.29
N LEU A 674 12.21 -5.12 -0.54
CA LEU A 674 13.45 -5.52 0.13
C LEU A 674 13.57 -4.93 1.53
N PHE A 675 14.32 -5.62 2.38
CA PHE A 675 14.68 -5.17 3.71
C PHE A 675 15.92 -4.27 3.62
N GLU A 676 15.87 -3.04 4.16
CA GLU A 676 17.05 -2.19 4.26
C GLU A 676 17.87 -2.54 5.51
N LYS A 677 17.17 -2.81 6.61
CA LYS A 677 17.75 -3.30 7.86
C LYS A 677 16.76 -4.23 8.55
N MET A 678 17.25 -5.34 9.09
CA MET A 678 16.43 -6.26 9.88
C MET A 678 16.92 -6.33 11.32
N SER A 679 15.99 -6.15 12.27
CA SER A 679 16.29 -6.33 13.70
C SER A 679 15.41 -7.45 14.27
N ILE A 680 16.06 -8.57 14.58
CA ILE A 680 15.42 -9.74 15.20
C ILE A 680 15.74 -9.72 16.68
N LEU A 681 14.68 -9.78 17.50
CA LEU A 681 14.78 -9.78 18.95
C LEU A 681 14.16 -11.06 19.51
N ARG A 682 14.85 -11.65 20.49
CA ARG A 682 14.39 -12.82 21.23
C ARG A 682 14.92 -12.72 22.66
N SER A 683 14.08 -13.04 23.64
CA SER A 683 14.44 -13.10 25.06
C SER A 683 14.57 -14.53 25.56
N ALA A 684 15.26 -14.72 26.68
CA ALA A 684 15.44 -16.04 27.30
C ALA A 684 14.07 -16.69 27.59
N GLY A 685 13.96 -18.00 27.32
CA GLY A 685 12.73 -18.79 27.48
C GLY A 685 11.68 -18.65 26.38
N GLN A 686 11.80 -17.70 25.43
CA GLN A 686 10.78 -17.52 24.39
C GLN A 686 10.89 -18.57 23.27
N THR A 687 9.76 -19.13 22.83
CA THR A 687 9.67 -20.07 21.68
C THR A 687 9.45 -19.38 20.33
N TRP A 688 9.51 -18.05 20.31
CA TRP A 688 9.26 -17.20 19.16
C TRP A 688 10.30 -16.08 19.10
N ALA A 689 10.41 -15.42 17.94
CA ALA A 689 11.22 -14.22 17.75
C ALA A 689 10.37 -13.06 17.22
N GLU A 690 10.76 -11.83 17.53
CA GLU A 690 10.09 -10.62 17.08
C GLU A 690 10.97 -9.87 16.07
N ILE A 691 10.36 -9.47 14.96
CA ILE A 691 10.95 -8.56 13.98
C ILE A 691 10.40 -7.17 14.32
N ARG A 692 11.26 -6.26 14.81
CA ARG A 692 10.89 -4.90 15.24
C ARG A 692 11.70 -3.84 14.50
N ARG A 693 11.12 -2.66 14.24
CA ARG A 693 11.85 -1.49 13.70
C ARG A 693 12.69 -1.80 12.46
N THR A 694 12.12 -2.58 11.55
CA THR A 694 12.77 -3.04 10.31
C THR A 694 12.31 -2.14 9.17
N PRO A 695 13.14 -1.20 8.69
CA PRO A 695 12.83 -0.43 7.49
C PRO A 695 12.79 -1.35 6.26
N VAL A 696 11.74 -1.18 5.47
CA VAL A 696 11.48 -1.93 4.23
C VAL A 696 11.29 -0.96 3.08
N ARG A 697 11.82 -1.32 1.91
CA ARG A 697 11.67 -0.57 0.66
C ARG A 697 10.73 -1.32 -0.26
N TYR A 698 9.69 -0.64 -0.74
CA TYR A 698 8.68 -1.17 -1.64
C TYR A 698 7.94 -0.02 -2.35
N HIS A 699 7.14 -0.31 -3.37
CA HIS A 699 6.32 0.70 -4.05
C HIS A 699 4.94 0.78 -3.41
N ALA A 700 4.73 1.72 -2.48
CA ALA A 700 3.49 1.79 -1.69
C ALA A 700 2.23 1.91 -2.56
N ARG A 701 2.27 2.65 -3.67
CA ARG A 701 1.09 2.86 -4.55
C ARG A 701 0.64 1.63 -5.34
N SER A 702 1.52 0.67 -5.59
CA SER A 702 1.16 -0.55 -6.31
C SER A 702 0.99 -1.76 -5.39
N THR A 703 1.40 -1.65 -4.12
CA THR A 703 1.36 -2.73 -3.14
C THR A 703 0.11 -2.59 -2.26
N ALA A 704 -0.72 -3.64 -2.20
CA ALA A 704 -1.83 -3.74 -1.24
C ALA A 704 -1.42 -4.43 0.06
N LYS A 705 -0.49 -5.38 -0.03
CA LYS A 705 -0.13 -6.26 1.08
C LYS A 705 1.36 -6.59 1.04
N LEU A 706 2.01 -6.56 2.20
CA LEU A 706 3.37 -7.05 2.40
C LEU A 706 3.35 -8.25 3.34
N GLU A 707 4.11 -9.28 3.00
CA GLU A 707 4.26 -10.49 3.79
C GLU A 707 5.74 -10.84 3.94
N VAL A 708 6.09 -11.44 5.08
CA VAL A 708 7.43 -11.96 5.32
C VAL A 708 7.39 -13.48 5.11
N LEU A 709 8.21 -13.96 4.17
CA LEU A 709 8.46 -15.37 3.96
C LEU A 709 9.76 -15.73 4.66
N ALA A 710 9.75 -16.83 5.42
CA ALA A 710 10.90 -17.35 6.13
C ALA A 710 11.21 -18.77 5.66
N GLU A 711 12.48 -19.06 5.39
CA GLU A 711 12.96 -20.39 5.03
C GLU A 711 14.21 -20.73 5.86
N TRP A 712 14.29 -21.94 6.40
CA TRP A 712 15.48 -22.39 7.12
C TRP A 712 15.68 -23.90 7.00
N MET A 713 16.89 -24.34 7.29
CA MET A 713 17.27 -25.75 7.37
C MET A 713 17.52 -26.14 8.83
N GLU A 714 17.20 -27.37 9.20
CA GLU A 714 17.42 -27.88 10.56
C GLU A 714 17.81 -29.36 10.56
N TRP A 715 18.79 -29.72 11.40
CA TRP A 715 19.12 -31.11 11.73
C TRP A 715 18.21 -31.66 12.83
N LEU A 716 17.64 -32.83 12.58
CA LEU A 716 16.80 -33.59 13.50
C LEU A 716 17.51 -34.89 13.83
N ASP A 717 17.97 -35.03 15.09
CA ASP A 717 18.61 -36.24 15.59
C ASP A 717 17.60 -37.09 16.40
N ASP A 718 16.85 -37.93 15.71
CA ASP A 718 15.92 -38.88 16.32
C ASP A 718 16.65 -40.21 16.62
N PRO A 719 16.80 -40.63 17.89
CA PRO A 719 17.45 -41.89 18.24
C PRO A 719 16.81 -43.14 17.59
N ALA A 720 15.55 -43.07 17.18
CA ALA A 720 14.88 -44.16 16.45
C ALA A 720 15.39 -44.32 15.01
N GLN A 721 16.01 -43.28 14.44
CA GLN A 721 16.59 -43.29 13.08
C GLN A 721 18.08 -43.63 13.14
N PRO A 722 18.67 -44.25 12.11
CA PRO A 722 20.08 -44.67 12.12
C PRO A 722 21.08 -43.51 12.07
N ALA A 723 20.66 -42.33 11.59
CA ALA A 723 21.48 -41.13 11.49
C ALA A 723 20.60 -39.86 11.60
N PRO A 724 21.18 -38.69 11.92
CA PRO A 724 20.48 -37.40 11.87
C PRO A 724 20.00 -37.04 10.45
N VAL A 725 18.86 -36.37 10.37
CA VAL A 725 18.19 -35.98 9.12
C VAL A 725 18.11 -34.47 9.02
N ARG A 726 18.37 -33.90 7.83
CA ARG A 726 18.22 -32.47 7.57
C ARG A 726 16.97 -32.19 6.77
N ARG A 727 16.12 -31.28 7.24
CA ARG A 727 14.88 -30.88 6.56
C ARG A 727 14.81 -29.38 6.30
N ARG A 728 14.13 -29.03 5.21
CA ARG A 728 13.74 -27.66 4.90
C ARG A 728 12.42 -27.33 5.57
N PHE A 729 12.36 -26.16 6.19
CA PHE A 729 11.15 -25.59 6.77
C PHE A 729 10.86 -24.22 6.15
N THR A 730 9.58 -23.94 5.97
CA THR A 730 9.10 -22.65 5.49
C THR A 730 8.00 -22.13 6.40
N ALA A 731 7.95 -20.81 6.59
CA ALA A 731 6.88 -20.14 7.31
C ALA A 731 6.48 -18.87 6.55
N GLN A 732 5.17 -18.62 6.50
CA GLN A 732 4.59 -17.37 6.02
C GLN A 732 4.05 -16.62 7.23
N LEU A 733 4.62 -15.45 7.51
CA LEU A 733 4.14 -14.60 8.60
C LEU A 733 2.87 -13.84 8.17
N PRO A 734 2.05 -13.37 9.12
CA PRO A 734 0.90 -12.53 8.82
C PRO A 734 1.29 -11.32 7.97
N GLY A 735 0.51 -11.07 6.92
CA GLY A 735 0.75 -9.91 6.08
C GLY A 735 0.17 -8.63 6.66
N VAL A 736 0.81 -7.51 6.32
CA VAL A 736 0.36 -6.18 6.66
C VAL A 736 -0.30 -5.56 5.43
N SER A 737 -1.52 -5.07 5.62
CA SER A 737 -2.23 -4.28 4.60
C SER A 737 -1.61 -2.90 4.49
N ILE A 738 -1.37 -2.45 3.27
CA ILE A 738 -0.77 -1.16 2.95
C ILE A 738 -1.85 -0.28 2.34
N ASP A 739 -2.15 0.83 3.01
CA ASP A 739 -3.08 1.83 2.49
C ASP A 739 -2.52 2.53 1.25
N SER A 740 -3.41 3.01 0.39
CA SER A 740 -3.00 3.85 -0.73
C SER A 740 -2.56 5.22 -0.24
N PRO A 741 -1.29 5.62 -0.42
CA PRO A 741 -0.94 7.01 -0.15
C PRO A 741 -1.73 7.90 -1.12
N PRO A 742 -2.36 8.99 -0.64
CA PRO A 742 -3.04 9.94 -1.52
C PRO A 742 -2.01 10.63 -2.41
N LEU A 743 -2.42 11.04 -3.60
CA LEU A 743 -1.68 12.03 -4.37
C LEU A 743 -1.70 13.34 -3.57
N ARG A 744 -0.54 13.79 -3.08
CA ARG A 744 -0.49 15.10 -2.39
C ARG A 744 -0.72 16.21 -3.42
N SER A 745 -1.51 17.22 -3.06
CA SER A 745 -1.67 18.47 -3.86
C SER A 745 -0.32 19.14 -4.16
N GLN A 746 0.65 18.89 -3.27
CA GLN A 746 2.04 19.32 -3.35
C GLN A 746 3.00 18.14 -3.60
N GLU A 747 2.68 17.15 -4.42
CA GLU A 747 3.73 16.33 -5.06
C GLU A 747 4.37 17.20 -6.13
N PRO A 748 5.33 18.07 -5.79
CA PRO A 748 5.67 19.21 -6.62
C PRO A 748 6.55 18.74 -7.77
N ALA A 749 6.70 19.65 -8.72
CA ALA A 749 7.86 19.79 -9.61
C ALA A 749 9.12 19.10 -9.07
N SER A 750 9.81 18.36 -9.95
CA SER A 750 11.22 17.92 -9.82
C SER A 750 11.90 18.17 -8.44
N GLY A 751 12.17 17.10 -7.68
CA GLY A 751 12.98 17.22 -6.46
C GLY A 751 12.57 16.33 -5.29
N VAL A 752 11.44 15.61 -5.40
CA VAL A 752 11.04 14.61 -4.40
C VAL A 752 11.68 13.28 -4.76
N LEU A 753 12.51 12.76 -3.86
CA LEU A 753 13.09 11.42 -3.96
C LEU A 753 11.96 10.38 -3.97
N PHE A 754 12.10 9.33 -4.77
CA PHE A 754 11.17 8.20 -4.79
C PHE A 754 10.85 7.64 -3.39
N GLU A 755 11.80 7.72 -2.47
CA GLU A 755 11.64 7.39 -1.05
C GLU A 755 10.40 8.06 -0.42
N SER A 756 10.04 9.27 -0.84
CA SER A 756 8.86 9.99 -0.34
C SER A 756 7.52 9.51 -0.92
N LEU A 757 7.53 8.67 -1.97
CA LEU A 757 6.34 8.02 -2.55
C LEU A 757 6.02 6.67 -1.88
N GLY A 758 6.81 6.24 -0.90
CA GLY A 758 6.52 5.01 -0.16
C GLY A 758 7.68 4.18 0.36
N THR A 759 8.85 4.74 0.72
CA THR A 759 9.57 4.13 1.85
C THR A 759 8.76 4.49 3.07
N GLY A 760 8.15 3.48 3.72
CA GLY A 760 7.49 3.68 4.99
C GLY A 760 8.52 4.13 6.02
N GLY A 761 8.81 5.43 6.09
CA GLY A 761 9.62 6.05 7.13
C GLY A 761 8.90 6.09 8.48
N ASP A 762 7.57 5.84 8.48
CA ASP A 762 6.83 5.58 9.70
C ASP A 762 7.10 4.14 10.16
N GLU A 763 7.43 3.99 11.45
CA GLU A 763 7.56 2.71 12.18
C GLU A 763 6.34 1.76 12.02
N ALA A 764 5.25 2.22 11.39
CA ALA A 764 3.95 1.59 11.28
C ALA A 764 3.86 0.38 10.32
N ALA A 765 4.70 0.27 9.28
CA ALA A 765 4.54 -0.83 8.31
C ALA A 765 4.84 -2.22 8.91
N LEU A 766 5.69 -2.30 9.95
CA LEU A 766 6.03 -3.54 10.65
C LEU A 766 6.36 -3.24 12.13
N ALA A 767 5.40 -2.68 12.87
CA ALA A 767 5.63 -2.31 14.27
C ALA A 767 6.17 -3.50 15.09
N HIS A 768 5.53 -4.68 14.96
CA HIS A 768 5.95 -5.92 15.62
C HIS A 768 5.42 -7.16 14.87
N LEU A 769 6.27 -7.89 14.15
CA LEU A 769 5.92 -9.21 13.62
C LEU A 769 6.48 -10.31 14.51
N ARG A 770 5.62 -11.23 14.98
CA ARG A 770 6.01 -12.42 15.73
C ARG A 770 6.18 -13.60 14.78
N HIS A 771 7.34 -14.24 14.84
CA HIS A 771 7.62 -15.51 14.18
C HIS A 771 7.65 -16.62 15.24
N ASP A 772 6.61 -17.46 15.25
CA ASP A 772 6.51 -18.61 16.15
C ASP A 772 7.26 -19.83 15.60
N PHE A 773 8.21 -20.35 16.37
CA PHE A 773 8.94 -21.57 16.03
C PHE A 773 8.49 -22.80 16.83
N GLY A 774 7.88 -22.59 17.99
CA GLY A 774 7.42 -23.67 18.88
C GLY A 774 8.50 -24.32 19.76
N ASP A 775 9.77 -23.91 19.62
CA ASP A 775 10.89 -24.41 20.42
C ASP A 775 11.92 -23.32 20.76
N HIS A 776 12.97 -23.68 21.48
CA HIS A 776 14.00 -22.74 21.97
C HIS A 776 15.30 -22.73 21.14
N LYS A 777 15.31 -23.38 19.97
CA LYS A 777 16.53 -23.64 19.20
C LYS A 777 17.03 -22.39 18.47
N PHE A 778 18.33 -22.34 18.24
CA PHE A 778 18.98 -21.46 17.28
C PHE A 778 18.61 -21.89 15.85
N ARG A 779 18.39 -20.91 14.97
CA ARG A 779 18.16 -21.11 13.53
C ARG A 779 18.81 -20.01 12.71
N LEU A 780 19.30 -20.39 11.54
CA LEU A 780 19.69 -19.46 10.48
C LEU A 780 18.54 -19.36 9.48
N VAL A 781 17.82 -18.24 9.52
CA VAL A 781 16.58 -18.04 8.75
C VAL A 781 16.81 -17.08 7.59
N GLN A 782 16.43 -17.50 6.38
CA GLN A 782 16.38 -16.65 5.20
C GLN A 782 15.01 -15.96 5.14
N TYR A 783 15.00 -14.64 5.30
CA TYR A 783 13.79 -13.84 5.19
C TYR A 783 13.72 -13.18 3.81
N ARG A 784 12.55 -13.28 3.16
CA ARG A 784 12.19 -12.58 1.92
C ARG A 784 10.91 -11.79 2.15
N LEU A 785 10.76 -10.67 1.44
CA LEU A 785 9.47 -9.97 1.37
C LEU A 785 8.69 -10.45 0.17
N ARG A 786 7.37 -10.60 0.35
CA ARG A 786 6.41 -10.81 -0.72
C ARG A 786 5.44 -9.63 -0.73
N ALA A 787 5.38 -8.93 -1.84
CA ALA A 787 4.43 -7.86 -2.09
C ALA A 787 3.31 -8.35 -3.01
N THR A 788 2.06 -8.02 -2.69
CA THR A 788 0.89 -8.31 -3.54
C THR A 788 0.39 -7.03 -4.20
N THR A 789 0.08 -7.08 -5.50
CA THR A 789 -0.53 -5.95 -6.21
C THR A 789 -1.87 -5.56 -5.58
N ARG A 790 -2.20 -4.27 -5.63
CA ARG A 790 -3.55 -3.79 -5.28
C ARG A 790 -4.54 -3.81 -6.42
N PHE A 791 -4.06 -4.05 -7.64
CA PHE A 791 -4.87 -3.91 -8.85
C PHE A 791 -5.54 -5.21 -9.29
N ALA A 792 -5.69 -6.19 -8.39
CA ALA A 792 -6.28 -7.48 -8.72
C ALA A 792 -7.69 -7.35 -9.34
N GLU A 793 -8.49 -6.38 -8.90
CA GLU A 793 -9.83 -6.10 -9.45
C GLU A 793 -9.84 -5.58 -10.90
N TYR A 794 -8.70 -5.09 -11.39
CA TYR A 794 -8.54 -4.58 -12.76
C TYR A 794 -7.96 -5.63 -13.72
N LEU A 795 -7.70 -6.85 -13.26
CA LEU A 795 -7.06 -7.91 -14.03
C LEU A 795 -8.06 -9.04 -14.30
N PRO A 796 -7.95 -9.71 -15.46
CA PRO A 796 -8.84 -10.80 -15.83
C PRO A 796 -8.59 -12.05 -14.96
N PRO A 797 -9.60 -12.90 -14.72
CA PRO A 797 -9.49 -14.12 -13.91
C PRO A 797 -8.30 -15.05 -14.21
N PRO A 798 -7.93 -15.31 -15.49
CA PRO A 798 -6.76 -16.16 -15.79
C PRO A 798 -5.44 -15.67 -15.18
N ILE A 799 -5.32 -14.36 -14.90
CA ILE A 799 -4.17 -13.79 -14.22
C ILE A 799 -4.33 -13.89 -12.70
N THR A 800 -5.50 -13.53 -12.17
CA THR A 800 -5.74 -13.43 -10.71
C THR A 800 -5.93 -14.78 -10.03
N ASP A 801 -6.40 -15.80 -10.76
CA ASP A 801 -6.56 -17.18 -10.28
C ASP A 801 -5.22 -17.85 -9.94
N THR A 802 -4.12 -17.34 -10.50
CA THR A 802 -2.75 -17.80 -10.18
C THR A 802 -2.06 -16.79 -9.25
N PRO A 803 -1.93 -17.07 -7.93
CA PRO A 803 -1.37 -16.11 -6.98
C PRO A 803 0.04 -15.61 -7.33
N ALA A 804 0.84 -16.43 -8.01
CA ALA A 804 2.19 -16.07 -8.44
C ALA A 804 2.23 -14.88 -9.42
N ASN A 805 1.16 -14.70 -10.21
CA ASN A 805 1.10 -13.65 -11.22
C ASN A 805 0.88 -12.25 -10.63
N ILE A 806 0.30 -12.17 -9.44
CA ILE A 806 -0.08 -10.92 -8.76
C ILE A 806 0.84 -10.55 -7.60
N VAL A 807 1.84 -11.39 -7.31
CA VAL A 807 2.84 -11.17 -6.27
C VAL A 807 4.23 -10.96 -6.85
N ARG A 808 5.06 -10.23 -6.12
CA ARG A 808 6.49 -10.10 -6.38
C ARG A 808 7.26 -10.43 -5.12
N VAL A 809 8.20 -11.37 -5.21
CA VAL A 809 9.04 -11.80 -4.10
C VAL A 809 10.41 -11.16 -4.25
N GLY A 810 10.87 -10.51 -3.20
CA GLY A 810 12.18 -9.88 -3.15
C GLY A 810 13.33 -10.84 -2.86
N PRO A 811 14.58 -10.33 -2.90
CA PRO A 811 15.76 -11.09 -2.57
C PRO A 811 15.80 -11.50 -1.09
N VAL A 812 16.67 -12.46 -0.76
CA VAL A 812 16.96 -12.83 0.63
C VAL A 812 17.72 -11.68 1.31
N TYR A 813 17.32 -11.30 2.51
CA TYR A 813 18.07 -10.29 3.27
C TYR A 813 19.40 -10.84 3.80
N GLU A 814 20.50 -10.23 3.36
CA GLU A 814 21.88 -10.58 3.74
C GLU A 814 22.26 -9.96 5.09
N GLY A 815 21.66 -10.44 6.18
CA GLY A 815 21.91 -9.89 7.52
C GLY A 815 23.23 -10.35 8.14
N HIS A 816 23.42 -11.66 8.23
CA HIS A 816 24.63 -12.29 8.74
C HIS A 816 25.16 -13.28 7.68
N THR A 817 26.48 -13.29 7.51
CA THR A 817 27.16 -14.27 6.66
C THR A 817 27.91 -15.26 7.55
N LEU A 818 27.41 -16.50 7.56
CA LEU A 818 28.10 -17.61 8.21
C LEU A 818 28.80 -18.44 7.13
N GLY A 819 29.93 -19.07 7.49
CA GLY A 819 30.57 -20.04 6.61
C GLY A 819 29.72 -21.30 6.55
N LEU A 820 29.07 -21.55 5.42
CA LEU A 820 28.21 -22.72 5.22
C LEU A 820 28.89 -23.70 4.26
N SER A 821 28.65 -25.00 4.47
CA SER A 821 29.03 -26.00 3.47
C SER A 821 28.31 -25.76 2.14
N PRO A 822 28.94 -26.04 0.98
CA PRO A 822 28.28 -25.98 -0.32
C PRO A 822 26.95 -26.77 -0.38
N ALA A 823 26.82 -27.85 0.39
CA ALA A 823 25.61 -28.68 0.45
C ALA A 823 24.60 -28.25 1.54
N TYR A 824 24.74 -27.05 2.12
CA TYR A 824 23.91 -26.63 3.25
C TYR A 824 22.41 -26.57 2.93
N ALA A 825 22.05 -26.16 1.72
CA ALA A 825 20.65 -26.05 1.27
C ALA A 825 20.01 -27.42 0.92
N SER A 826 20.76 -28.52 0.96
CA SER A 826 20.27 -29.85 0.59
C SER A 826 19.55 -30.54 1.75
N GLN A 827 18.46 -31.25 1.43
CA GLN A 827 17.75 -32.12 2.39
C GLN A 827 18.43 -33.49 2.46
N PHE A 828 18.45 -34.11 3.63
CA PHE A 828 19.12 -35.41 3.84
C PHE A 828 18.29 -36.32 4.74
N PRO A 829 17.87 -37.53 4.30
CA PRO A 829 17.95 -38.02 2.92
C PRO A 829 17.07 -37.19 1.98
N ASP A 830 17.47 -37.10 0.72
CA ASP A 830 16.68 -36.41 -0.31
C ASP A 830 15.39 -37.22 -0.59
N PRO A 831 14.19 -36.65 -0.38
CA PRO A 831 12.93 -37.36 -0.63
C PRO A 831 12.74 -37.75 -2.11
N ASP A 832 13.42 -37.06 -3.04
CA ASP A 832 13.26 -37.28 -4.47
C ASP A 832 14.29 -38.28 -5.05
N VAL A 833 15.20 -38.83 -4.23
CA VAL A 833 16.29 -39.75 -4.64
C VAL A 833 16.34 -41.04 -3.78
N THR A 834 16.17 -42.21 -4.40
CA THR A 834 16.36 -43.55 -3.77
C THR A 834 17.79 -43.77 -3.23
N PRO A 835 17.99 -44.75 -2.31
CA PRO A 835 18.73 -44.57 -1.06
C PRO A 835 20.06 -43.82 -1.23
N SER A 836 20.08 -42.56 -0.79
CA SER A 836 21.28 -41.72 -0.80
C SER A 836 22.35 -42.24 0.18
N PRO A 837 23.64 -42.07 -0.16
CA PRO A 837 24.73 -42.31 0.78
C PRO A 837 24.57 -41.44 2.04
N PRO A 838 25.14 -41.85 3.18
CA PRO A 838 25.18 -41.02 4.38
C PRO A 838 25.72 -39.62 4.05
N PRO A 839 25.25 -38.54 4.71
CA PRO A 839 25.80 -37.22 4.49
C PRO A 839 27.32 -37.27 4.73
N PRO A 840 28.13 -36.59 3.92
CA PRO A 840 29.57 -36.57 4.15
C PRO A 840 29.85 -36.06 5.58
N ASP A 841 30.79 -36.69 6.28
CA ASP A 841 31.16 -36.31 7.66
C ASP A 841 31.53 -34.82 7.76
N ALA A 842 31.98 -34.22 6.66
CA ALA A 842 32.28 -32.80 6.55
C ALA A 842 31.07 -31.87 6.82
N ASP A 843 29.82 -32.31 6.63
CA ASP A 843 28.62 -31.51 6.84
C ASP A 843 27.94 -31.76 8.19
N LEU A 844 27.97 -33.01 8.66
CA LEU A 844 27.40 -33.38 9.96
C LEU A 844 28.21 -32.79 11.11
N GLY A 845 27.53 -32.10 12.02
CA GLY A 845 28.18 -31.46 13.16
C GLY A 845 29.12 -30.30 12.78
N ALA A 846 29.05 -29.80 11.54
CA ALA A 846 29.87 -28.67 11.09
C ALA A 846 29.58 -27.41 11.93
N PRO A 847 30.64 -26.68 12.34
CA PRO A 847 30.48 -25.48 13.15
C PRO A 847 29.95 -24.32 12.31
N LEU A 848 28.93 -23.61 12.80
CA LEU A 848 28.38 -22.42 12.14
C LEU A 848 29.07 -21.15 12.66
N LEU A 849 30.33 -20.94 12.25
CA LEU A 849 31.17 -19.85 12.74
C LEU A 849 31.35 -18.71 11.70
N PRO A 850 31.71 -17.48 12.13
CA PRO A 850 31.72 -16.29 11.26
C PRO A 850 32.79 -16.21 10.15
N ASN A 851 33.62 -17.24 9.89
CA ASN A 851 34.63 -17.19 8.82
C ASN A 851 35.17 -18.59 8.52
N GLN A 852 34.85 -19.20 7.36
CA GLN A 852 35.61 -20.35 6.82
C GLN A 852 35.30 -20.82 5.36
N ALA A 853 34.75 -19.98 4.46
CA ALA A 853 34.35 -20.23 3.04
C ALA A 853 32.83 -20.31 2.80
N PRO A 854 32.38 -20.42 1.52
CA PRO A 854 31.57 -19.40 0.84
C PRO A 854 30.42 -18.87 1.69
N GLN A 855 30.42 -17.55 1.89
CA GLN A 855 29.41 -16.85 2.67
C GLN A 855 28.03 -16.98 2.00
N GLN A 856 27.04 -17.48 2.73
CA GLN A 856 25.63 -17.41 2.30
C GLN A 856 24.84 -16.49 3.22
N PRO A 857 23.86 -15.75 2.69
CA PRO A 857 23.04 -14.84 3.47
C PRO A 857 22.04 -15.58 4.35
N GLY A 858 21.91 -15.14 5.61
CA GLY A 858 20.89 -15.61 6.54
C GLY A 858 20.82 -14.72 7.78
N ASN A 859 19.78 -14.90 8.59
CA ASN A 859 19.57 -14.12 9.81
C ASN A 859 19.60 -15.01 11.03
N ILE A 860 20.41 -14.64 12.02
CA ILE A 860 20.57 -15.38 13.26
C ILE A 860 19.34 -15.16 14.14
N VAL A 861 18.62 -16.24 14.43
CA VAL A 861 17.64 -16.30 15.51
C VAL A 861 18.29 -17.06 16.66
N PRO A 862 18.64 -16.38 17.78
CA PRO A 862 19.47 -17.00 18.82
C PRO A 862 18.73 -18.07 19.61
N ALA A 863 19.45 -19.03 20.19
CA ALA A 863 18.86 -20.00 21.11
C ALA A 863 18.44 -19.33 22.43
N SER A 864 17.23 -19.61 22.90
CA SER A 864 16.65 -18.98 24.10
C SER A 864 16.68 -19.86 25.34
N ARG A 865 17.21 -21.08 25.24
CA ARG A 865 17.36 -22.04 26.34
C ARG A 865 18.73 -22.71 26.27
N ARG A 866 19.25 -23.08 27.42
CA ARG A 866 20.52 -23.82 27.55
C ARG A 866 20.47 -25.15 26.79
N PRO A 867 21.56 -25.56 26.13
CA PRO A 867 21.71 -26.90 25.60
C PRO A 867 21.57 -27.96 26.70
N ALA A 868 21.21 -29.18 26.33
CA ALA A 868 21.21 -30.33 27.22
C ALA A 868 22.65 -30.69 27.65
N ALA A 869 22.81 -31.29 28.83
CA ALA A 869 24.10 -31.77 29.28
C ALA A 869 24.69 -32.83 28.30
N PRO A 870 26.00 -32.82 28.03
CA PRO A 870 26.61 -33.85 27.20
C PRO A 870 26.54 -35.21 27.90
N ARG A 871 26.08 -36.24 27.18
CA ARG A 871 25.99 -37.61 27.68
C ARG A 871 27.22 -38.38 27.22
N ILE A 872 28.20 -38.55 28.11
CA ILE A 872 29.49 -39.16 27.80
C ILE A 872 29.35 -40.68 27.82
N ALA A 873 29.62 -41.35 26.71
CA ALA A 873 29.66 -42.80 26.64
C ALA A 873 30.98 -43.34 27.21
N TYR A 874 32.13 -42.87 26.68
CA TYR A 874 33.47 -43.17 27.19
C TYR A 874 34.52 -42.28 26.51
N VAL A 875 35.75 -42.25 27.05
CA VAL A 875 36.89 -41.48 26.52
C VAL A 875 38.04 -42.43 26.20
N VAL A 876 38.68 -42.26 25.04
CA VAL A 876 39.80 -43.11 24.60
C VAL A 876 41.00 -42.25 24.19
N PRO A 877 42.23 -42.57 24.61
CA PRO A 877 43.43 -41.92 24.08
C PRO A 877 43.59 -42.17 22.59
N THR A 878 43.93 -41.13 21.84
CA THR A 878 44.21 -41.21 20.41
C THR A 878 45.63 -40.74 20.13
N PHE A 879 46.26 -41.38 19.15
CA PHE A 879 47.53 -40.93 18.62
C PHE A 879 47.46 -40.93 17.10
N ARG A 880 48.18 -39.97 16.51
CA ARG A 880 48.38 -39.93 15.06
C ARG A 880 49.85 -39.79 14.73
N TRP A 881 50.24 -40.43 13.64
CA TRP A 881 51.55 -40.26 13.03
C TRP A 881 51.44 -39.18 11.94
N SER A 882 52.41 -38.27 11.88
CA SER A 882 52.53 -37.30 10.80
C SER A 882 53.94 -37.30 10.25
N GLU A 883 54.05 -37.34 8.92
CA GLU A 883 55.31 -37.34 8.16
C GLU A 883 55.41 -36.09 7.27
N PRO A 884 55.86 -34.94 7.81
CA PRO A 884 56.13 -33.78 6.96
C PRO A 884 57.30 -34.08 6.01
N GLN A 885 57.07 -33.89 4.70
CA GLN A 885 58.05 -34.17 3.66
C GLN A 885 59.09 -33.03 3.58
N GLN A 886 60.37 -33.36 3.77
CA GLN A 886 61.53 -32.48 3.57
C GLN A 886 62.62 -33.26 2.81
N ASP A 887 63.25 -32.62 1.81
CA ASP A 887 64.02 -33.31 0.76
C ASP A 887 65.26 -34.12 1.23
N ASP A 888 65.76 -33.93 2.46
CA ASP A 888 67.00 -34.57 2.94
C ASP A 888 66.96 -35.10 4.41
N THR A 889 65.81 -35.01 5.10
CA THR A 889 65.60 -35.52 6.47
C THR A 889 64.19 -36.04 6.63
N ARG A 890 64.02 -37.31 7.02
CA ARG A 890 62.71 -37.88 7.33
C ARG A 890 62.35 -37.53 8.77
N ILE A 891 61.32 -36.72 8.94
CA ILE A 891 60.77 -36.35 10.24
C ILE A 891 59.48 -37.13 10.43
N VAL A 892 59.38 -37.91 11.51
CA VAL A 892 58.15 -38.61 11.89
C VAL A 892 57.74 -38.15 13.28
N VAL A 893 56.53 -37.64 13.41
CA VAL A 893 55.99 -37.16 14.68
C VAL A 893 54.81 -38.04 15.10
N ARG A 894 54.90 -38.68 16.26
CA ARG A 894 53.76 -39.22 16.99
C ARG A 894 53.16 -38.12 17.85
N ARG A 895 51.98 -37.65 17.50
CA ARG A 895 51.19 -36.75 18.35
C ARG A 895 50.33 -37.63 19.28
N GLY A 896 50.76 -37.79 20.52
CA GLY A 896 50.11 -38.65 21.53
C GLY A 896 49.12 -37.93 22.45
N THR A 897 48.95 -36.62 22.30
CA THR A 897 48.18 -35.77 23.19
C THR A 897 46.69 -35.70 22.83
N GLY A 898 46.16 -36.71 22.15
CA GLY A 898 44.78 -36.77 21.68
C GLY A 898 43.87 -37.57 22.62
N LEU A 899 42.64 -37.11 22.81
CA LEU A 899 41.54 -37.86 23.41
C LEU A 899 40.34 -37.82 22.48
N ARG A 900 39.71 -38.97 22.22
CA ARG A 900 38.40 -39.05 21.58
C ARG A 900 37.33 -39.25 22.65
N VAL A 901 36.37 -38.35 22.70
CA VAL A 901 35.20 -38.43 23.59
C VAL A 901 34.02 -38.92 22.77
N TYR A 902 33.47 -40.09 23.12
CA TYR A 902 32.23 -40.60 22.52
C TYR A 902 31.01 -40.13 23.33
N LEU A 903 29.94 -39.75 22.62
CA LEU A 903 28.75 -39.07 23.14
C LEU A 903 27.48 -39.78 22.66
N GLU A 904 26.50 -39.94 23.55
CA GLU A 904 25.19 -40.51 23.23
C GLU A 904 24.31 -39.52 22.44
N ARG A 905 23.37 -40.08 21.66
CA ARG A 905 22.30 -39.34 20.97
C ARG A 905 21.15 -39.03 21.95
N PRO A 906 20.36 -37.96 21.73
CA PRO A 906 20.40 -37.03 20.60
C PRO A 906 21.32 -35.81 20.79
N TRP A 907 21.74 -35.23 19.67
CA TRP A 907 22.47 -33.96 19.56
C TRP A 907 21.60 -32.84 18.95
N PHE A 908 22.05 -31.59 18.98
CA PHE A 908 21.31 -30.39 18.53
C PHE A 908 20.11 -29.98 19.40
N SER A 909 20.25 -30.08 20.72
CA SER A 909 19.18 -29.72 21.68
C SER A 909 18.79 -28.23 21.68
N SER A 910 19.72 -27.36 21.31
CA SER A 910 19.63 -25.91 21.24
C SER A 910 19.77 -25.40 19.81
N GLY A 911 19.71 -26.28 18.80
CA GLY A 911 19.81 -25.94 17.38
C GLY A 911 21.09 -26.43 16.71
N GLU A 912 21.20 -26.16 15.41
CA GLU A 912 22.38 -26.51 14.60
C GLU A 912 23.64 -25.78 15.09
N GLY A 913 24.82 -26.34 14.83
CA GLY A 913 26.10 -25.74 15.24
C GLY A 913 26.44 -25.93 16.73
N GLU A 914 25.75 -26.83 17.45
CA GLU A 914 26.16 -27.24 18.81
C GLU A 914 27.57 -27.86 18.81
N LEU A 915 28.44 -27.34 19.67
CA LEU A 915 29.82 -27.77 19.86
C LEU A 915 30.02 -28.48 21.20
N LEU A 916 31.05 -29.30 21.31
CA LEU A 916 31.53 -29.81 22.60
C LEU A 916 32.54 -28.82 23.20
N GLY A 917 32.20 -28.21 24.32
CA GLY A 917 33.07 -27.30 25.06
C GLY A 917 33.84 -27.98 26.19
N VAL A 918 35.11 -27.65 26.32
CA VAL A 918 35.93 -27.96 27.49
C VAL A 918 36.07 -26.69 28.33
N VAL A 919 35.58 -26.72 29.57
CA VAL A 919 35.70 -25.59 30.50
C VAL A 919 37.11 -25.58 31.09
N VAL A 920 37.89 -24.53 30.82
CA VAL A 920 39.33 -24.50 31.19
C VAL A 920 39.64 -23.59 32.39
N GLY A 921 38.73 -22.68 32.76
CA GLY A 921 38.93 -21.75 33.88
C GLY A 921 37.94 -20.59 33.85
N SER A 922 38.05 -19.68 34.83
CA SER A 922 37.30 -18.43 34.83
C SER A 922 37.94 -17.38 33.92
N SER A 923 37.10 -16.44 33.46
CA SER A 923 37.56 -15.31 32.65
C SER A 923 38.39 -14.30 33.46
N TYR A 924 38.48 -14.46 34.79
CA TYR A 924 39.30 -13.63 35.66
C TYR A 924 40.75 -14.17 35.71
N PRO A 925 41.75 -13.43 35.23
CA PRO A 925 43.13 -13.93 35.13
C PRO A 925 43.74 -14.40 36.46
N SER A 926 43.32 -13.82 37.59
CA SER A 926 43.80 -14.16 38.93
C SER A 926 43.37 -15.56 39.41
N GLU A 927 42.29 -16.10 38.86
CA GLU A 927 41.66 -17.36 39.27
C GLU A 927 42.00 -18.53 38.32
N GLN A 928 42.83 -18.30 37.29
CA GLN A 928 43.15 -19.31 36.27
C GLN A 928 44.23 -20.31 36.71
N ALA A 929 45.11 -19.94 37.64
CA ALA A 929 46.16 -20.82 38.12
C ALA A 929 45.59 -21.85 39.09
N PHE A 930 45.92 -23.14 38.91
CA PHE A 930 45.42 -24.21 39.78
C PHE A 930 45.77 -23.98 41.26
N ALA A 931 46.90 -23.33 41.55
CA ALA A 931 47.30 -22.98 42.91
C ALA A 931 46.41 -21.92 43.58
N ASN A 932 45.68 -21.12 42.79
CA ASN A 932 44.85 -20.01 43.25
C ASN A 932 43.36 -20.22 42.92
N LEU A 933 42.96 -21.43 42.53
CA LEU A 933 41.59 -21.74 42.12
C LEU A 933 40.66 -21.78 43.34
N PRO A 934 39.56 -20.99 43.37
CA PRO A 934 38.57 -21.07 44.45
C PRO A 934 37.93 -22.47 44.56
N ASP A 935 37.67 -22.94 45.79
CA ASP A 935 37.08 -24.26 46.06
C ASP A 935 35.75 -24.48 45.31
N GLU A 936 34.97 -23.41 45.11
CA GLU A 936 33.70 -23.41 44.39
C GLU A 936 33.84 -23.76 42.89
N LEU A 937 35.01 -23.50 42.28
CA LEU A 937 35.25 -23.73 40.84
C LEU A 937 35.87 -25.10 40.55
N ILE A 938 36.41 -25.81 41.55
CA ILE A 938 37.04 -27.13 41.39
C ILE A 938 36.09 -28.11 40.68
N GLY A 939 34.80 -28.05 40.99
CA GLY A 939 33.75 -28.88 40.40
C GLY A 939 33.23 -28.42 39.04
N PHE A 940 33.77 -27.37 38.42
CA PHE A 940 33.30 -26.84 37.13
C PHE A 940 34.39 -26.68 36.07
N VAL A 941 35.68 -26.80 36.44
CA VAL A 941 36.81 -26.60 35.53
C VAL A 941 37.56 -27.90 35.27
N SER A 942 38.11 -28.02 34.06
CA SER A 942 38.96 -29.16 33.68
C SER A 942 40.31 -29.09 34.37
N GLN A 943 40.81 -30.24 34.80
CA GLN A 943 42.05 -30.34 35.57
C GLN A 943 42.99 -31.37 34.95
N TRP A 944 44.28 -31.10 35.03
CA TRP A 944 45.33 -32.10 34.77
C TRP A 944 46.29 -32.18 35.95
N GLY A 945 46.91 -33.34 36.12
CA GLY A 945 47.89 -33.60 37.17
C GLY A 945 49.02 -34.46 36.63
N GLN A 946 50.18 -34.35 37.27
CA GLN A 946 51.31 -35.25 37.01
C GLN A 946 50.92 -36.68 37.39
N ASP A 947 51.47 -37.67 36.69
CA ASP A 947 51.40 -39.06 37.12
C ASP A 947 52.06 -39.20 38.52
N PRO A 948 51.38 -39.75 39.54
CA PRO A 948 51.94 -39.88 40.87
C PRO A 948 53.09 -40.90 40.97
N ILE A 949 53.22 -41.82 40.02
CA ILE A 949 54.23 -42.90 40.01
C ILE A 949 55.49 -42.44 39.26
N ILE A 950 55.36 -41.56 38.28
CA ILE A 950 56.45 -41.18 37.38
C ILE A 950 56.88 -39.73 37.64
N ALA A 951 58.15 -39.54 38.03
CA ALA A 951 58.70 -38.20 38.22
C ALA A 951 59.02 -37.56 36.86
N SER A 952 58.27 -36.54 36.50
CA SER A 952 58.46 -35.70 35.32
C SER A 952 58.15 -34.25 35.66
N ASP A 953 58.39 -33.34 34.70
CA ASP A 953 57.99 -31.95 34.87
C ASP A 953 56.50 -31.84 35.22
N LEU A 954 56.15 -30.89 36.07
CA LEU A 954 54.75 -30.59 36.35
C LEU A 954 54.05 -30.15 35.06
N PRO A 955 52.80 -30.58 34.82
CA PRO A 955 52.01 -30.03 33.73
C PRO A 955 51.78 -28.54 33.96
N ARG A 956 51.46 -27.80 32.89
CA ARG A 956 51.30 -26.33 32.94
C ARG A 956 50.39 -25.92 34.11
N SER A 957 50.76 -24.86 34.84
CA SER A 957 50.02 -24.39 36.03
C SER A 957 48.65 -23.77 35.73
N VAL A 958 48.31 -23.57 34.46
CA VAL A 958 47.05 -23.00 33.98
C VAL A 958 46.60 -23.78 32.74
N MET A 959 45.34 -24.21 32.69
CA MET A 959 44.71 -24.71 31.47
C MET A 959 44.08 -23.55 30.70
N ARG A 960 44.45 -23.37 29.43
CA ARG A 960 43.93 -22.31 28.55
C ARG A 960 43.28 -22.93 27.33
N ALA A 961 42.34 -22.22 26.72
CA ALA A 961 41.73 -22.67 25.48
C ALA A 961 42.77 -22.87 24.35
N SER A 962 43.84 -22.08 24.34
CA SER A 962 44.96 -22.23 23.40
C SER A 962 45.66 -23.59 23.46
N HIS A 963 45.60 -24.30 24.59
CA HIS A 963 46.17 -25.64 24.76
C HIS A 963 45.36 -26.72 24.06
N PHE A 964 44.18 -26.39 23.51
CA PHE A 964 43.36 -27.29 22.73
C PHE A 964 43.53 -26.98 21.24
N SER A 965 44.44 -27.67 20.54
CA SER A 965 44.77 -27.36 19.14
C SER A 965 43.67 -27.73 18.15
N ALA A 966 42.85 -28.74 18.48
CA ALA A 966 41.69 -29.15 17.69
C ALA A 966 40.43 -28.30 17.93
N ARG A 967 40.51 -27.24 18.74
CA ARG A 967 39.37 -26.34 18.96
C ARG A 967 39.04 -25.60 17.66
N VAL A 968 37.75 -25.40 17.41
CA VAL A 968 37.26 -24.57 16.30
C VAL A 968 36.96 -23.14 16.74
N ALA A 969 36.68 -22.93 18.02
CA ALA A 969 36.46 -21.62 18.62
C ALA A 969 36.85 -21.60 20.10
N SER A 970 37.03 -20.41 20.67
CA SER A 970 37.20 -20.19 22.11
C SER A 970 36.31 -19.03 22.55
N TYR A 971 35.68 -19.17 23.71
CA TYR A 971 34.75 -18.19 24.26
C TYR A 971 35.14 -17.85 25.69
N ASP A 972 35.38 -16.57 25.98
CA ASP A 972 35.80 -16.09 27.30
C ASP A 972 34.70 -15.37 28.07
N TYR A 973 33.50 -15.27 27.54
CA TYR A 973 32.44 -14.40 28.07
C TYR A 973 31.12 -15.13 28.32
N PHE A 974 31.10 -16.45 28.21
CA PHE A 974 29.89 -17.23 28.49
C PHE A 974 29.73 -17.45 29.99
N THR A 975 28.59 -17.01 30.52
CA THR A 975 28.25 -17.18 31.94
C THR A 975 27.76 -18.60 32.20
N LEU A 976 28.32 -19.25 33.22
CA LEU A 976 27.80 -20.50 33.76
C LEU A 976 26.89 -20.18 34.96
N PRO A 977 25.56 -20.40 34.87
CA PRO A 977 24.62 -20.04 35.94
C PRO A 977 24.91 -20.65 37.30
N GLU A 978 25.43 -21.89 37.32
CA GLU A 978 25.74 -22.65 38.53
C GLU A 978 26.92 -22.05 39.31
N ALA A 979 27.92 -21.53 38.58
CA ALA A 979 29.08 -20.87 39.18
C ALA A 979 28.91 -19.35 39.33
N GLN A 980 27.87 -18.76 38.72
CA GLN A 980 27.66 -17.30 38.60
C GLN A 980 28.90 -16.54 38.09
N ARG A 981 29.72 -17.19 37.25
CA ARG A 981 30.96 -16.65 36.69
C ARG A 981 30.99 -16.83 35.18
N ASN A 982 31.70 -15.93 34.51
CA ASN A 982 32.07 -16.13 33.11
C ASN A 982 33.21 -17.13 33.04
N MET A 983 33.05 -18.12 32.17
CA MET A 983 34.00 -19.22 32.00
C MET A 983 34.66 -19.11 30.64
N THR A 984 35.95 -19.47 30.59
CA THR A 984 36.65 -19.71 29.34
C THR A 984 36.39 -21.14 28.88
N VAL A 985 35.91 -21.29 27.65
CA VAL A 985 35.55 -22.58 27.05
C VAL A 985 36.27 -22.77 25.73
N ALA A 986 36.96 -23.90 25.57
CA ALA A 986 37.51 -24.36 24.29
C ALA A 986 36.45 -25.20 23.57
N ALA A 987 35.93 -24.72 22.44
CA ALA A 987 34.84 -25.39 21.72
C ALA A 987 35.38 -26.23 20.55
N HIS A 988 34.95 -27.49 20.50
CA HIS A 988 35.37 -28.50 19.54
C HIS A 988 34.18 -28.94 18.68
N ARG A 989 34.48 -29.23 17.41
CA ARG A 989 33.55 -29.84 16.47
C ARG A 989 33.20 -31.26 16.93
N VAL A 990 31.95 -31.66 16.73
CA VAL A 990 31.50 -33.06 16.87
C VAL A 990 31.34 -33.72 15.49
N HIS A 991 31.60 -35.01 15.45
CA HIS A 991 31.53 -35.87 14.27
C HIS A 991 30.58 -37.04 14.55
N TYR A 992 29.99 -37.62 13.50
CA TYR A 992 29.06 -38.74 13.65
C TYR A 992 29.72 -40.05 13.18
N ASP A 993 29.82 -41.03 14.09
CA ASP A 993 30.31 -42.36 13.75
C ASP A 993 29.14 -43.24 13.29
N PHE A 994 29.07 -43.51 11.98
CA PHE A 994 27.98 -44.30 11.38
C PHE A 994 27.98 -45.77 11.82
N GLU A 995 29.15 -46.35 12.14
CA GLU A 995 29.26 -47.74 12.59
C GLU A 995 28.77 -47.86 14.03
N ARG A 996 29.22 -46.95 14.90
CA ARG A 996 28.89 -46.95 16.34
C ARG A 996 27.56 -46.27 16.66
N ARG A 997 27.01 -45.49 15.73
CA ARG A 997 25.82 -44.64 15.91
C ARG A 997 25.93 -43.68 17.11
N LEU A 998 27.13 -43.15 17.31
CA LEU A 998 27.48 -42.24 18.40
C LEU A 998 28.09 -40.97 17.81
N TRP A 999 27.93 -39.86 18.54
CA TRP A 999 28.70 -38.65 18.27
C TRP A 999 30.08 -38.77 18.90
N TYR A 1000 31.11 -38.17 18.31
CA TYR A 1000 32.42 -38.08 18.94
C TYR A 1000 33.10 -36.73 18.71
N ALA A 1001 34.01 -36.35 19.59
CA ALA A 1001 34.87 -35.18 19.42
C ALA A 1001 36.32 -35.56 19.71
N ASP A 1002 37.22 -35.10 18.85
CA ASP A 1002 38.66 -35.25 19.03
C ASP A 1002 39.24 -34.01 19.72
N LEU A 1003 39.88 -34.23 20.87
CA LEU A 1003 40.49 -33.21 21.70
C LEU A 1003 42.01 -33.40 21.65
N GLU A 1004 42.75 -32.43 21.12
CA GLU A 1004 44.22 -32.42 21.18
C GLU A 1004 44.68 -31.47 22.28
N ILE A 1005 45.31 -31.99 23.33
CA ILE A 1005 45.56 -31.29 24.61
C ILE A 1005 47.06 -31.09 24.88
N ASP A 1006 47.55 -29.84 24.90
CA ASP A 1006 48.92 -29.50 25.29
C ASP A 1006 49.04 -29.27 26.81
N ALA A 1007 49.39 -30.33 27.55
CA ALA A 1007 49.66 -30.26 28.99
C ALA A 1007 51.09 -29.77 29.35
N GLY A 1008 51.95 -29.45 28.37
CA GLY A 1008 53.35 -29.06 28.58
C GLY A 1008 54.35 -30.22 28.48
N SER A 1009 55.46 -30.13 29.21
CA SER A 1009 56.56 -31.12 29.19
C SER A 1009 56.37 -32.31 30.14
N SER A 1010 55.20 -32.43 30.78
CA SER A 1010 54.90 -33.56 31.68
C SER A 1010 54.79 -34.88 30.91
N TYR A 1011 55.29 -35.96 31.52
CA TYR A 1011 55.26 -37.30 30.96
C TYR A 1011 54.02 -38.05 31.44
N ASN A 1012 53.13 -38.45 30.53
CA ASN A 1012 51.87 -39.16 30.81
C ASN A 1012 50.95 -38.49 31.87
N PRO A 1013 50.63 -37.19 31.78
CA PRO A 1013 49.75 -36.56 32.77
C PRO A 1013 48.32 -37.13 32.71
N PHE A 1014 47.67 -37.19 33.86
CA PHE A 1014 46.24 -37.48 33.97
C PHE A 1014 45.44 -36.21 33.70
N VAL A 1015 44.36 -36.32 32.93
CA VAL A 1015 43.40 -35.25 32.70
C VAL A 1015 41.99 -35.71 33.08
N ARG A 1016 41.24 -34.81 33.71
CA ARG A 1016 39.82 -34.93 33.98
C ARG A 1016 39.13 -33.72 33.37
N LEU A 1017 38.34 -33.95 32.33
CA LEU A 1017 37.71 -32.87 31.56
C LEU A 1017 36.34 -32.54 32.13
N ALA A 1018 36.08 -31.24 32.26
CA ALA A 1018 34.78 -30.65 32.52
C ALA A 1018 34.15 -30.27 31.17
N LEU A 1019 33.21 -31.08 30.70
CA LEU A 1019 32.59 -30.96 29.37
C LEU A 1019 31.22 -30.30 29.46
N VAL A 1020 30.94 -29.43 28.49
CA VAL A 1020 29.64 -28.76 28.30
C VAL A 1020 29.26 -28.83 26.82
N ARG A 1021 27.97 -28.75 26.51
CA ARG A 1021 27.52 -28.40 25.15
C ARG A 1021 27.52 -26.88 25.03
N VAL A 1022 28.01 -26.37 23.90
CA VAL A 1022 28.13 -24.94 23.61
C VAL A 1022 27.29 -24.61 22.39
N GLN A 1023 26.41 -23.61 22.52
CA GLN A 1023 25.72 -22.99 21.38
C GLN A 1023 26.27 -21.58 21.17
N PRO A 1024 27.15 -21.37 20.17
CA PRO A 1024 27.77 -20.07 19.89
C PRO A 1024 26.78 -18.92 19.74
N HIS A 1025 25.60 -19.21 19.20
CA HIS A 1025 24.57 -18.23 18.87
C HIS A 1025 23.39 -18.25 19.88
N ALA A 1026 23.67 -18.47 21.16
CA ALA A 1026 22.67 -18.41 22.22
C ALA A 1026 22.61 -17.04 22.89
N LEU A 1027 21.49 -16.74 23.55
CA LEU A 1027 21.34 -15.54 24.37
C LEU A 1027 22.19 -15.65 25.65
N GLY A 1028 23.20 -14.78 25.84
CA GLY A 1028 23.89 -14.53 27.12
C GLY A 1028 24.17 -15.78 28.00
N THR A 1029 23.28 -16.02 28.97
CA THR A 1029 23.37 -17.13 29.96
C THR A 1029 22.94 -18.50 29.43
N CYS A 1030 22.42 -18.57 28.20
CA CYS A 1030 21.92 -19.79 27.55
C CYS A 1030 22.99 -20.51 26.71
N ALA A 1031 24.23 -20.01 26.64
CA ALA A 1031 25.26 -20.55 25.75
C ALA A 1031 25.85 -21.89 26.20
N LEU A 1032 25.85 -22.18 27.51
CA LEU A 1032 26.48 -23.37 28.09
C LEU A 1032 25.44 -24.31 28.71
N SER A 1033 25.61 -25.62 28.56
CA SER A 1033 24.86 -26.62 29.34
C SER A 1033 25.40 -26.76 30.77
N GLU A 1034 24.84 -27.70 31.53
CA GLU A 1034 25.44 -28.17 32.78
C GLU A 1034 26.78 -28.87 32.51
N VAL A 1035 27.71 -28.75 33.45
CA VAL A 1035 29.07 -29.34 33.38
C VAL A 1035 29.02 -30.83 33.74
N VAL A 1036 29.59 -31.66 32.87
CA VAL A 1036 29.72 -33.11 33.10
C VAL A 1036 31.20 -33.49 33.08
N HIS A 1037 31.64 -34.26 34.07
CA HIS A 1037 33.04 -34.67 34.17
C HIS A 1037 33.29 -35.99 33.45
N THR A 1038 34.42 -36.08 32.75
CA THR A 1038 34.93 -37.38 32.28
C THR A 1038 35.52 -38.18 33.45
N GLN A 1039 35.75 -39.47 33.20
CA GLN A 1039 36.71 -40.24 33.99
C GLN A 1039 38.14 -39.69 33.76
N TYR A 1040 39.07 -40.04 34.64
CA TYR A 1040 40.48 -39.73 34.44
C TYR A 1040 41.02 -40.48 33.21
N ALA A 1041 41.67 -39.76 32.31
CA ALA A 1041 42.35 -40.31 31.14
C ALA A 1041 43.82 -39.89 31.14
N GLN A 1042 44.72 -40.74 30.66
CA GLN A 1042 46.14 -40.40 30.49
C GLN A 1042 46.40 -39.89 29.08
N LEU A 1043 47.21 -38.83 28.97
CA LEU A 1043 47.67 -38.27 27.70
C LEU A 1043 49.01 -38.90 27.31
N LEU A 1044 49.10 -39.50 26.12
CA LEU A 1044 50.37 -40.09 25.69
C LEU A 1044 51.38 -38.99 25.29
N PRO A 1045 52.67 -39.15 25.61
CA PRO A 1045 53.68 -38.15 25.29
C PRO A 1045 53.91 -38.08 23.77
N ARG A 1046 54.06 -36.85 23.27
CA ARG A 1046 54.50 -36.59 21.90
C ARG A 1046 55.93 -37.13 21.69
N ARG A 1047 56.17 -37.75 20.54
CA ARG A 1047 57.50 -38.19 20.09
C ARG A 1047 57.78 -37.65 18.71
N GLU A 1048 58.96 -37.12 18.49
CA GLU A 1048 59.45 -36.74 17.16
C GLU A 1048 60.76 -37.43 16.89
N LEU A 1049 60.82 -38.12 15.75
CA LEU A 1049 61.95 -38.89 15.28
C LEU A 1049 62.46 -38.20 14.02
N GLN A 1050 63.68 -37.67 14.04
CA GLN A 1050 64.35 -37.12 12.87
C GLN A 1050 65.44 -38.09 12.42
N LEU A 1051 65.27 -38.62 11.22
CA LEU A 1051 66.22 -39.52 10.57
C LEU A 1051 66.88 -38.78 9.40
N ARG A 1052 68.17 -38.49 9.54
CA ARG A 1052 68.98 -37.79 8.53
C ARG A 1052 69.96 -38.75 7.86
N LYS A 1053 70.05 -38.69 6.52
CA LYS A 1053 71.06 -39.45 5.77
C LYS A 1053 72.44 -38.79 5.93
N VAL A 1054 73.46 -39.57 6.23
CA VAL A 1054 74.85 -39.12 6.37
C VAL A 1054 75.71 -39.97 5.40
N ARG A 1055 76.91 -39.49 4.98
CA ARG A 1055 77.74 -40.10 3.91
C ARG A 1055 77.89 -41.64 3.93
N ALA A 1056 77.79 -42.31 5.10
CA ALA A 1056 77.89 -43.76 5.25
C ALA A 1056 76.85 -44.38 6.22
N GLY A 1057 75.71 -43.73 6.48
CA GLY A 1057 74.74 -44.22 7.47
C GLY A 1057 73.57 -43.27 7.73
N PHE A 1058 72.95 -43.41 8.90
CA PHE A 1058 71.81 -42.60 9.33
C PHE A 1058 72.05 -41.98 10.71
N GLY A 1059 71.77 -40.69 10.84
CA GLY A 1059 71.67 -40.00 12.13
C GLY A 1059 70.23 -40.02 12.62
N LEU A 1060 70.01 -40.43 13.87
CA LEU A 1060 68.73 -40.38 14.56
C LEU A 1060 68.78 -39.31 15.65
N GLN A 1061 67.76 -38.46 15.67
CA GLN A 1061 67.46 -37.58 16.79
C GLN A 1061 66.02 -37.83 17.25
N VAL A 1062 65.83 -38.08 18.55
CA VAL A 1062 64.52 -38.29 19.18
C VAL A 1062 64.23 -37.13 20.10
N PHE A 1063 63.05 -36.52 19.95
CA PHE A 1063 62.59 -35.39 20.74
C PHE A 1063 61.24 -35.68 21.43
N GLY A 1064 61.03 -35.08 22.60
CA GLY A 1064 59.77 -35.13 23.36
C GLY A 1064 59.98 -35.15 24.88
N PRO A 1065 58.91 -35.13 25.69
CA PRO A 1065 59.01 -35.25 27.14
C PRO A 1065 59.39 -36.67 27.56
N ALA A 1066 60.34 -36.83 28.48
CA ALA A 1066 60.70 -38.11 29.06
C ALA A 1066 60.75 -37.99 30.58
N PRO A 1067 60.52 -39.09 31.32
CA PRO A 1067 60.58 -39.05 32.76
C PRO A 1067 62.02 -38.75 33.23
N GLU A 1068 62.17 -37.89 34.24
CA GLU A 1068 63.47 -37.67 34.87
C GLU A 1068 63.92 -38.94 35.61
N ILE A 1069 62.93 -39.58 36.23
CA ILE A 1069 63.02 -40.86 36.93
C ILE A 1069 61.83 -41.73 36.48
N GLY A 1070 62.12 -42.87 35.85
CA GLY A 1070 61.10 -43.80 35.36
C GLY A 1070 60.61 -44.79 36.44
N PRO A 1071 59.64 -45.66 36.09
CA PRO A 1071 58.95 -46.51 37.07
C PRO A 1071 59.85 -47.59 37.70
N ALA A 1072 60.84 -48.12 36.98
CA ALA A 1072 61.86 -49.05 37.52
C ALA A 1072 63.03 -48.32 38.22
N SER A 1073 62.73 -47.42 39.16
CA SER A 1073 63.72 -46.63 39.91
C SER A 1073 63.62 -46.85 41.41
N GLY A 1074 64.63 -46.39 42.16
CA GLY A 1074 64.60 -46.42 43.62
C GLY A 1074 63.41 -45.66 44.20
N ARG A 1075 62.91 -44.63 43.51
CA ARG A 1075 61.72 -43.86 43.90
C ARG A 1075 60.42 -44.66 43.75
N GLY A 1076 60.29 -45.43 42.68
CA GLY A 1076 59.15 -46.33 42.47
C GLY A 1076 59.07 -47.43 43.53
N GLU A 1077 60.19 -48.07 43.87
CA GLU A 1077 60.23 -49.18 44.83
C GLU A 1077 60.20 -48.70 46.30
N LEU A 1078 61.03 -47.72 46.68
CA LEU A 1078 61.13 -47.26 48.07
C LEU A 1078 59.99 -46.30 48.46
N GLY A 1079 59.47 -45.51 47.51
CA GLY A 1079 58.35 -44.60 47.75
C GLY A 1079 56.98 -45.30 47.74
N GLY A 1080 56.77 -46.26 46.83
CA GLY A 1080 55.48 -46.97 46.73
C GLY A 1080 55.33 -48.16 47.68
N ARG A 1081 56.42 -48.90 47.97
CA ARG A 1081 56.36 -50.14 48.76
C ARG A 1081 56.79 -49.96 50.23
N LEU A 1082 57.59 -48.94 50.53
CA LEU A 1082 58.17 -48.70 51.86
C LEU A 1082 57.81 -47.32 52.44
N ASP A 1083 57.00 -46.53 51.74
CA ASP A 1083 56.46 -45.22 52.16
C ASP A 1083 57.56 -44.21 52.59
N VAL A 1084 58.69 -44.24 51.88
CA VAL A 1084 59.87 -43.41 52.18
C VAL A 1084 59.79 -42.08 51.44
N GLU A 1085 60.20 -40.97 52.09
CA GLU A 1085 60.20 -39.65 51.47
C GLU A 1085 61.00 -39.62 50.14
N PRO A 1086 60.49 -38.95 49.09
CA PRO A 1086 61.10 -38.93 47.76
C PRO A 1086 62.57 -38.49 47.75
N GLY A 1087 62.94 -37.51 48.57
CA GLY A 1087 64.32 -37.01 48.67
C GLY A 1087 65.31 -38.02 49.24
N PHE A 1088 64.86 -38.93 50.12
CA PHE A 1088 65.68 -40.00 50.67
C PHE A 1088 65.83 -41.15 49.67
N ALA A 1089 64.76 -41.52 48.97
CA ALA A 1089 64.76 -42.55 47.95
C ALA A 1089 65.68 -42.19 46.75
N ASP A 1090 65.68 -40.92 46.34
CA ASP A 1090 66.53 -40.42 45.24
C ASP A 1090 68.02 -40.40 45.61
N ALA A 1091 68.36 -40.15 46.89
CA ALA A 1091 69.74 -40.12 47.39
C ALA A 1091 70.35 -41.53 47.58
N PHE A 1092 69.56 -42.51 48.05
CA PHE A 1092 70.04 -43.87 48.35
C PHE A 1092 69.84 -44.88 47.22
N GLY A 1093 68.98 -44.61 46.24
CA GLY A 1093 68.66 -45.55 45.15
C GLY A 1093 69.89 -46.04 44.36
N ALA A 1094 70.82 -45.14 44.03
CA ALA A 1094 72.06 -45.50 43.32
C ALA A 1094 73.00 -46.39 44.15
N LEU A 1095 73.00 -46.22 45.48
CA LEU A 1095 73.80 -47.03 46.41
C LEU A 1095 73.29 -48.48 46.46
N LEU A 1096 71.97 -48.65 46.30
CA LEU A 1096 71.27 -49.95 46.29
C LEU A 1096 71.19 -50.60 44.90
N GLY A 1097 71.87 -50.04 43.90
CA GLY A 1097 71.90 -50.59 42.54
C GLY A 1097 70.66 -50.28 41.69
N TYR A 1098 69.78 -49.38 42.14
CA TYR A 1098 68.69 -48.86 41.31
C TYR A 1098 69.19 -47.75 40.39
N GLY A 1099 69.03 -47.92 39.08
CA GLY A 1099 69.21 -46.84 38.12
C GLY A 1099 68.07 -45.81 38.19
N ARG A 1100 68.16 -44.74 37.39
CA ARG A 1100 67.05 -43.77 37.24
C ARG A 1100 65.83 -44.32 36.49
N GLY A 1101 65.83 -45.60 36.11
CA GLY A 1101 64.68 -46.26 35.47
C GLY A 1101 64.25 -45.66 34.13
N ARG A 1102 65.12 -44.89 33.45
CA ARG A 1102 64.79 -44.16 32.21
C ARG A 1102 64.48 -45.10 31.05
N ASN A 1103 63.64 -44.61 30.13
CA ASN A 1103 63.28 -45.34 28.92
C ASN A 1103 64.51 -45.60 28.05
N ARG A 1104 64.60 -46.80 27.47
CA ARG A 1104 65.64 -47.15 26.50
C ARG A 1104 65.14 -46.82 25.10
N ILE A 1105 65.96 -46.12 24.32
CA ILE A 1105 65.73 -45.90 22.88
C ILE A 1105 66.76 -46.73 22.13
N GLU A 1106 66.31 -47.42 21.08
CA GLU A 1106 67.19 -48.14 20.16
C GLU A 1106 66.75 -48.00 18.70
N MET A 1107 67.73 -48.00 17.80
CA MET A 1107 67.52 -48.09 16.36
C MET A 1107 68.22 -49.32 15.82
N VAL A 1108 67.44 -50.19 15.18
CA VAL A 1108 67.90 -51.47 14.62
C VAL A 1108 67.60 -51.55 13.13
N VAL A 1109 68.39 -52.35 12.41
CA VAL A 1109 68.08 -52.73 11.03
C VAL A 1109 67.35 -54.07 11.07
N GLN A 1110 66.14 -54.13 10.52
CA GLN A 1110 65.39 -55.36 10.37
C GLN A 1110 65.43 -55.82 8.91
N HIS A 1111 65.42 -57.14 8.70
CA HIS A 1111 65.21 -57.76 7.39
C HIS A 1111 63.92 -58.56 7.41
N LYS A 1112 63.26 -58.63 6.25
CA LYS A 1112 62.06 -59.44 6.09
C LYS A 1112 62.43 -60.91 5.94
N THR A 1113 61.85 -61.80 6.76
CA THR A 1113 62.19 -63.24 6.79
C THR A 1113 61.36 -64.09 5.82
N SER A 1114 60.19 -63.64 5.38
CA SER A 1114 59.32 -64.35 4.42
C SER A 1114 58.67 -63.41 3.39
N THR A 1115 57.72 -63.91 2.60
CA THR A 1115 56.94 -63.14 1.61
C THR A 1115 55.70 -62.47 2.18
N LEU A 1116 55.25 -62.80 3.40
CA LEU A 1116 54.01 -62.30 4.02
C LEU A 1116 54.02 -60.78 4.21
N GLU A 1117 53.01 -60.06 3.73
CA GLU A 1117 52.87 -58.60 3.93
C GLU A 1117 52.33 -58.25 5.32
N THR A 1118 52.96 -58.78 6.38
CA THR A 1118 52.59 -58.47 7.77
C THR A 1118 53.79 -57.92 8.53
N ASP A 1119 53.54 -57.05 9.49
CA ASP A 1119 54.59 -56.41 10.31
C ASP A 1119 55.32 -57.37 11.25
N LEU A 1120 54.76 -58.57 11.45
CA LEU A 1120 55.32 -59.62 12.30
C LEU A 1120 56.45 -60.42 11.61
N ASP A 1121 56.62 -60.28 10.29
CA ASP A 1121 57.60 -61.03 9.49
C ASP A 1121 58.98 -60.35 9.39
N TRP A 1122 59.28 -59.43 10.30
CA TRP A 1122 60.51 -58.65 10.31
C TRP A 1122 61.39 -59.04 11.50
N ALA A 1123 62.65 -59.40 11.23
CA ALA A 1123 63.62 -59.81 12.25
C ALA A 1123 64.87 -58.92 12.26
N ASP A 1124 65.41 -58.66 13.46
CA ASP A 1124 66.60 -57.83 13.66
C ASP A 1124 67.86 -58.47 13.03
N VAL A 1125 68.68 -57.68 12.35
CA VAL A 1125 69.92 -58.14 11.71
C VAL A 1125 71.06 -58.19 12.74
N ALA A 1126 71.36 -59.38 13.26
CA ALA A 1126 72.35 -59.58 14.32
C ALA A 1126 73.79 -59.09 14.00
N ALA A 1127 74.14 -58.94 12.71
CA ALA A 1127 75.47 -58.48 12.28
C ALA A 1127 75.67 -56.95 12.33
N ILE A 1128 74.62 -56.17 12.61
CA ILE A 1128 74.68 -54.70 12.71
C ILE A 1128 74.40 -54.33 14.16
N THR A 1129 75.39 -53.71 14.83
CA THR A 1129 75.23 -53.26 16.20
C THR A 1129 74.11 -52.23 16.29
N PRO A 1130 73.10 -52.42 17.15
CA PRO A 1130 72.02 -51.46 17.32
C PRO A 1130 72.56 -50.14 17.88
N LEU A 1131 71.96 -49.02 17.47
CA LEU A 1131 72.21 -47.73 18.11
C LEU A 1131 71.29 -47.63 19.32
N GLU A 1132 71.82 -47.81 20.54
CA GLU A 1132 71.04 -47.84 21.79
C GLU A 1132 71.51 -46.79 22.81
N GLY A 1133 70.59 -46.32 23.67
CA GLY A 1133 70.89 -45.51 24.84
C GLY A 1133 69.66 -45.08 25.63
N ASP A 1134 69.88 -44.51 26.81
CA ASP A 1134 68.78 -44.00 27.65
C ASP A 1134 68.24 -42.66 27.10
N ALA A 1135 66.93 -42.45 27.18
CA ALA A 1135 66.28 -41.18 26.87
C ALA A 1135 66.61 -40.14 27.95
N VAL A 1136 67.52 -39.21 27.67
CA VAL A 1136 67.96 -38.17 28.62
C VAL A 1136 67.43 -36.80 28.18
N PRO A 1137 66.56 -36.15 28.96
CA PRO A 1137 66.11 -34.79 28.68
C PRO A 1137 67.27 -33.78 28.63
N GLY A 1138 67.19 -32.79 27.73
CA GLY A 1138 68.11 -31.64 27.70
C GLY A 1138 69.45 -31.87 27.00
N GLN A 1139 69.56 -32.87 26.11
CA GLN A 1139 70.77 -33.04 25.30
C GLN A 1139 70.96 -31.86 24.31
N THR A 1140 72.21 -31.51 23.99
CA THR A 1140 72.52 -30.44 23.02
C THR A 1140 72.75 -31.04 21.63
N ALA A 1141 72.09 -30.52 20.60
CA ALA A 1141 72.26 -31.00 19.23
C ALA A 1141 73.64 -30.59 18.63
N PRO A 1142 74.33 -31.42 17.82
CA PRO A 1142 75.59 -31.06 17.19
C PRO A 1142 75.40 -30.03 16.05
N THR A 1143 76.12 -28.90 16.10
CA THR A 1143 76.04 -27.78 15.13
C THR A 1143 76.81 -28.05 13.83
N GLY A 1144 76.13 -28.03 12.67
CA GLY A 1144 76.72 -27.96 11.33
C GLY A 1144 76.57 -26.54 10.73
N GLY A 1145 77.63 -26.01 10.09
CA GLY A 1145 77.84 -24.57 9.93
C GLY A 1145 77.32 -23.82 8.68
N ARG A 1146 77.42 -22.49 8.82
CA ARG A 1146 77.40 -21.34 7.86
C ARG A 1146 76.10 -20.96 7.14
N SER A 1147 75.56 -19.78 7.49
CA SER A 1147 75.09 -18.77 6.51
C SER A 1147 75.22 -17.34 7.07
N ARG A 1148 75.45 -16.39 6.15
CA ARG A 1148 75.85 -14.98 6.30
C ARG A 1148 74.74 -14.08 6.87
N ALA A 1149 75.14 -13.12 7.70
CA ALA A 1149 74.36 -11.93 8.04
C ALA A 1149 74.60 -10.79 7.02
N PRO A 1150 73.63 -9.88 6.80
CA PRO A 1150 73.92 -8.55 6.30
C PRO A 1150 73.56 -7.41 7.28
N GLU A 1151 74.13 -6.26 6.94
CA GLU A 1151 74.50 -5.09 7.74
C GLU A 1151 73.40 -4.11 8.19
N ARG A 1152 73.84 -3.22 9.09
CA ARG A 1152 73.18 -2.09 9.76
C ARG A 1152 72.62 -1.03 8.80
N ILE A 1153 71.52 -0.39 9.20
CA ILE A 1153 71.13 0.96 8.75
C ILE A 1153 71.17 1.88 9.97
N GLY A 1154 71.94 2.96 9.85
CA GLY A 1154 72.10 4.01 10.86
C GLY A 1154 71.32 5.28 10.52
N ASP A 1155 71.00 6.00 11.60
CA ASP A 1155 70.89 7.45 11.81
C ASP A 1155 70.20 8.36 10.78
N ALA A 1156 69.15 9.09 11.22
CA ALA A 1156 69.23 10.56 11.40
C ALA A 1156 67.91 11.18 11.92
N ALA A 1157 68.08 12.27 12.68
CA ALA A 1157 67.11 12.96 13.52
C ALA A 1157 66.13 13.92 12.80
N ILE A 1158 65.03 14.26 13.47
CA ILE A 1158 64.02 15.25 13.05
C ILE A 1158 63.97 16.41 14.07
N GLY A 1159 63.91 17.64 13.56
CA GLY A 1159 63.58 18.87 14.26
C GLY A 1159 62.62 19.74 13.42
N PRO A 1160 61.99 20.80 13.98
CA PRO A 1160 60.53 20.91 14.04
C PRO A 1160 59.87 22.09 13.26
N ALA A 1161 58.54 21.97 13.06
CA ALA A 1161 57.48 23.01 12.96
C ALA A 1161 57.58 24.09 11.85
N GLU A 1162 56.53 24.62 11.19
CA GLU A 1162 55.10 24.79 11.50
C GLU A 1162 54.34 25.32 10.24
N ARG A 1163 52.99 25.14 10.20
CA ARG A 1163 51.91 25.98 9.57
C ARG A 1163 51.84 26.12 8.03
N ALA A 1164 50.69 26.18 7.34
CA ALA A 1164 49.25 26.04 7.61
C ALA A 1164 48.58 25.89 6.21
N LEU A 1165 47.61 24.99 5.97
CA LEU A 1165 46.15 25.15 6.04
C LEU A 1165 45.46 24.76 4.70
N SER A 1166 44.53 23.81 4.81
CA SER A 1166 43.28 23.60 4.06
C SER A 1166 43.24 22.76 2.77
N VAL A 1167 42.29 21.81 2.81
CA VAL A 1167 41.66 20.98 1.75
C VAL A 1167 42.44 19.73 1.31
N ASP A 1168 42.11 18.55 1.87
CA ASP A 1168 41.37 17.45 1.19
C ASP A 1168 41.39 16.15 2.05
N LEU A 1169 40.33 15.93 2.85
CA LEU A 1169 40.26 14.90 3.91
C LEU A 1169 40.00 13.47 3.37
N ALA A 1170 39.71 13.32 2.07
CA ALA A 1170 39.48 12.04 1.42
C ALA A 1170 40.78 11.39 0.88
N ALA A 1171 41.89 12.13 0.82
CA ALA A 1171 43.18 11.67 0.31
C ALA A 1171 44.15 11.19 1.42
N GLN A 1172 43.78 11.31 2.71
CA GLN A 1172 44.70 11.12 3.85
C GLN A 1172 44.47 9.88 4.72
N PHE A 1173 43.51 9.01 4.41
CA PHE A 1173 43.33 7.73 5.13
C PHE A 1173 43.81 6.49 4.35
N ALA A 1174 44.24 6.66 3.10
CA ALA A 1174 44.60 5.59 2.17
C ALA A 1174 46.06 5.09 2.26
N ALA A 1175 46.84 5.48 3.29
CA ALA A 1175 48.24 5.09 3.33
C ALA A 1175 48.76 5.02 4.76
N GLN A 1176 48.79 3.83 5.36
CA GLN A 1176 49.88 3.31 6.20
C GLN A 1176 49.38 2.16 7.09
N ILE A 1177 49.88 0.95 6.82
CA ILE A 1177 50.57 0.04 7.76
C ILE A 1177 50.60 -1.36 7.11
N ARG A 1178 51.77 -1.75 6.60
CA ARG A 1178 52.04 -3.11 6.11
C ARG A 1178 52.37 -4.04 7.29
N PRO A 1179 51.79 -5.23 7.40
CA PRO A 1179 52.17 -6.25 8.39
C PRO A 1179 53.19 -7.27 7.84
N GLU A 1180 54.07 -6.89 6.91
CA GLU A 1180 55.04 -7.82 6.27
C GLU A 1180 56.35 -8.02 7.09
N ILE A 1181 56.50 -7.34 8.23
CA ILE A 1181 57.70 -7.45 9.11
C ILE A 1181 57.48 -8.45 10.27
N PHE A 1182 56.27 -8.96 10.48
CA PHE A 1182 55.99 -9.94 11.54
C PHE A 1182 56.16 -11.41 11.09
N GLU A 1183 56.17 -11.68 9.78
CA GLU A 1183 56.29 -13.04 9.24
C GLU A 1183 57.74 -13.58 9.14
N LEU A 1184 58.75 -12.70 9.16
CA LEU A 1184 60.15 -13.11 9.10
C LEU A 1184 60.77 -13.45 10.48
N GLY A 1185 60.09 -13.14 11.59
CA GLY A 1185 60.52 -13.46 12.96
C GLY A 1185 60.00 -14.80 13.50
N ILE A 1186 58.99 -15.39 12.86
CA ILE A 1186 58.37 -16.66 13.30
C ILE A 1186 59.09 -17.89 12.71
N ASN A 1187 59.74 -17.73 11.55
CA ASN A 1187 60.39 -18.83 10.83
C ASN A 1187 61.74 -19.30 11.42
N ALA A 1188 62.22 -18.71 12.53
CA ALA A 1188 63.48 -19.09 13.20
C ALA A 1188 63.32 -19.65 14.64
N LEU A 1189 62.08 -19.79 15.13
CA LEU A 1189 61.81 -20.24 16.52
C LEU A 1189 62.09 -21.73 16.77
N HIS A 1190 62.25 -22.56 15.73
CA HIS A 1190 62.50 -23.99 15.87
C HIS A 1190 63.95 -24.35 16.28
N LEU A 1191 64.87 -23.37 16.25
CA LEU A 1191 66.28 -23.53 16.65
C LEU A 1191 66.50 -23.49 18.18
N LEU A 1192 65.46 -23.25 18.98
CA LEU A 1192 65.51 -23.16 20.46
C LEU A 1192 64.85 -24.36 21.16
N ARG A 1193 64.91 -25.56 20.60
CA ARG A 1193 64.30 -26.77 21.18
C ARG A 1193 65.17 -27.38 22.29
N HIS A 1194 64.59 -27.50 23.48
CA HIS A 1194 65.21 -28.03 24.71
C HIS A 1194 64.77 -29.48 25.01
N ASP A 1195 64.01 -30.11 24.11
CA ASP A 1195 63.36 -31.41 24.28
C ASP A 1195 64.05 -32.57 23.54
N LEU A 1196 65.34 -32.46 23.22
CA LEU A 1196 66.12 -33.57 22.65
C LEU A 1196 66.38 -34.65 23.71
N LEU A 1197 65.95 -35.88 23.43
CA LEU A 1197 66.05 -37.05 24.31
C LEU A 1197 67.23 -37.97 23.98
N PHE A 1198 67.52 -38.12 22.69
CA PHE A 1198 68.54 -39.04 22.20
C PHE A 1198 69.05 -38.57 20.84
N ALA A 1199 70.37 -38.49 20.68
CA ALA A 1199 71.01 -38.26 19.38
C ALA A 1199 72.15 -39.25 19.16
N GLY A 1200 72.19 -39.86 17.99
CA GLY A 1200 73.27 -40.77 17.61
C GLY A 1200 73.28 -41.06 16.12
N SER A 1201 74.36 -41.67 15.63
CA SER A 1201 74.47 -42.07 14.22
C SER A 1201 74.90 -43.53 14.10
N MET A 1202 74.23 -44.29 13.24
CA MET A 1202 74.55 -45.68 12.93
C MET A 1202 75.04 -45.80 11.49
N ILE A 1203 76.13 -46.53 11.28
CA ILE A 1203 76.63 -46.90 9.96
C ILE A 1203 75.78 -48.07 9.46
N VAL A 1204 75.18 -47.91 8.27
CA VAL A 1204 74.37 -48.97 7.66
C VAL A 1204 75.01 -49.36 6.32
N PRO A 1205 75.56 -50.59 6.20
CA PRO A 1205 76.18 -51.05 4.94
C PRO A 1205 75.14 -51.21 3.83
N ALA A 1206 75.58 -51.12 2.57
CA ALA A 1206 74.71 -51.24 1.40
C ALA A 1206 73.89 -52.55 1.42
N THR A 1207 72.62 -52.46 1.05
CA THR A 1207 71.69 -53.59 1.01
C THR A 1207 72.10 -54.58 -0.09
N PRO A 1208 72.28 -55.89 0.21
CA PRO A 1208 72.50 -56.92 -0.81
C PRO A 1208 71.32 -56.97 -1.80
N GLN A 1209 71.61 -57.21 -3.08
CA GLN A 1209 70.61 -57.27 -4.15
C GLN A 1209 69.51 -58.30 -3.82
N GLY A 1210 68.23 -57.86 -3.76
CA GLY A 1210 67.08 -58.71 -3.45
C GLY A 1210 66.62 -58.76 -1.98
N ALA A 1211 67.38 -58.18 -1.03
CA ALA A 1211 67.00 -58.15 0.38
C ALA A 1211 66.14 -56.92 0.74
N ARG A 1212 64.98 -57.11 1.40
CA ARG A 1212 64.17 -56.00 1.95
C ARG A 1212 64.64 -55.68 3.38
N ARG A 1213 65.16 -54.47 3.60
CA ARG A 1213 65.57 -53.97 4.93
C ARG A 1213 64.75 -52.74 5.32
N ARG A 1214 64.43 -52.62 6.62
CA ARG A 1214 63.86 -51.41 7.22
C ARG A 1214 64.66 -51.01 8.44
N LEU A 1215 64.71 -49.72 8.74
CA LEU A 1215 65.14 -49.23 10.04
C LEU A 1215 63.94 -49.25 10.97
N MET A 1216 64.13 -49.73 12.19
CA MET A 1216 63.11 -49.76 13.23
C MET A 1216 63.65 -49.02 14.44
N VAL A 1217 62.94 -47.97 14.85
CA VAL A 1217 63.22 -47.23 16.08
C VAL A 1217 62.23 -47.68 17.14
N ARG A 1218 62.74 -48.08 18.30
CA ARG A 1218 61.95 -48.62 19.43
C ARG A 1218 62.27 -47.84 20.70
N GLU A 1219 61.24 -47.52 21.47
CA GLU A 1219 61.34 -46.99 22.82
C GLU A 1219 60.70 -47.98 23.79
N PHE A 1220 61.45 -48.33 24.83
CA PHE A 1220 61.01 -49.23 25.88
C PHE A 1220 60.94 -48.50 27.22
N GLU A 1221 59.79 -48.60 27.88
CA GLU A 1221 59.60 -48.16 29.26
C GLU A 1221 59.95 -49.32 30.20
N ARG A 1222 60.79 -49.04 31.19
CA ARG A 1222 61.33 -50.04 32.13
C ARG A 1222 60.48 -50.10 33.38
N HIS A 1223 59.95 -51.28 33.67
CA HIS A 1223 59.18 -51.58 34.87
C HIS A 1223 59.88 -52.65 35.70
N PHE A 1224 59.55 -52.74 36.99
CA PHE A 1224 59.90 -53.93 37.75
C PHE A 1224 59.03 -55.10 37.27
N GLY A 1225 59.66 -56.24 36.99
CA GLY A 1225 58.98 -57.49 36.76
C GLY A 1225 58.81 -58.29 38.05
N ASP A 1226 58.03 -59.36 37.99
CA ASP A 1226 57.74 -60.25 39.12
C ASP A 1226 58.90 -61.21 39.46
N PHE A 1227 60.15 -60.84 39.18
CA PHE A 1227 61.35 -61.64 39.44
C PHE A 1227 62.45 -60.78 40.05
N ASP A 1228 63.41 -61.38 40.77
CA ASP A 1228 64.50 -60.66 41.44
C ASP A 1228 65.88 -60.94 40.80
N ILE A 1229 66.76 -59.94 40.84
CA ILE A 1229 68.17 -60.00 40.43
C ILE A 1229 69.05 -59.64 41.63
N THR A 1230 70.15 -60.37 41.83
CA THR A 1230 71.10 -60.10 42.92
C THR A 1230 72.41 -59.56 42.37
N ASP A 1231 72.69 -58.29 42.59
CA ASP A 1231 73.86 -57.58 42.08
C ASP A 1231 74.85 -57.23 43.22
N GLN A 1232 76.13 -57.07 42.86
CA GLN A 1232 77.12 -56.45 43.75
C GLN A 1232 77.06 -54.93 43.63
N THR A 1233 76.70 -54.26 44.72
CA THR A 1233 76.62 -52.81 44.83
C THR A 1233 77.75 -52.27 45.72
N PRO A 1234 78.00 -50.94 45.76
CA PRO A 1234 79.04 -50.34 46.62
C PRO A 1234 78.88 -50.62 48.13
N ILE A 1235 77.69 -51.06 48.58
CA ILE A 1235 77.38 -51.42 49.98
C ILE A 1235 77.21 -52.93 50.21
N GLY A 1236 77.49 -53.76 49.21
CA GLY A 1236 77.43 -55.23 49.32
C GLY A 1236 76.46 -55.87 48.33
N LYS A 1237 76.10 -57.13 48.59
CA LYS A 1237 75.18 -57.92 47.76
C LYS A 1237 73.75 -57.45 48.02
N VAL A 1238 73.09 -56.88 47.02
CA VAL A 1238 71.70 -56.38 47.11
C VAL A 1238 70.83 -57.16 46.12
N THR A 1239 69.72 -57.70 46.62
CA THR A 1239 68.68 -58.33 45.80
C THR A 1239 67.60 -57.28 45.51
N ARG A 1240 67.31 -57.06 44.23
CA ARG A 1240 66.36 -56.06 43.74
C ARG A 1240 65.44 -56.67 42.67
N PRO A 1241 64.22 -56.15 42.47
CA PRO A 1241 63.37 -56.61 41.38
C PRO A 1241 64.05 -56.41 40.02
N GLY A 1242 63.94 -57.42 39.16
CA GLY A 1242 64.41 -57.42 37.80
C GLY A 1242 63.61 -56.46 36.94
N ILE A 1243 64.22 -55.98 35.87
CA ILE A 1243 63.62 -54.98 34.99
C ILE A 1243 63.00 -55.66 33.78
N VAL A 1244 61.73 -55.38 33.53
CA VAL A 1244 60.99 -55.75 32.31
C VAL A 1244 60.83 -54.52 31.45
N GLU A 1245 61.06 -54.68 30.15
CA GLU A 1245 60.94 -53.62 29.16
C GLU A 1245 59.61 -53.76 28.41
N ARG A 1246 58.77 -52.73 28.50
CA ARG A 1246 57.50 -52.62 27.77
C ARG A 1246 57.71 -51.70 26.57
N LEU A 1247 57.43 -52.19 25.37
CA LEU A 1247 57.48 -51.36 24.16
C LEU A 1247 56.39 -50.27 24.23
N VAL A 1248 56.79 -49.00 24.24
CA VAL A 1248 55.88 -47.84 24.35
C VAL A 1248 55.85 -46.99 23.09
N CYS A 1249 56.88 -47.07 22.25
CA CYS A 1249 56.89 -46.45 20.93
C CYS A 1249 57.67 -47.32 19.95
N ALA A 1250 57.15 -47.48 18.74
CA ALA A 1250 57.78 -48.22 17.66
C ALA A 1250 57.50 -47.51 16.34
N ARG A 1251 58.53 -47.27 15.52
CA ARG A 1251 58.38 -46.70 14.18
C ARG A 1251 59.39 -47.26 13.19
N GLU A 1252 58.87 -47.69 12.06
CA GLU A 1252 59.60 -48.17 10.91
C GLU A 1252 59.93 -47.06 9.90
N PHE A 1253 61.13 -47.10 9.32
CA PHE A 1253 61.59 -46.25 8.23
C PHE A 1253 62.14 -47.14 7.11
N TYR A 1254 61.52 -47.07 5.92
CA TYR A 1254 61.99 -47.84 4.77
C TYR A 1254 63.29 -47.27 4.20
N VAL A 1255 64.31 -48.11 4.08
CA VAL A 1255 65.61 -47.79 3.48
C VAL A 1255 65.81 -48.61 2.21
N LEU A 1256 65.85 -47.92 1.07
CA LEU A 1256 66.32 -48.29 -0.28
C LEU A 1256 66.55 -49.80 -0.56
N GLY A 1257 65.74 -50.32 -1.49
CA GLY A 1257 65.83 -51.69 -2.04
C GLY A 1257 64.53 -52.25 -2.64
N TYR A 1258 63.41 -51.51 -2.59
CA TYR A 1258 62.14 -51.87 -3.24
C TYR A 1258 61.57 -50.63 -3.94
N THR A 1259 61.64 -50.61 -5.27
CA THR A 1259 60.68 -49.87 -6.11
C THR A 1259 59.40 -50.71 -6.11
N PRO A 1260 58.27 -50.22 -5.58
CA PRO A 1260 57.00 -50.82 -5.92
C PRO A 1260 56.86 -50.70 -7.44
N ASP A 1261 56.57 -51.81 -8.12
CA ASP A 1261 56.20 -51.78 -9.53
C ASP A 1261 55.08 -50.74 -9.71
N GLU A 1262 55.25 -49.86 -10.70
CA GLU A 1262 54.19 -49.04 -11.24
C GLU A 1262 53.01 -49.96 -11.60
N ALA A 1263 51.96 -49.93 -10.78
CA ALA A 1263 50.65 -50.34 -11.24
C ALA A 1263 50.22 -49.34 -12.33
N PRO A 1264 49.62 -49.82 -13.44
CA PRO A 1264 49.45 -49.02 -14.64
C PRO A 1264 48.57 -47.81 -14.36
N ASP A 1265 48.97 -46.69 -14.97
CA ASP A 1265 48.15 -45.52 -15.23
C ASP A 1265 46.71 -45.96 -15.56
N THR A 1266 45.82 -45.80 -14.59
CA THR A 1266 44.43 -45.55 -14.89
C THR A 1266 44.27 -44.04 -14.74
N GLU A 1267 44.29 -43.38 -15.90
CA GLU A 1267 43.75 -42.04 -16.07
C GLU A 1267 42.43 -41.93 -15.30
N VAL A 1268 42.44 -41.19 -14.20
CA VAL A 1268 41.28 -40.42 -13.79
C VAL A 1268 41.75 -38.98 -13.80
N GLN A 1269 41.28 -38.26 -14.82
CA GLN A 1269 41.50 -36.84 -15.01
C GLN A 1269 41.24 -36.06 -13.71
N PRO A 1270 42.01 -35.00 -13.44
CA PRO A 1270 41.65 -34.03 -12.42
C PRO A 1270 40.41 -33.27 -12.92
N THR A 1271 39.26 -33.56 -12.32
CA THR A 1271 38.16 -32.59 -12.33
C THR A 1271 38.13 -31.93 -10.95
N ALA A 1272 38.59 -30.68 -10.99
CA ALA A 1272 38.36 -29.53 -10.11
C ALA A 1272 37.98 -29.77 -8.64
#